data_AF-A0A1F8JWQ4-F1
#
_entry.id   AF-A0A1F8JWQ4-F1
#
_cell.length_a   1.000
_cell.length_b   1.000
_cell.length_c   1.000
_cell.angle_alpha   90.00
_cell.angle_beta   90.00
_cell.angle_gamma   90.00
#
_symmetry.space_group_name_H-M   'P 1'
#
loop_
_entity.id
_entity.type
_entity.pdbx_description
1 polymer ?
#
loop_
_entity_poly.entity_id
_entity_poly.type
_entity_poly.pdbx_seq_one_letter_code
_entity_poly.pdbx_strand_id
1 'polypeptide(L)'
;MKKVYLALAVLVIVVYTSIAYRIIEKKWVSFRKAENYYQNYKYKKAIDNYLIALQHGIKLSLVVRGLGNSSSILGDYDYVVEFLKKQIYEDEKNSDIIIAIGDFFIQIDQFDKVEGIYKNYLKYYPDSYKVKIALADYYSYDKNYKESVKFYDKILKTIPENYKEKSKLKLYYARILIFAEEYEKAFDVYQELIKDNGKTHEYQIELVNLFLIRKKYLKAVNEVSKINKKYLSDSSDIFLANSLAYLGKNKKAEKIYKKHLKKYPNDQAVIENLKNNKKDSEQLLQNIMQTKLIFSSNEKDLLAFARFYQRNRSYSIAENAFIELIKIHKKVLYVTELANTYVYDRKLDDAIKAYNQALELDKNSIPLKKQLAFALSWNNEDLKALKLLNELYKDNKNDQSVGLEIARIYMRENRFIDAKSLLNKLIADFPNNLNICIENANFEAIIGHPKKSKDMFLCILEKTNYRDNIYLQFANSLSASGNFYVAERIYKELLQRNKKNEEVKFKLAFLYASTQRYEKAQEIYDQFIFNSVQVERALSQLSELKIITKEYDKALFYSKKVYEKKDNDISKLQLGRIYFLNKDYQKAIDILASITSADETICLIYLARSYEKLGDFNNAKKYFQKAIDLNKCDAEAAFYLLEIDSSICNYQNLLESTQQTKELQTLAKLYSEKGFYNIAIEFLNKALKIDPDCFFASLDLARLYAIYKNFDASYEILNRLDNDFINNYKIILTKARAFSWNKDFEKSILTYEELRSLNALDPVIIRELARIYSWDQKPYLSYEIYDIALKDSVDNDLKNEIILTAINNQKLLANIFCNQNTIFCTYEEILKKIKNNYYNLNKNEKNKIERILLNLSSKYNVQKSIFLEQQSKWEFYMQNYLRSKFYMDHLRALHPYNLEALFDLAQDQSILGLCSKSIKTYEEILEIDPMHNIVNIAYARNKILFNPYIQMKDYYYEEKGRGDLDRMISNKTNLNFGFPIKCDQVITASAIRWTDEPTYEQNSRIFDVNNLMDIVYPSYGYAFEYNGVLSPFIKTKANFSQKFYLKNFRKTNLGFVHLMFNLNGYLNLDASYDVENQLDNIFSLRQKIQTKTPSILATAIIKKRLEFEGYYKHYKYSDNNYINHARIDLIYKTTFFPKIFRLGVWTEYRQSQKLSEYIYSGNDLINIINPYWTPNKYYAFRFFAWWYHNFSNPLINSNQIHYYELKLFSGTDTEKNPTITFEGSWYYGIGNHFTFNIKGLLHRSILWNSQSIWAEIKYQF
;
A
#
# COMPACT_ATOMS: atom_id res chain seq x y z
N MET A 1 57.33 56.05 -25.16
CA MET A 1 57.95 56.47 -26.44
C MET A 1 59.03 55.52 -26.98
N LYS A 2 59.92 54.88 -26.18
CA LYS A 2 60.95 53.95 -26.70
C LYS A 2 60.44 52.69 -27.45
N LYS A 3 59.24 52.18 -27.13
CA LYS A 3 58.66 51.00 -27.83
C LYS A 3 58.13 51.29 -29.23
N VAL A 4 57.74 52.54 -29.52
CA VAL A 4 57.18 52.92 -30.84
C VAL A 4 58.30 53.13 -31.87
N TYR A 5 59.42 53.72 -31.46
CA TYR A 5 60.61 53.85 -32.32
C TYR A 5 61.26 52.50 -32.63
N LEU A 6 61.25 51.55 -31.69
CA LEU A 6 61.74 50.19 -31.93
C LEU A 6 60.84 49.44 -32.94
N ALA A 7 59.53 49.62 -32.86
CA ALA A 7 58.58 49.01 -33.79
C ALA A 7 58.73 49.58 -35.22
N LEU A 8 58.93 50.89 -35.36
CA LEU A 8 59.18 51.54 -36.65
C LEU A 8 60.52 51.13 -37.27
N ALA A 9 61.59 51.01 -36.47
CA ALA A 9 62.89 50.54 -36.94
C ALA A 9 62.85 49.09 -37.43
N VAL A 10 62.12 48.21 -36.72
CA VAL A 10 61.91 46.81 -37.13
C VAL A 10 61.10 46.74 -38.43
N LEU A 11 60.09 47.59 -38.60
CA LEU A 11 59.25 47.59 -39.80
C LEU A 11 60.03 48.01 -41.06
N VAL A 12 60.92 49.01 -40.94
CA VAL A 12 61.77 49.47 -42.06
C VAL A 12 62.80 48.40 -42.45
N ILE A 13 63.38 47.69 -41.48
CA ILE A 13 64.32 46.58 -41.73
C ILE A 13 63.61 45.41 -42.42
N VAL A 14 62.38 45.07 -42.02
CA VAL A 14 61.60 43.99 -42.64
C VAL A 14 61.23 44.32 -44.09
N VAL A 15 60.89 45.58 -44.39
CA VAL A 15 60.55 45.98 -45.76
C VAL A 15 61.78 45.98 -46.68
N TYR A 16 62.93 46.48 -46.21
CA TYR A 16 64.17 46.47 -47.00
C TYR A 16 64.73 45.05 -47.22
N THR A 17 64.69 44.18 -46.21
CA THR A 17 65.14 42.78 -46.36
C THR A 17 64.24 41.96 -47.29
N SER A 18 62.94 42.25 -47.32
CA SER A 18 61.99 41.57 -48.21
C SER A 18 62.19 41.92 -49.70
N ILE A 19 62.59 43.16 -49.98
CA ILE A 19 62.86 43.63 -51.35
C ILE A 19 64.23 43.11 -51.82
N ALA A 20 65.25 43.13 -50.96
CA ALA A 20 66.57 42.56 -51.25
C ALA A 20 66.53 41.05 -51.54
N TYR A 21 65.73 40.28 -50.78
CA TYR A 21 65.61 38.82 -50.96
C TYR A 21 64.94 38.43 -52.30
N ARG A 22 63.98 39.23 -52.79
CA ARG A 22 63.28 38.96 -54.06
C ARG A 22 64.13 39.21 -55.31
N ILE A 23 65.19 40.02 -55.20
CA ILE A 23 66.07 40.37 -56.32
C ILE A 23 67.26 39.41 -56.43
N ILE A 24 67.75 38.85 -55.30
CA ILE A 24 69.03 38.13 -55.23
C ILE A 24 68.91 36.59 -55.41
N GLU A 25 67.79 35.93 -55.08
CA GLU A 25 67.68 34.46 -55.21
C GLU A 25 66.37 33.97 -55.87
N LYS A 26 66.27 34.08 -57.20
CA LYS A 26 65.11 33.61 -57.99
C LYS A 26 64.73 32.14 -57.76
N LYS A 27 65.71 31.27 -57.45
CA LYS A 27 65.52 29.82 -57.26
C LYS A 27 64.55 29.49 -56.10
N TRP A 28 64.71 30.11 -54.93
CA TRP A 28 63.87 29.82 -53.75
C TRP A 28 62.48 30.45 -53.84
N VAL A 29 62.34 31.54 -54.61
CA VAL A 29 61.04 32.16 -54.88
C VAL A 29 60.14 31.22 -55.68
N SER A 30 60.68 30.54 -56.70
CA SER A 30 59.91 29.55 -57.48
C SER A 30 59.54 28.33 -56.64
N PHE A 31 60.43 27.83 -55.78
CA PHE A 31 60.13 26.72 -54.87
C PHE A 31 59.03 27.05 -53.85
N ARG A 32 59.10 28.20 -53.18
CA ARG A 32 58.06 28.64 -52.23
C ARG A 32 56.71 28.88 -52.92
N LYS A 33 56.72 29.39 -54.16
CA LYS A 33 55.50 29.51 -54.97
C LYS A 33 54.91 28.14 -55.27
N ALA A 34 55.74 27.15 -55.60
CA ALA A 34 55.30 25.79 -55.86
C ALA A 34 54.63 25.15 -54.61
N GLU A 35 55.24 25.25 -53.43
CA GLU A 35 54.66 24.78 -52.16
C GLU A 35 53.33 25.46 -51.83
N ASN A 36 53.23 26.77 -52.07
CA ASN A 36 51.99 27.52 -51.84
C ASN A 36 50.89 27.11 -52.84
N TYR A 37 51.25 26.86 -54.10
CA TYR A 37 50.28 26.35 -55.08
C TYR A 37 49.82 24.93 -54.73
N TYR A 38 50.72 24.09 -54.20
CA TYR A 38 50.39 22.75 -53.71
C TYR A 38 49.39 22.78 -52.54
N GLN A 39 49.65 23.59 -51.51
CA GLN A 39 48.75 23.77 -50.35
C GLN A 39 47.36 24.31 -50.73
N ASN A 40 47.27 25.09 -51.82
CA ASN A 40 46.03 25.65 -52.34
C ASN A 40 45.39 24.81 -53.46
N TYR A 41 45.76 23.52 -53.58
CA TYR A 41 45.17 22.56 -54.53
C TYR A 41 45.34 22.94 -56.03
N LYS A 42 46.31 23.79 -56.37
CA LYS A 42 46.62 24.23 -57.75
C LYS A 42 47.81 23.46 -58.32
N TYR A 43 47.63 22.15 -58.47
CA TYR A 43 48.72 21.19 -58.70
C TYR A 43 49.51 21.41 -60.00
N LYS A 44 48.88 21.83 -61.11
CA LYS A 44 49.59 22.01 -62.38
C LYS A 44 50.59 23.17 -62.32
N LYS A 45 50.17 24.29 -61.71
CA LYS A 45 51.06 25.42 -61.43
C LYS A 45 52.13 25.10 -60.39
N ALA A 46 51.85 24.20 -59.45
CA ALA A 46 52.85 23.72 -58.51
C ALA A 46 53.95 22.96 -59.25
N ILE A 47 53.59 22.01 -60.13
CA ILE A 47 54.53 21.25 -60.98
C ILE A 47 55.40 22.18 -61.81
N ASP A 48 54.82 23.14 -62.54
CA ASP A 48 55.58 24.07 -63.38
C ASP A 48 56.61 24.86 -62.56
N ASN A 49 56.23 25.33 -61.37
CA ASN A 49 57.12 26.12 -60.51
C ASN A 49 58.18 25.26 -59.82
N TYR A 50 57.90 23.98 -59.53
CA TYR A 50 58.91 23.02 -59.06
C TYR A 50 59.95 22.72 -60.15
N LEU A 51 59.53 22.55 -61.41
CA LEU A 51 60.44 22.34 -62.54
C LEU A 51 61.30 23.59 -62.84
N ILE A 52 60.74 24.80 -62.74
CA ILE A 52 61.49 26.06 -62.85
C ILE A 52 62.49 26.21 -61.69
N ALA A 53 62.08 25.83 -60.47
CA ALA A 53 62.96 25.84 -59.31
C ALA A 53 64.18 24.92 -59.50
N LEU A 54 63.95 23.74 -60.09
CA LEU A 54 64.99 22.79 -60.49
C LEU A 54 65.97 23.37 -61.51
N GLN A 55 65.48 23.99 -62.59
CA GLN A 55 66.32 24.61 -63.62
C GLN A 55 67.22 25.73 -63.06
N HIS A 56 66.81 26.38 -61.97
CA HIS A 56 67.61 27.40 -61.27
C HIS A 56 68.48 26.85 -60.13
N GLY A 57 68.72 25.53 -60.10
CA GLY A 57 69.72 24.89 -59.24
C GLY A 57 69.22 24.43 -57.86
N ILE A 58 67.91 24.31 -57.64
CA ILE A 58 67.40 23.61 -56.44
C ILE A 58 67.58 22.10 -56.61
N LYS A 59 68.12 21.46 -55.56
CA LYS A 59 68.37 20.01 -55.58
C LYS A 59 67.06 19.25 -55.81
N LEU A 60 67.12 18.26 -56.71
CA LEU A 60 65.99 17.41 -57.05
C LEU A 60 65.33 16.76 -55.82
N SER A 61 66.12 16.33 -54.84
CA SER A 61 65.63 15.73 -53.59
C SER A 61 64.70 16.64 -52.77
N LEU A 62 64.79 17.97 -52.91
CA LEU A 62 63.92 18.92 -52.20
C LEU A 62 62.55 19.09 -52.85
N VAL A 63 62.45 18.88 -54.16
CA VAL A 63 61.21 19.12 -54.93
C VAL A 63 60.51 17.83 -55.34
N VAL A 64 61.20 16.69 -55.30
CA VAL A 64 60.69 15.40 -55.80
C VAL A 64 59.38 14.99 -55.13
N ARG A 65 59.22 15.25 -53.84
CA ARG A 65 57.99 14.94 -53.09
C ARG A 65 56.81 15.82 -53.51
N GLY A 66 57.08 17.11 -53.74
CA GLY A 66 56.07 18.04 -54.24
C GLY A 66 55.66 17.71 -55.68
N LEU A 67 56.63 17.35 -56.51
CA LEU A 67 56.41 16.90 -57.89
C LEU A 67 55.64 15.57 -57.96
N GLY A 68 56.05 14.55 -57.20
CA GLY A 68 55.41 13.23 -57.17
C GLY A 68 53.96 13.31 -56.72
N ASN A 69 53.70 13.95 -55.57
CA ASN A 69 52.35 14.11 -55.07
C ASN A 69 51.46 14.95 -56.01
N SER A 70 51.97 16.06 -56.55
CA SER A 70 51.18 16.90 -57.48
C SER A 70 50.86 16.17 -58.77
N SER A 71 51.81 15.37 -59.29
CA SER A 71 51.63 14.61 -60.54
C SER A 71 50.72 13.42 -60.33
N SER A 72 50.81 12.73 -59.18
CA SER A 72 49.90 11.65 -58.80
C SER A 72 48.44 12.08 -58.70
N ILE A 73 48.19 13.30 -58.20
CA ILE A 73 46.82 13.83 -58.07
C ILE A 73 46.24 14.23 -59.43
N LEU A 74 47.07 14.68 -60.38
CA LEU A 74 46.62 15.11 -61.71
C LEU A 74 46.60 14.00 -62.77
N GLY A 75 47.32 12.89 -62.55
CA GLY A 75 47.45 11.80 -63.53
C GLY A 75 48.33 12.11 -64.74
N ASP A 76 49.10 13.21 -64.71
CA ASP A 76 49.90 13.74 -65.84
C ASP A 76 51.40 13.56 -65.55
N TYR A 77 51.97 12.41 -65.95
CA TYR A 77 53.31 11.97 -65.54
C TYR A 77 54.38 12.15 -66.61
N ASP A 78 54.01 12.09 -67.89
CA ASP A 78 54.94 11.92 -69.01
C ASP A 78 55.90 13.11 -69.13
N TYR A 79 55.39 14.32 -68.92
CA TYR A 79 56.17 15.56 -68.95
C TYR A 79 57.24 15.63 -67.85
N VAL A 80 56.91 15.18 -66.64
CA VAL A 80 57.85 15.17 -65.50
C VAL A 80 58.86 14.04 -65.68
N VAL A 81 58.44 12.88 -66.18
CA VAL A 81 59.31 11.73 -66.43
C VAL A 81 60.34 12.01 -67.52
N GLU A 82 59.99 12.69 -68.62
CA GLU A 82 60.97 13.10 -69.64
C GLU A 82 62.01 14.08 -69.09
N PHE A 83 61.58 15.05 -68.28
CA PHE A 83 62.50 16.00 -67.64
C PHE A 83 63.48 15.29 -66.70
N LEU A 84 63.01 14.31 -65.93
CA LEU A 84 63.86 13.51 -65.03
C LEU A 84 64.80 12.57 -65.78
N LYS A 85 64.39 11.97 -66.90
CA LYS A 85 65.28 11.15 -67.77
C LYS A 85 66.45 11.97 -68.32
N LYS A 86 66.22 13.24 -68.67
CA LYS A 86 67.27 14.14 -69.16
C LYS A 86 68.33 14.44 -68.09
N GLN A 87 67.92 14.58 -66.83
CA GLN A 87 68.82 14.77 -65.69
C GLN A 87 69.69 13.53 -65.38
N ILE A 88 69.22 12.31 -65.66
CA ILE A 88 70.02 11.08 -65.49
C ILE A 88 71.22 11.08 -66.44
N TYR A 89 71.02 11.47 -67.70
CA TYR A 89 72.07 11.49 -68.73
C TYR A 89 73.18 12.52 -68.45
N GLU A 90 72.90 13.58 -67.67
CA GLU A 90 73.86 14.65 -67.38
C GLU A 90 74.79 14.32 -66.19
N ASP A 91 74.42 13.41 -65.27
CA ASP A 91 75.24 13.04 -64.10
C ASP A 91 74.95 11.59 -63.60
N GLU A 92 75.26 10.59 -64.43
CA GLU A 92 74.94 9.16 -64.19
C GLU A 92 75.60 8.55 -62.95
N LYS A 93 76.61 9.20 -62.35
CA LYS A 93 77.34 8.67 -61.18
C LYS A 93 76.70 9.06 -59.85
N ASN A 94 75.76 9.99 -59.84
CA ASN A 94 75.25 10.61 -58.63
C ASN A 94 74.14 9.78 -57.96
N SER A 95 74.48 9.09 -56.87
CA SER A 95 73.54 8.23 -56.13
C SER A 95 72.31 8.97 -55.60
N ASP A 96 72.44 10.26 -55.26
CA ASP A 96 71.34 11.03 -54.67
C ASP A 96 70.27 11.38 -55.72
N ILE A 97 70.64 11.52 -57.00
CA ILE A 97 69.71 11.71 -58.12
C ILE A 97 68.95 10.41 -58.41
N ILE A 98 69.67 9.27 -58.44
CA ILE A 98 69.08 7.95 -58.66
C ILE A 98 68.05 7.61 -57.57
N ILE A 99 68.38 7.86 -56.29
CA ILE A 99 67.45 7.64 -55.17
C ILE A 99 66.20 8.51 -55.30
N ALA A 100 66.37 9.82 -55.56
CA ALA A 100 65.25 10.74 -55.70
C ALA A 100 64.30 10.37 -56.85
N ILE A 101 64.81 9.80 -57.95
CA ILE A 101 64.00 9.33 -59.07
C ILE A 101 63.24 8.05 -58.70
N GLY A 102 63.88 7.11 -57.98
CA GLY A 102 63.17 5.96 -57.44
C GLY A 102 62.08 6.36 -56.45
N ASP A 103 62.32 7.35 -55.58
CA ASP A 103 61.32 7.91 -54.66
C ASP A 103 60.14 8.55 -55.41
N PHE A 104 60.39 9.20 -56.56
CA PHE A 104 59.33 9.72 -57.43
C PHE A 104 58.48 8.60 -58.01
N PHE A 105 59.10 7.53 -58.53
CA PHE A 105 58.39 6.37 -59.06
C PHE A 105 57.61 5.61 -57.99
N ILE A 106 58.11 5.55 -56.74
CA ILE A 106 57.39 5.01 -55.58
C ILE A 106 56.15 5.87 -55.28
N GLN A 107 56.24 7.20 -55.34
CA GLN A 107 55.10 8.09 -55.03
C GLN A 107 53.98 8.07 -56.07
N ILE A 108 54.26 7.63 -57.29
CA ILE A 108 53.25 7.47 -58.36
C ILE A 108 52.83 6.00 -58.55
N ASP A 109 53.10 5.14 -57.56
CA ASP A 109 52.77 3.70 -57.52
C ASP A 109 53.29 2.87 -58.72
N GLN A 110 54.38 3.30 -59.37
CA GLN A 110 55.03 2.56 -60.47
C GLN A 110 56.22 1.72 -59.97
N PHE A 111 55.93 0.75 -59.09
CA PHE A 111 56.93 -0.06 -58.39
C PHE A 111 57.85 -0.88 -59.31
N ASP A 112 57.35 -1.39 -60.45
CA ASP A 112 58.12 -2.23 -61.39
C ASP A 112 59.35 -1.52 -61.98
N LYS A 113 59.30 -0.19 -62.10
CA LYS A 113 60.39 0.62 -62.67
C LYS A 113 61.48 0.93 -61.63
N VAL A 114 61.14 0.91 -60.34
CA VAL A 114 62.05 1.27 -59.23
C VAL A 114 63.14 0.22 -59.04
N GLU A 115 62.75 -1.06 -59.02
CA GLU A 115 63.68 -2.17 -58.83
C GLU A 115 64.73 -2.22 -59.94
N GLY A 116 64.30 -2.02 -61.20
CA GLY A 116 65.18 -1.98 -62.37
C GLY A 116 66.20 -0.84 -62.32
N ILE A 117 65.78 0.36 -61.92
CA ILE A 117 66.67 1.54 -61.81
C ILE A 117 67.74 1.32 -60.73
N TYR A 118 67.35 0.86 -59.54
CA TYR A 118 68.29 0.62 -58.44
C TYR A 118 69.22 -0.55 -58.71
N LYS A 119 68.73 -1.68 -59.26
CA LYS A 119 69.58 -2.83 -59.62
C LYS A 119 70.56 -2.49 -60.75
N ASN A 120 70.13 -1.71 -61.75
CA ASN A 120 71.01 -1.32 -62.85
C ASN A 120 72.14 -0.39 -62.36
N TYR A 121 71.84 0.58 -61.50
CA TYR A 121 72.88 1.43 -60.88
C TYR A 121 73.86 0.60 -60.02
N LEU A 122 73.34 -0.33 -59.20
CA LEU A 122 74.16 -1.22 -58.36
C LEU A 122 74.99 -2.23 -59.17
N LYS A 123 74.69 -2.47 -60.44
CA LYS A 123 75.51 -3.30 -61.33
C LYS A 123 76.86 -2.64 -61.65
N TYR A 124 76.86 -1.31 -61.82
CA TYR A 124 78.07 -0.53 -62.12
C TYR A 124 78.73 0.04 -60.85
N TYR A 125 77.93 0.29 -59.80
CA TYR A 125 78.39 0.80 -58.50
C TYR A 125 77.99 -0.14 -57.35
N PRO A 126 78.55 -1.35 -57.29
CA PRO A 126 78.14 -2.38 -56.33
C PRO A 126 78.44 -2.01 -54.88
N ASP A 127 79.30 -1.03 -54.59
CA ASP A 127 79.65 -0.62 -53.23
C ASP A 127 78.77 0.51 -52.66
N SER A 128 77.81 1.01 -53.45
CA SER A 128 76.93 2.10 -53.02
C SER A 128 75.90 1.62 -51.98
N TYR A 129 76.26 1.73 -50.70
CA TYR A 129 75.37 1.39 -49.58
C TYR A 129 74.11 2.26 -49.55
N LYS A 130 74.17 3.53 -50.00
CA LYS A 130 72.99 4.41 -50.06
C LYS A 130 71.89 3.84 -50.97
N VAL A 131 72.27 3.33 -52.16
CA VAL A 131 71.30 2.75 -53.11
C VAL A 131 70.89 1.34 -52.69
N LYS A 132 71.77 0.57 -52.04
CA LYS A 132 71.38 -0.72 -51.41
C LYS A 132 70.33 -0.52 -50.31
N ILE A 133 70.47 0.51 -49.49
CA ILE A 133 69.49 0.86 -48.44
C ILE A 133 68.18 1.30 -49.09
N ALA A 134 68.21 2.20 -50.08
CA ALA A 134 67.02 2.62 -50.81
C ALA A 134 66.29 1.44 -51.50
N LEU A 135 67.03 0.45 -52.01
CA LEU A 135 66.45 -0.79 -52.54
C LEU A 135 65.81 -1.65 -51.44
N ALA A 136 66.40 -1.73 -50.25
CA ALA A 136 65.83 -2.44 -49.11
C ALA A 136 64.56 -1.75 -48.57
N ASP A 137 64.57 -0.40 -48.51
CA ASP A 137 63.41 0.44 -48.17
C ASP A 137 62.29 0.26 -49.19
N TYR A 138 62.61 0.19 -50.49
CA TYR A 138 61.64 -0.10 -51.56
C TYR A 138 60.88 -1.40 -51.31
N TYR A 139 61.57 -2.52 -51.03
CA TYR A 139 60.90 -3.79 -50.72
C TYR A 139 60.01 -3.71 -49.47
N SER A 140 60.31 -2.79 -48.54
CA SER A 140 59.44 -2.52 -47.38
C SER A 140 58.18 -1.75 -47.79
N TYR A 141 58.29 -0.75 -48.67
CA TYR A 141 57.14 -0.01 -49.21
C TYR A 141 56.23 -0.89 -50.08
N ASP A 142 56.80 -1.80 -50.86
CA ASP A 142 56.09 -2.81 -51.66
C ASP A 142 55.47 -3.94 -50.78
N LYS A 143 55.63 -3.86 -49.45
CA LYS A 143 55.18 -4.85 -48.46
C LYS A 143 55.81 -6.23 -48.59
N ASN A 144 56.87 -6.38 -49.39
CA ASN A 144 57.69 -7.58 -49.47
C ASN A 144 58.75 -7.60 -48.35
N TYR A 145 58.26 -7.65 -47.11
CA TYR A 145 59.09 -7.51 -45.91
C TYR A 145 60.18 -8.60 -45.80
N LYS A 146 59.93 -9.80 -46.32
CA LYS A 146 60.91 -10.91 -46.29
C LYS A 146 62.12 -10.64 -47.18
N GLU A 147 61.94 -10.08 -48.37
CA GLU A 147 63.06 -9.68 -49.22
C GLU A 147 63.77 -8.45 -48.64
N SER A 148 63.03 -7.47 -48.11
CA SER A 148 63.61 -6.33 -47.40
C SER A 148 64.55 -6.78 -46.26
N VAL A 149 64.11 -7.73 -45.43
CA VAL A 149 64.92 -8.34 -44.35
C VAL A 149 66.23 -8.95 -44.88
N LYS A 150 66.19 -9.71 -45.99
CA LYS A 150 67.39 -10.30 -46.59
C LYS A 150 68.40 -9.25 -47.06
N PHE A 151 67.92 -8.13 -47.61
CA PHE A 151 68.79 -7.02 -48.02
C PHE A 151 69.39 -6.31 -46.81
N TYR A 152 68.60 -6.00 -45.78
CA TYR A 152 69.13 -5.42 -44.55
C TYR A 152 70.13 -6.33 -43.83
N ASP A 153 69.91 -7.65 -43.80
CA ASP A 153 70.86 -8.63 -43.24
C ASP A 153 72.22 -8.58 -43.96
N LYS A 154 72.20 -8.49 -45.30
CA LYS A 154 73.43 -8.35 -46.10
C LYS A 154 74.09 -6.99 -45.89
N ILE A 155 73.31 -5.91 -45.84
CA ILE A 155 73.83 -4.55 -45.63
C ILE A 155 74.49 -4.45 -44.25
N LEU A 156 73.82 -4.90 -43.18
CA LEU A 156 74.33 -4.79 -41.82
C LEU A 156 75.60 -5.63 -41.56
N LYS A 157 75.80 -6.72 -42.30
CA LYS A 157 77.05 -7.53 -42.27
C LYS A 157 78.22 -6.89 -43.01
N THR A 158 77.94 -6.09 -44.05
CA THR A 158 78.96 -5.52 -44.94
C THR A 158 79.26 -4.05 -44.66
N ILE A 159 78.42 -3.36 -43.86
CA ILE A 159 78.59 -1.95 -43.54
C ILE A 159 79.73 -1.74 -42.53
N PRO A 160 80.66 -0.78 -42.75
CA PRO A 160 81.77 -0.50 -41.84
C PRO A 160 81.30 -0.20 -40.40
N GLU A 161 82.06 -0.65 -39.39
CA GLU A 161 81.72 -0.43 -37.97
C GLU A 161 81.57 1.05 -37.59
N ASN A 162 82.32 1.93 -38.23
CA ASN A 162 82.28 3.38 -38.01
C ASN A 162 81.20 4.10 -38.83
N TYR A 163 80.28 3.38 -39.49
CA TYR A 163 79.18 4.00 -40.23
C TYR A 163 78.26 4.77 -39.28
N LYS A 164 78.27 6.10 -39.38
CA LYS A 164 77.61 7.04 -38.48
C LYS A 164 76.11 6.76 -38.24
N GLU A 165 75.42 6.15 -39.20
CA GLU A 165 73.98 5.85 -39.11
C GLU A 165 73.66 4.36 -38.84
N LYS A 166 74.65 3.54 -38.44
CA LYS A 166 74.47 2.08 -38.25
C LYS A 166 73.37 1.74 -37.22
N SER A 167 73.29 2.48 -36.10
CA SER A 167 72.24 2.29 -35.08
C SER A 167 70.84 2.63 -35.60
N LYS A 168 70.73 3.65 -36.46
CA LYS A 168 69.46 4.03 -37.10
C LYS A 168 69.03 3.00 -38.15
N LEU A 169 70.00 2.42 -38.86
CA LEU A 169 69.76 1.34 -39.81
C LEU A 169 69.30 0.05 -39.11
N LYS A 170 69.95 -0.33 -38.00
CA LYS A 170 69.52 -1.43 -37.12
C LYS A 170 68.11 -1.22 -36.57
N LEU A 171 67.73 0.02 -36.23
CA LEU A 171 66.38 0.36 -35.78
C LEU A 171 65.33 0.12 -36.89
N TYR A 172 65.60 0.58 -38.11
CA TYR A 172 64.70 0.32 -39.24
C TYR A 172 64.59 -1.16 -39.56
N TYR A 173 65.71 -1.89 -39.53
CA TYR A 173 65.73 -3.34 -39.67
C TYR A 173 64.86 -4.03 -38.61
N ALA A 174 64.99 -3.65 -37.34
CA ALA A 174 64.16 -4.20 -36.26
C ALA A 174 62.66 -3.95 -36.47
N ARG A 175 62.27 -2.75 -36.96
CA ARG A 175 60.87 -2.45 -37.29
C ARG A 175 60.36 -3.33 -38.43
N ILE A 176 61.17 -3.53 -39.47
CA ILE A 176 60.80 -4.37 -40.61
C ILE A 176 60.70 -5.84 -40.20
N LEU A 177 61.56 -6.32 -39.30
CA LEU A 177 61.45 -7.65 -38.70
C LEU A 177 60.12 -7.86 -37.98
N ILE A 178 59.56 -6.83 -37.33
CA ILE A 178 58.20 -6.89 -36.73
C ILE A 178 57.15 -7.10 -37.83
N PHE A 179 57.22 -6.34 -38.93
CA PHE A 179 56.27 -6.48 -40.05
C PHE A 179 56.45 -7.80 -40.83
N ALA A 180 57.66 -8.37 -40.84
CA ALA A 180 57.95 -9.70 -41.37
C ALA A 180 57.56 -10.84 -40.42
N GLU A 181 57.01 -10.53 -39.24
CA GLU A 181 56.64 -11.45 -38.15
C GLU A 181 57.82 -12.20 -37.50
N GLU A 182 59.06 -11.75 -37.72
CA GLU A 182 60.28 -12.30 -37.12
C GLU A 182 60.58 -11.69 -35.74
N TYR A 183 59.62 -11.83 -34.82
CA TYR A 183 59.62 -11.11 -33.55
C TYR A 183 60.77 -11.42 -32.59
N GLU A 184 61.34 -12.63 -32.62
CA GLU A 184 62.48 -12.97 -31.76
C GLU A 184 63.77 -12.29 -32.26
N LYS A 185 63.99 -12.25 -33.58
CA LYS A 185 65.12 -11.48 -34.13
C LYS A 185 64.94 -9.98 -33.87
N ALA A 186 63.71 -9.46 -34.01
CA ALA A 186 63.43 -8.07 -33.68
C ALA A 186 63.76 -7.77 -32.20
N PHE A 187 63.38 -8.68 -31.29
CA PHE A 187 63.69 -8.58 -29.87
C PHE A 187 65.20 -8.53 -29.61
N ASP A 188 65.97 -9.42 -30.22
CA ASP A 188 67.43 -9.47 -30.07
C ASP A 188 68.09 -8.18 -30.57
N VAL A 189 67.66 -7.66 -31.73
CA VAL A 189 68.17 -6.40 -32.28
C VAL A 189 67.81 -5.21 -31.38
N TYR A 190 66.60 -5.16 -30.82
CA TYR A 190 66.24 -4.12 -29.84
C TYR A 190 67.05 -4.22 -28.55
N GLN A 191 67.32 -5.43 -28.04
CA GLN A 191 68.18 -5.60 -26.87
C GLN A 191 69.62 -5.16 -27.15
N GLU A 192 70.16 -5.49 -28.31
CA GLU A 192 71.48 -5.05 -28.75
C GLU A 192 71.55 -3.52 -28.85
N LEU A 193 70.55 -2.90 -29.49
CA LEU A 193 70.44 -1.43 -29.60
C LEU A 193 70.34 -0.73 -28.24
N ILE A 194 69.63 -1.32 -27.28
CA ILE A 194 69.53 -0.81 -25.91
C ILE A 194 70.86 -0.97 -25.17
N LYS A 195 71.59 -2.06 -25.38
CA LYS A 195 72.88 -2.32 -24.74
C LYS A 195 73.97 -1.37 -25.26
N ASP A 196 74.03 -1.16 -26.58
CA ASP A 196 75.04 -0.32 -27.23
C ASP A 196 74.80 1.18 -26.97
N ASN A 197 73.54 1.60 -26.81
CA ASN A 197 73.14 3.01 -26.68
C ASN A 197 72.37 3.28 -25.37
N GLY A 198 72.86 2.75 -24.24
CA GLY A 198 72.17 2.61 -22.95
C GLY A 198 71.51 3.81 -22.24
N LYS A 199 71.25 4.94 -22.92
CA LYS A 199 70.47 6.08 -22.41
C LYS A 199 69.31 6.52 -23.32
N THR A 200 69.12 5.90 -24.48
CA THR A 200 68.06 6.30 -25.42
C THR A 200 66.76 5.52 -25.16
N HIS A 201 65.76 6.20 -24.62
CA HIS A 201 64.46 5.60 -24.27
C HIS A 201 63.64 5.19 -25.51
N GLU A 202 64.01 5.66 -26.70
CA GLU A 202 63.35 5.32 -27.97
C GLU A 202 63.33 3.80 -28.24
N TYR A 203 64.45 3.11 -28.01
CA TYR A 203 64.54 1.66 -28.23
C TYR A 203 63.77 0.86 -27.17
N GLN A 204 63.68 1.38 -25.93
CA GLN A 204 62.88 0.76 -24.87
C GLN A 204 61.38 0.87 -25.15
N ILE A 205 60.92 1.97 -25.74
CA ILE A 205 59.51 2.14 -26.15
C ILE A 205 59.15 1.17 -27.28
N GLU A 206 60.03 0.97 -28.26
CA GLU A 206 59.78 0.01 -29.35
C GLU A 206 59.78 -1.44 -28.84
N LEU A 207 60.62 -1.76 -27.85
CA LEU A 207 60.60 -3.05 -27.16
C LEU A 207 59.29 -3.28 -26.40
N VAL A 208 58.75 -2.24 -25.76
CA VAL A 208 57.41 -2.29 -25.12
C VAL A 208 56.34 -2.57 -26.17
N ASN A 209 56.37 -1.88 -27.31
CA ASN A 209 55.42 -2.11 -28.41
C ASN A 209 55.49 -3.55 -28.91
N LEU A 210 56.69 -4.12 -29.07
CA LEU A 210 56.88 -5.53 -29.42
C LEU A 210 56.25 -6.47 -28.39
N PHE A 211 56.42 -6.22 -27.09
CA PHE A 211 55.77 -7.02 -26.05
C PHE A 211 54.24 -6.90 -26.07
N LEU A 212 53.69 -5.74 -26.42
CA LEU A 212 52.25 -5.54 -26.57
C LEU A 212 51.69 -6.28 -27.78
N ILE A 213 52.37 -6.23 -28.93
CA ILE A 213 52.00 -6.97 -30.14
C ILE A 213 51.99 -8.49 -29.85
N ARG A 214 52.96 -8.98 -29.07
CA ARG A 214 53.02 -10.39 -28.62
C ARG A 214 52.10 -10.73 -27.44
N LYS A 215 51.26 -9.80 -26.98
CA LYS A 215 50.33 -9.96 -25.84
C LYS A 215 51.01 -10.32 -24.51
N LYS A 216 52.30 -9.97 -24.34
CA LYS A 216 53.09 -10.19 -23.11
C LYS A 216 52.96 -8.98 -22.16
N TYR A 217 51.74 -8.70 -21.70
CA TYR A 217 51.36 -7.46 -21.00
C TYR A 217 52.12 -7.18 -19.69
N LEU A 218 52.44 -8.22 -18.90
CA LEU A 218 53.25 -8.06 -17.68
C LEU A 218 54.68 -7.57 -17.97
N LYS A 219 55.29 -8.07 -19.04
CA LYS A 219 56.63 -7.64 -19.48
C LYS A 219 56.60 -6.21 -20.02
N ALA A 220 55.55 -5.86 -20.77
CA ALA A 220 55.33 -4.50 -21.25
C ALA A 220 55.19 -3.48 -20.09
N VAL A 221 54.40 -3.79 -19.06
CA VAL A 221 54.24 -2.91 -17.89
C VAL A 221 55.55 -2.73 -17.13
N ASN A 222 56.31 -3.82 -16.93
CA ASN A 222 57.59 -3.76 -16.24
C ASN A 222 58.61 -2.92 -17.01
N GLU A 223 58.71 -3.05 -18.33
CA GLU A 223 59.63 -2.22 -19.11
C GLU A 223 59.20 -0.74 -19.17
N VAL A 224 57.91 -0.45 -19.32
CA VAL A 224 57.42 0.95 -19.25
C VAL A 224 57.72 1.60 -17.91
N SER A 225 57.66 0.84 -16.81
CA SER A 225 57.94 1.36 -15.47
C SER A 225 59.40 1.77 -15.23
N LYS A 226 60.33 1.30 -16.09
CA LYS A 226 61.75 1.66 -16.05
C LYS A 226 62.05 2.98 -16.80
N ILE A 227 61.11 3.48 -17.59
CA ILE A 227 61.24 4.71 -18.39
C ILE A 227 60.81 5.93 -17.54
N ASN A 228 61.66 6.96 -17.48
CA ASN A 228 61.30 8.19 -16.76
C ASN A 228 60.18 8.95 -17.49
N LYS A 229 59.17 9.40 -16.72
CA LYS A 229 57.96 10.10 -17.17
C LYS A 229 58.19 11.32 -18.07
N LYS A 230 59.35 11.97 -17.99
CA LYS A 230 59.72 13.10 -18.85
C LYS A 230 59.95 12.71 -20.32
N TYR A 231 60.22 11.44 -20.59
CA TYR A 231 60.53 10.91 -21.93
C TYR A 231 59.38 10.11 -22.56
N LEU A 232 58.24 9.97 -21.87
CA LEU A 232 57.03 9.31 -22.39
C LEU A 232 56.18 10.33 -23.16
N SER A 233 55.78 9.98 -24.39
CA SER A 233 54.83 10.75 -25.20
C SER A 233 53.38 10.54 -24.71
N ASP A 234 52.44 11.41 -25.10
CA ASP A 234 51.01 11.24 -24.81
C ASP A 234 50.47 9.88 -25.35
N SER A 235 51.02 9.38 -26.46
CA SER A 235 50.70 8.04 -26.98
C SER A 235 51.17 6.90 -26.07
N SER A 236 52.26 7.10 -25.32
CA SER A 236 52.83 6.11 -24.40
C SER A 236 52.02 5.96 -23.11
N ASP A 237 51.40 7.05 -22.63
CA ASP A 237 50.47 7.05 -21.49
C ASP A 237 49.21 6.22 -21.81
N ILE A 238 48.73 6.24 -23.07
CA ILE A 238 47.62 5.39 -23.52
C ILE A 238 48.01 3.91 -23.53
N PHE A 239 49.20 3.56 -24.00
CA PHE A 239 49.67 2.16 -24.00
C PHE A 239 49.81 1.59 -22.58
N LEU A 240 50.25 2.42 -21.62
CA LEU A 240 50.25 2.08 -20.20
C LEU A 240 48.81 1.90 -19.66
N ALA A 241 47.89 2.81 -20.01
CA ALA A 241 46.48 2.71 -19.61
C ALA A 241 45.81 1.45 -20.17
N ASN A 242 46.04 1.11 -21.45
CA ASN A 242 45.58 -0.12 -22.09
C ASN A 242 46.10 -1.35 -21.34
N SER A 243 47.40 -1.39 -21.03
CA SER A 243 48.02 -2.51 -20.32
C SER A 243 47.49 -2.66 -18.88
N LEU A 244 47.24 -1.55 -18.18
CA LEU A 244 46.64 -1.54 -16.85
C LEU A 244 45.17 -1.98 -16.84
N ALA A 245 44.41 -1.64 -17.88
CA ALA A 245 43.04 -2.08 -18.07
C ALA A 245 42.96 -3.60 -18.28
N TYR A 246 43.83 -4.16 -19.14
CA TYR A 246 43.90 -5.61 -19.36
C TYR A 246 44.32 -6.41 -18.13
N LEU A 247 45.12 -5.83 -17.21
CA LEU A 247 45.49 -6.43 -15.92
C LEU A 247 44.42 -6.24 -14.82
N GLY A 248 43.23 -5.73 -15.16
CA GLY A 248 42.12 -5.53 -14.21
C GLY A 248 42.23 -4.32 -13.29
N LYS A 249 43.25 -3.46 -13.46
CA LYS A 249 43.49 -2.26 -12.64
C LYS A 249 42.74 -1.03 -13.20
N ASN A 250 41.43 -1.19 -13.40
CA ASN A 250 40.58 -0.30 -14.19
C ASN A 250 40.55 1.16 -13.73
N LYS A 251 40.49 1.43 -12.41
CA LYS A 251 40.47 2.81 -11.88
C LYS A 251 41.73 3.62 -12.22
N LYS A 252 42.88 2.96 -12.33
CA LYS A 252 44.16 3.63 -12.67
C LYS A 252 44.25 3.91 -14.17
N ALA A 253 43.81 2.96 -15.01
CA ALA A 253 43.70 3.14 -16.45
C ALA A 253 42.73 4.28 -16.82
N GLU A 254 41.56 4.31 -16.17
CA GLU A 254 40.52 5.32 -16.41
C GLU A 254 40.99 6.76 -16.16
N LYS A 255 41.77 6.98 -15.10
CA LYS A 255 42.33 8.32 -14.79
C LYS A 255 43.24 8.83 -15.91
N ILE A 256 43.96 7.92 -16.56
CA ILE A 256 44.87 8.24 -17.66
C ILE A 256 44.07 8.50 -18.95
N TYR A 257 43.08 7.65 -19.28
CA TYR A 257 42.17 7.89 -20.41
C TYR A 257 41.41 9.21 -20.31
N LYS A 258 40.91 9.57 -19.13
CA LYS A 258 40.23 10.86 -18.89
C LYS A 258 41.14 12.06 -19.13
N LYS A 259 42.42 11.96 -18.77
CA LYS A 259 43.40 13.03 -19.02
C LYS A 259 43.70 13.16 -20.51
N HIS A 260 43.81 12.03 -21.22
CA HIS A 260 44.05 12.00 -22.66
C HIS A 260 42.90 12.60 -23.47
N LEU A 261 41.67 12.16 -23.20
CA LEU A 261 40.48 12.64 -23.91
C LEU A 261 40.16 14.13 -23.67
N LYS A 262 40.69 14.75 -22.60
CA LYS A 262 40.63 16.21 -22.44
C LYS A 262 41.47 16.97 -23.47
N LYS A 263 42.55 16.36 -23.94
CA LYS A 263 43.50 16.97 -24.89
C LYS A 263 43.22 16.53 -26.32
N TYR A 264 42.73 15.30 -26.50
CA TYR A 264 42.36 14.69 -27.78
C TYR A 264 40.95 14.10 -27.71
N PRO A 265 39.89 14.91 -27.85
CA PRO A 265 38.51 14.48 -27.61
C PRO A 265 37.98 13.38 -28.55
N ASN A 266 38.61 13.24 -29.72
CA ASN A 266 38.15 12.39 -30.81
C ASN A 266 39.00 11.12 -31.01
N ASP A 267 39.80 10.73 -30.01
CA ASP A 267 40.61 9.51 -30.09
C ASP A 267 39.73 8.25 -29.96
N GLN A 268 39.35 7.72 -31.13
CA GLN A 268 38.35 6.66 -31.27
C GLN A 268 38.79 5.33 -30.61
N ALA A 269 40.10 5.05 -30.59
CA ALA A 269 40.65 3.85 -29.97
C ALA A 269 40.53 3.89 -28.43
N VAL A 270 40.66 5.07 -27.82
CA VAL A 270 40.51 5.24 -26.36
C VAL A 270 39.03 5.18 -25.95
N ILE A 271 38.13 5.70 -26.79
CA ILE A 271 36.68 5.64 -26.58
C ILE A 271 36.16 4.20 -26.64
N GLU A 272 36.65 3.39 -27.57
CA GLU A 272 36.29 1.96 -27.67
C GLU A 272 36.81 1.13 -26.48
N ASN A 273 38.02 1.40 -26.00
CA ASN A 273 38.57 0.73 -24.82
C ASN A 273 37.84 1.10 -23.51
N LEU A 274 37.30 2.32 -23.39
CA LEU A 274 36.42 2.72 -22.29
C LEU A 274 35.04 2.03 -22.35
N LYS A 275 34.48 1.79 -23.55
CA LYS A 275 33.20 1.09 -23.76
C LYS A 275 33.21 -0.34 -23.20
N ASN A 276 34.34 -1.03 -23.27
CA ASN A 276 34.46 -2.43 -22.83
C ASN A 276 34.56 -2.60 -21.30
N ASN A 277 34.73 -1.50 -20.53
CA ASN A 277 34.85 -1.55 -19.06
C ASN A 277 33.51 -1.19 -18.38
N LYS A 278 32.85 -2.20 -17.77
CA LYS A 278 31.49 -2.09 -17.21
C LYS A 278 31.46 -1.60 -15.76
N LYS A 279 30.88 -0.40 -15.54
CA LYS A 279 29.83 -0.03 -14.55
C LYS A 279 29.78 1.49 -14.30
N ASP A 280 30.90 2.20 -14.41
CA ASP A 280 30.98 3.65 -14.13
C ASP A 280 31.18 4.51 -15.41
N SER A 281 31.11 3.88 -16.59
CA SER A 281 31.28 4.50 -17.92
C SER A 281 30.01 5.14 -18.49
N GLU A 282 28.85 4.96 -17.84
CA GLU A 282 27.54 5.43 -18.32
C GLU A 282 27.46 6.95 -18.47
N GLN A 283 28.00 7.70 -17.51
CA GLN A 283 27.88 9.16 -17.47
C GLN A 283 28.85 9.86 -18.44
N LEU A 284 29.99 9.23 -18.73
CA LEU A 284 30.95 9.73 -19.73
C LEU A 284 30.50 9.37 -21.16
N LEU A 285 29.92 8.17 -21.37
CA LEU A 285 29.29 7.80 -22.64
C LEU A 285 28.08 8.69 -22.95
N GLN A 286 27.28 9.04 -21.93
CA GLN A 286 26.21 10.02 -22.03
C GLN A 286 26.73 11.36 -22.56
N ASN A 287 27.80 11.90 -21.97
CA ASN A 287 28.37 13.17 -22.39
C ASN A 287 28.97 13.12 -23.81
N ILE A 288 29.61 12.01 -24.20
CA ILE A 288 30.21 11.84 -25.54
C ILE A 288 29.14 11.63 -26.62
N MET A 289 28.05 10.91 -26.33
CA MET A 289 26.97 10.72 -27.31
C MET A 289 26.03 11.93 -27.37
N GLN A 290 25.87 12.69 -26.27
CA GLN A 290 25.19 13.99 -26.29
C GLN A 290 25.97 15.04 -27.10
N THR A 291 27.31 15.06 -27.05
CA THR A 291 28.09 15.99 -27.88
C THR A 291 28.09 15.60 -29.37
N LYS A 292 27.98 14.31 -29.70
CA LYS A 292 27.84 13.83 -31.10
C LYS A 292 26.46 14.17 -31.71
N LEU A 293 25.40 14.19 -30.90
CA LEU A 293 24.03 14.57 -31.31
C LEU A 293 23.93 16.02 -31.80
N ILE A 294 24.88 16.89 -31.41
CA ILE A 294 24.97 18.27 -31.91
C ILE A 294 25.56 18.33 -33.33
N PHE A 295 26.26 17.27 -33.80
CA PHE A 295 27.06 17.34 -35.04
C PHE A 295 26.99 16.14 -36.01
N SER A 296 26.23 15.06 -35.77
CA SER A 296 26.15 13.93 -36.72
C SER A 296 24.76 13.65 -37.28
N SER A 297 24.60 13.84 -38.60
CA SER A 297 23.47 13.42 -39.43
C SER A 297 23.57 11.96 -39.93
N ASN A 298 24.41 11.13 -39.29
CA ASN A 298 24.70 9.76 -39.75
C ASN A 298 23.73 8.73 -39.15
N GLU A 299 22.89 8.13 -40.01
CA GLU A 299 21.84 7.15 -39.69
C GLU A 299 22.32 5.97 -38.82
N LYS A 300 23.51 5.41 -39.10
CA LYS A 300 24.03 4.22 -38.40
C LYS A 300 24.35 4.50 -36.92
N ASP A 301 24.89 5.68 -36.64
CA ASP A 301 25.27 6.10 -35.29
C ASP A 301 24.03 6.37 -34.44
N LEU A 302 23.01 7.00 -35.03
CA LEU A 302 21.75 7.32 -34.34
C LEU A 302 20.91 6.05 -34.06
N LEU A 303 20.93 5.05 -34.95
CA LEU A 303 20.29 3.75 -34.71
C LEU A 303 20.99 2.93 -33.61
N ALA A 304 22.32 2.93 -33.59
CA ALA A 304 23.09 2.27 -32.53
C ALA A 304 22.84 2.93 -31.16
N PHE A 305 22.71 4.26 -31.15
CA PHE A 305 22.31 5.04 -29.96
C PHE A 305 20.92 4.63 -29.48
N ALA A 306 19.91 4.67 -30.36
CA ALA A 306 18.52 4.36 -29.99
C ALA A 306 18.39 2.94 -29.40
N ARG A 307 18.98 1.93 -30.04
CA ARG A 307 18.97 0.53 -29.56
C ARG A 307 19.75 0.34 -28.26
N PHE A 308 20.81 1.10 -28.03
CA PHE A 308 21.56 1.04 -26.78
C PHE A 308 20.68 1.50 -25.61
N TYR A 309 20.00 2.64 -25.74
CA TYR A 309 19.10 3.14 -24.70
C TYR A 309 17.85 2.26 -24.54
N GLN A 310 17.34 1.67 -25.61
CA GLN A 310 16.25 0.69 -25.56
C GLN A 310 16.66 -0.56 -24.77
N ARG A 311 17.85 -1.13 -25.03
CA ARG A 311 18.37 -2.29 -24.29
C ARG A 311 18.67 -2.00 -22.82
N ASN A 312 19.07 -0.76 -22.52
CA ASN A 312 19.31 -0.30 -21.16
C ASN A 312 18.04 0.22 -20.45
N ARG A 313 16.85 -0.03 -21.01
CA ARG A 313 15.55 0.35 -20.43
C ARG A 313 15.36 1.85 -20.19
N SER A 314 16.10 2.69 -20.91
CA SER A 314 15.98 4.14 -20.89
C SER A 314 15.10 4.59 -22.04
N TYR A 315 13.82 4.22 -21.99
CA TYR A 315 12.92 4.25 -23.14
C TYR A 315 12.63 5.67 -23.65
N SER A 316 12.60 6.68 -22.79
CA SER A 316 12.38 8.08 -23.21
C SER A 316 13.49 8.61 -24.12
N ILE A 317 14.74 8.21 -23.88
CA ILE A 317 15.89 8.62 -24.69
C ILE A 317 15.89 7.83 -26.01
N ALA A 318 15.56 6.54 -25.95
CA ALA A 318 15.42 5.69 -27.13
C ALA A 318 14.29 6.18 -28.05
N GLU A 319 13.15 6.55 -27.46
CA GLU A 319 11.99 7.15 -28.14
C GLU A 319 12.40 8.37 -28.95
N ASN A 320 13.04 9.36 -28.32
CA ASN A 320 13.48 10.58 -29.01
C ASN A 320 14.45 10.27 -30.17
N ALA A 321 15.37 9.33 -29.98
CA ALA A 321 16.31 8.94 -31.03
C ALA A 321 15.62 8.22 -32.20
N PHE A 322 14.63 7.36 -31.93
CA PHE A 322 13.84 6.73 -32.98
C PHE A 322 12.93 7.74 -33.70
N ILE A 323 12.36 8.72 -33.01
CA ILE A 323 11.61 9.82 -33.63
C ILE A 323 12.50 10.61 -34.60
N GLU A 324 13.72 10.96 -34.21
CA GLU A 324 14.68 11.64 -35.09
C GLU A 324 15.09 10.75 -36.28
N LEU A 325 15.32 9.46 -36.08
CA LEU A 325 15.57 8.51 -37.19
C LEU A 325 14.42 8.46 -38.19
N ILE A 326 13.17 8.49 -37.71
CA ILE A 326 11.97 8.47 -38.55
C ILE A 326 11.85 9.78 -39.36
N LYS A 327 12.22 10.92 -38.77
CA LYS A 327 12.25 12.23 -39.48
C LYS A 327 13.26 12.24 -40.62
N ILE A 328 14.43 11.63 -40.43
CA ILE A 328 15.50 11.56 -41.45
C ILE A 328 15.14 10.53 -42.53
N HIS A 329 14.69 9.34 -42.12
CA HIS A 329 14.35 8.24 -43.01
C HIS A 329 13.08 7.52 -42.53
N LYS A 330 11.99 7.65 -43.29
CA LYS A 330 10.71 6.97 -42.98
C LYS A 330 10.75 5.49 -43.37
N LYS A 331 11.49 4.67 -42.63
CA LYS A 331 11.61 3.21 -42.82
C LYS A 331 10.73 2.44 -41.84
N VAL A 332 10.10 1.35 -42.30
CA VAL A 332 9.26 0.42 -41.50
C VAL A 332 10.00 -0.02 -40.22
N LEU A 333 11.29 -0.36 -40.35
CA LEU A 333 12.13 -0.80 -39.23
C LEU A 333 12.13 0.18 -38.05
N TYR A 334 12.24 1.50 -38.31
CA TYR A 334 12.37 2.50 -37.24
C TYR A 334 11.05 2.75 -36.54
N VAL A 335 9.95 2.80 -37.29
CA VAL A 335 8.60 2.90 -36.74
C VAL A 335 8.26 1.67 -35.90
N THR A 336 8.70 0.48 -36.34
CA THR A 336 8.52 -0.78 -35.59
C THR A 336 9.35 -0.81 -34.30
N GLU A 337 10.61 -0.37 -34.34
CA GLU A 337 11.45 -0.32 -33.14
C GLU A 337 10.99 0.75 -32.14
N LEU A 338 10.41 1.86 -32.63
CA LEU A 338 9.70 2.83 -31.79
C LEU A 338 8.46 2.19 -31.14
N ALA A 339 7.64 1.47 -31.91
CA ALA A 339 6.48 0.75 -31.38
C ALA A 339 6.89 -0.28 -30.31
N ASN A 340 7.94 -1.07 -30.56
CA ASN A 340 8.51 -1.99 -29.57
C ASN A 340 9.00 -1.25 -28.32
N THR A 341 9.62 -0.07 -28.50
CA THR A 341 10.05 0.78 -27.38
C THR A 341 8.86 1.22 -26.54
N TYR A 342 7.74 1.61 -27.16
CA TYR A 342 6.49 1.91 -26.46
C TYR A 342 5.90 0.70 -25.73
N VAL A 343 5.95 -0.50 -26.32
CA VAL A 343 5.56 -1.75 -25.64
C VAL A 343 6.43 -1.98 -24.39
N TYR A 344 7.75 -1.85 -24.51
CA TYR A 344 8.67 -2.03 -23.38
C TYR A 344 8.52 -0.97 -22.29
N ASP A 345 8.11 0.25 -22.68
CA ASP A 345 7.76 1.37 -21.79
C ASP A 345 6.33 1.28 -21.24
N ARG A 346 5.56 0.23 -21.60
CA ARG A 346 4.14 0.03 -21.26
C ARG A 346 3.18 1.12 -21.75
N LYS A 347 3.57 1.91 -22.77
CA LYS A 347 2.72 2.87 -23.47
C LYS A 347 1.98 2.16 -24.62
N LEU A 348 1.03 1.30 -24.28
CA LEU A 348 0.39 0.42 -25.26
C LEU A 348 -0.45 1.18 -26.30
N ASP A 349 -1.14 2.25 -25.90
CA ASP A 349 -1.89 3.11 -26.82
C ASP A 349 -0.98 3.71 -27.91
N ASP A 350 0.23 4.17 -27.53
CA ASP A 350 1.21 4.73 -28.47
C ASP A 350 1.89 3.64 -29.30
N ALA A 351 2.12 2.46 -28.72
CA ALA A 351 2.60 1.30 -29.44
C ALA A 351 1.64 0.88 -30.55
N ILE A 352 0.33 0.82 -30.28
CA ILE A 352 -0.71 0.46 -31.24
C ILE A 352 -0.73 1.48 -32.40
N LYS A 353 -0.67 2.78 -32.10
CA LYS A 353 -0.56 3.84 -33.12
C LYS A 353 0.68 3.66 -33.99
N ALA A 354 1.83 3.42 -33.37
CA ALA A 354 3.09 3.23 -34.10
C ALA A 354 3.08 1.92 -34.93
N TYR A 355 2.50 0.83 -34.44
CA TYR A 355 2.33 -0.40 -35.22
C TYR A 355 1.38 -0.22 -36.40
N ASN A 356 0.28 0.52 -36.23
CA ASN A 356 -0.61 0.89 -37.35
C ASN A 356 0.14 1.72 -38.40
N GLN A 357 0.96 2.69 -37.99
CA GLN A 357 1.82 3.46 -38.91
C GLN A 357 2.87 2.58 -39.62
N ALA A 358 3.44 1.59 -38.93
CA ALA A 358 4.36 0.63 -39.56
C ALA A 358 3.63 -0.26 -40.58
N LEU A 359 2.38 -0.66 -40.30
CA LEU A 359 1.53 -1.43 -41.21
C LEU A 359 1.05 -0.61 -42.42
N GLU A 360 0.90 0.71 -42.31
CA GLU A 360 0.64 1.55 -43.48
C GLU A 360 1.79 1.52 -44.49
N LEU A 361 3.03 1.40 -43.99
CA LEU A 361 4.26 1.31 -44.79
C LEU A 361 4.50 -0.12 -45.33
N ASP A 362 4.04 -1.15 -44.62
CA ASP A 362 4.08 -2.56 -45.06
C ASP A 362 2.79 -3.31 -44.67
N LYS A 363 1.78 -3.22 -45.54
CA LYS A 363 0.41 -3.70 -45.29
C LYS A 363 0.28 -5.21 -45.14
N ASN A 364 1.22 -5.98 -45.69
CA ASN A 364 1.16 -7.44 -45.73
C ASN A 364 2.13 -8.12 -44.75
N SER A 365 2.78 -7.35 -43.88
CA SER A 365 3.74 -7.88 -42.91
C SER A 365 3.06 -8.72 -41.81
N ILE A 366 3.20 -10.03 -41.89
CA ILE A 366 2.74 -10.97 -40.86
C ILE A 366 3.35 -10.64 -39.48
N PRO A 367 4.67 -10.36 -39.34
CA PRO A 367 5.25 -9.96 -38.06
C PRO A 367 4.63 -8.70 -37.44
N LEU A 368 4.32 -7.68 -38.26
CA LEU A 368 3.70 -6.44 -37.76
C LEU A 368 2.24 -6.66 -37.36
N LYS A 369 1.47 -7.41 -38.16
CA LYS A 369 0.09 -7.79 -37.79
C LYS A 369 0.08 -8.54 -36.46
N LYS A 370 1.03 -9.45 -36.24
CA LYS A 370 1.17 -10.19 -34.99
C LYS A 370 1.55 -9.29 -33.81
N GLN A 371 2.53 -8.39 -33.97
CA GLN A 371 2.91 -7.45 -32.91
C GLN A 371 1.79 -6.47 -32.56
N LEU A 372 1.06 -5.98 -33.57
CA LEU A 372 -0.15 -5.18 -33.37
C LEU A 372 -1.20 -5.99 -32.61
N ALA A 373 -1.46 -7.24 -33.01
CA ALA A 373 -2.44 -8.10 -32.36
C ALA A 373 -2.11 -8.34 -30.88
N PHE A 374 -0.82 -8.54 -30.56
CA PHE A 374 -0.36 -8.67 -29.17
C PHE A 374 -0.46 -7.35 -28.41
N ALA A 375 -0.11 -6.21 -29.02
CA ALA A 375 -0.27 -4.91 -28.39
C ALA A 375 -1.74 -4.58 -28.10
N LEU A 376 -2.65 -4.89 -29.03
CA LEU A 376 -4.10 -4.79 -28.85
C LEU A 376 -4.57 -5.69 -27.69
N SER A 377 -4.12 -6.95 -27.66
CA SER A 377 -4.42 -7.90 -26.59
C SER A 377 -3.96 -7.38 -25.22
N TRP A 378 -2.72 -6.88 -25.12
CA TRP A 378 -2.16 -6.36 -23.87
C TRP A 378 -2.80 -5.03 -23.45
N ASN A 379 -3.43 -4.30 -24.37
CA ASN A 379 -4.20 -3.09 -24.10
C ASN A 379 -5.66 -3.39 -23.73
N ASN A 380 -6.02 -4.66 -23.54
CA ASN A 380 -7.39 -5.16 -23.31
C ASN A 380 -8.37 -4.84 -24.46
N GLU A 381 -7.90 -4.62 -25.68
CA GLU A 381 -8.75 -4.48 -26.88
C GLU A 381 -9.03 -5.86 -27.51
N ASP A 382 -9.59 -6.76 -26.71
CA ASP A 382 -9.67 -8.21 -26.95
C ASP A 382 -10.41 -8.57 -28.24
N LEU A 383 -11.51 -7.88 -28.57
CA LEU A 383 -12.26 -8.11 -29.82
C LEU A 383 -11.42 -7.80 -31.07
N LYS A 384 -10.71 -6.66 -31.08
CA LYS A 384 -9.85 -6.27 -32.20
C LYS A 384 -8.65 -7.20 -32.30
N ALA A 385 -8.07 -7.57 -31.16
CA ALA A 385 -6.99 -8.54 -31.08
C ALA A 385 -7.43 -9.91 -31.61
N LEU A 386 -8.56 -10.46 -31.16
CA LEU A 386 -9.09 -11.76 -31.60
C LEU A 386 -9.36 -11.79 -33.10
N LYS A 387 -9.90 -10.72 -33.69
CA LYS A 387 -10.12 -10.67 -35.14
C LYS A 387 -8.80 -10.89 -35.89
N LEU A 388 -7.76 -10.14 -35.53
CA LEU A 388 -6.45 -10.21 -36.16
C LEU A 388 -5.70 -11.51 -35.82
N LEU A 389 -5.79 -11.99 -34.58
CA LEU A 389 -5.18 -13.26 -34.14
C LEU A 389 -5.84 -14.46 -34.81
N ASN A 390 -7.16 -14.49 -34.98
CA ASN A 390 -7.87 -15.57 -35.65
C ASN A 390 -7.53 -15.64 -37.14
N GLU A 391 -7.33 -14.49 -37.80
CA GLU A 391 -6.80 -14.44 -39.18
C GLU A 391 -5.39 -15.06 -39.23
N LEU A 392 -4.49 -14.60 -38.36
CA LEU A 392 -3.11 -15.13 -38.27
C LEU A 392 -3.06 -16.63 -37.94
N TYR A 393 -3.96 -17.10 -37.07
CA TYR A 393 -4.02 -18.50 -36.64
C TYR A 393 -4.62 -19.41 -37.72
N LYS A 394 -5.53 -18.90 -38.56
CA LYS A 394 -6.03 -19.63 -39.74
C LYS A 394 -4.93 -19.86 -40.75
N ASP A 395 -4.12 -18.83 -41.02
CA ASP A 395 -3.03 -18.87 -42.00
C ASP A 395 -1.86 -19.74 -41.53
N ASN A 396 -1.57 -19.79 -40.22
CA ASN A 396 -0.56 -20.66 -39.64
C ASN A 396 -0.99 -21.25 -38.30
N LYS A 397 -1.63 -22.43 -38.35
CA LYS A 397 -2.12 -23.16 -37.17
C LYS A 397 -1.02 -23.65 -36.23
N ASN A 398 0.24 -23.66 -36.68
CA ASN A 398 1.39 -24.08 -35.88
C ASN A 398 2.09 -22.92 -35.16
N ASP A 399 1.61 -21.66 -35.29
CA ASP A 399 2.15 -20.55 -34.52
C ASP A 399 1.66 -20.61 -33.06
N GLN A 400 2.41 -21.34 -32.24
CA GLN A 400 2.15 -21.52 -30.81
C GLN A 400 1.96 -20.21 -30.03
N SER A 401 2.61 -19.12 -30.44
CA SER A 401 2.51 -17.84 -29.72
C SER A 401 1.21 -17.09 -30.04
N VAL A 402 0.69 -17.22 -31.26
CA VAL A 402 -0.64 -16.71 -31.64
C VAL A 402 -1.72 -17.53 -30.94
N GLY A 403 -1.61 -18.86 -30.98
CA GLY A 403 -2.55 -19.75 -30.29
C GLY A 403 -2.61 -19.50 -28.77
N LEU A 404 -1.46 -19.28 -28.12
CA LEU A 404 -1.42 -18.94 -26.69
C LEU A 404 -2.07 -17.59 -26.37
N GLU A 405 -1.88 -16.58 -27.21
CA GLU A 405 -2.50 -15.27 -26.96
C GLU A 405 -4.03 -15.35 -27.14
N ILE A 406 -4.53 -16.13 -28.11
CA ILE A 406 -5.96 -16.41 -28.25
C ILE A 406 -6.49 -17.12 -26.99
N ALA A 407 -5.78 -18.13 -26.48
CA ALA A 407 -6.18 -18.83 -25.26
C ALA A 407 -6.24 -17.86 -24.05
N ARG A 408 -5.27 -16.95 -23.91
CA ARG A 408 -5.28 -15.92 -22.87
C ARG A 408 -6.47 -14.97 -22.99
N ILE A 409 -6.83 -14.56 -24.21
CA ILE A 409 -8.03 -13.72 -24.43
C ILE A 409 -9.28 -14.51 -24.05
N TYR A 410 -9.44 -15.75 -24.51
CA TYR A 410 -10.58 -16.57 -24.10
C TYR A 410 -10.68 -16.73 -22.58
N MET A 411 -9.55 -16.83 -21.88
CA MET A 411 -9.54 -16.83 -20.41
C MET A 411 -9.98 -15.49 -19.81
N ARG A 412 -9.59 -14.34 -20.39
CA ARG A 412 -10.02 -13.00 -19.94
C ARG A 412 -11.50 -12.73 -20.21
N GLU A 413 -12.01 -13.19 -21.36
CA GLU A 413 -13.42 -13.11 -21.75
C GLU A 413 -14.31 -14.15 -21.05
N ASN A 414 -13.79 -14.91 -20.07
CA ASN A 414 -14.47 -16.01 -19.38
C ASN A 414 -14.97 -17.15 -20.30
N ARG A 415 -14.46 -17.26 -21.52
CA ARG A 415 -14.75 -18.33 -22.48
C ARG A 415 -13.92 -19.58 -22.18
N PHE A 416 -14.12 -20.15 -21.00
CA PHE A 416 -13.25 -21.23 -20.48
C PHE A 416 -13.32 -22.52 -21.30
N ILE A 417 -14.46 -22.82 -21.93
CA ILE A 417 -14.63 -24.00 -22.79
C ILE A 417 -13.72 -23.88 -24.03
N ASP A 418 -13.74 -22.71 -24.68
CA ASP A 418 -12.91 -22.43 -25.85
C ASP A 418 -11.42 -22.41 -25.48
N ALA A 419 -11.08 -21.77 -24.35
CA ALA A 419 -9.73 -21.76 -23.82
C ALA A 419 -9.20 -23.17 -23.54
N LYS A 420 -9.99 -24.03 -22.88
CA LYS A 420 -9.63 -25.42 -22.56
C LYS A 420 -9.40 -26.23 -23.83
N SER A 421 -10.29 -26.11 -24.80
CA SER A 421 -10.19 -26.81 -26.09
C SER A 421 -8.91 -26.43 -26.83
N LEU A 422 -8.62 -25.13 -26.90
CA LEU A 422 -7.42 -24.62 -27.57
C LEU A 422 -6.13 -24.99 -26.83
N LEU A 423 -6.11 -24.88 -25.50
CA LEU A 423 -4.95 -25.27 -24.68
C LEU A 423 -4.66 -26.77 -24.78
N ASN A 424 -5.68 -27.63 -24.70
CA ASN A 424 -5.52 -29.08 -24.88
C ASN A 424 -4.88 -29.42 -26.23
N LYS A 425 -5.32 -28.74 -27.30
CA LYS A 425 -4.74 -28.90 -28.62
C LYS A 425 -3.28 -28.43 -28.67
N LEU A 426 -2.98 -27.24 -28.13
CA LEU A 426 -1.63 -26.71 -28.05
C LEU A 426 -0.67 -27.59 -27.24
N ILE A 427 -1.15 -28.22 -26.17
CA ILE A 427 -0.38 -29.16 -25.36
C ILE A 427 -0.10 -30.45 -26.14
N ALA A 428 -1.08 -30.96 -26.88
CA ALA A 428 -0.90 -32.15 -27.72
C ALA A 428 0.12 -31.91 -28.85
N ASP A 429 0.05 -30.74 -29.50
CA ASP A 429 0.94 -30.38 -30.60
C ASP A 429 2.35 -30.01 -30.11
N PHE A 430 2.48 -29.47 -28.89
CA PHE A 430 3.75 -28.95 -28.34
C PHE A 430 3.97 -29.33 -26.85
N PRO A 431 4.09 -30.63 -26.52
CA PRO A 431 4.05 -31.14 -25.13
C PRO A 431 5.19 -30.67 -24.22
N ASN A 432 6.31 -30.23 -24.80
CA ASN A 432 7.50 -29.77 -24.05
C ASN A 432 7.64 -28.23 -24.03
N ASN A 433 6.67 -27.48 -24.57
CA ASN A 433 6.76 -26.02 -24.54
C ASN A 433 6.41 -25.48 -23.15
N LEU A 434 7.42 -24.95 -22.48
CA LEU A 434 7.32 -24.37 -21.14
C LEU A 434 6.22 -23.29 -21.01
N ASN A 435 6.05 -22.41 -22.01
CA ASN A 435 5.04 -21.34 -21.94
C ASN A 435 3.62 -21.92 -22.01
N ILE A 436 3.40 -22.99 -22.78
CA ILE A 436 2.10 -23.65 -22.86
C ILE A 436 1.78 -24.37 -21.55
N CYS A 437 2.76 -25.04 -20.95
CA CYS A 437 2.59 -25.65 -19.63
C CYS A 437 2.26 -24.62 -18.55
N ILE A 438 2.94 -23.46 -18.57
CA ILE A 438 2.65 -22.34 -17.63
C ILE A 438 1.24 -21.81 -17.83
N GLU A 439 0.81 -21.57 -19.08
CA GLU A 439 -0.55 -21.08 -19.33
C GLU A 439 -1.61 -22.12 -18.98
N ASN A 440 -1.34 -23.41 -19.15
CA ASN A 440 -2.23 -24.46 -18.69
C ASN A 440 -2.35 -24.49 -17.15
N ALA A 441 -1.23 -24.33 -16.43
CA ALA A 441 -1.27 -24.21 -14.98
C ALA A 441 -2.07 -22.96 -14.52
N ASN A 442 -1.88 -21.82 -15.19
CA ASN A 442 -2.69 -20.61 -14.96
C ASN A 442 -4.18 -20.85 -15.22
N PHE A 443 -4.51 -21.55 -16.31
CA PHE A 443 -5.88 -21.91 -16.66
C PHE A 443 -6.53 -22.76 -15.57
N GLU A 444 -5.86 -23.82 -15.12
CA GLU A 444 -6.31 -24.66 -14.01
C GLU A 444 -6.51 -23.84 -12.72
N ALA A 445 -5.66 -22.85 -12.45
CA ALA A 445 -5.84 -21.95 -11.31
C ALA A 445 -7.11 -21.08 -11.42
N ILE A 446 -7.39 -20.55 -12.62
CA ILE A 446 -8.51 -19.64 -12.88
C ILE A 446 -9.87 -20.35 -12.81
N ILE A 447 -9.95 -21.57 -13.35
CA ILE A 447 -11.20 -22.36 -13.30
C ILE A 447 -11.50 -22.95 -11.92
N GLY A 448 -10.52 -22.89 -10.99
CA GLY A 448 -10.71 -23.34 -9.61
C GLY A 448 -10.17 -24.73 -9.32
N HIS A 449 -9.15 -25.18 -10.04
CA HIS A 449 -8.38 -26.40 -9.74
C HIS A 449 -6.99 -26.11 -9.18
N PRO A 450 -6.89 -25.54 -7.96
CA PRO A 450 -5.62 -25.10 -7.41
C PRO A 450 -4.63 -26.24 -7.12
N LYS A 451 -5.12 -27.47 -6.88
CA LYS A 451 -4.28 -28.66 -6.68
C LYS A 451 -3.52 -28.99 -7.97
N LYS A 452 -4.24 -29.16 -9.08
CA LYS A 452 -3.68 -29.43 -10.42
C LYS A 452 -2.71 -28.32 -10.83
N SER A 453 -3.09 -27.05 -10.67
CA SER A 453 -2.21 -25.91 -10.94
C SER A 453 -0.92 -25.95 -10.13
N LYS A 454 -1.01 -26.17 -8.80
CA LYS A 454 0.16 -26.25 -7.92
C LYS A 454 1.11 -27.36 -8.36
N ASP A 455 0.59 -28.55 -8.65
CA ASP A 455 1.40 -29.70 -9.05
C ASP A 455 2.10 -29.43 -10.39
N MET A 456 1.41 -28.80 -11.35
CA MET A 456 1.99 -28.37 -12.63
C MET A 456 3.11 -27.34 -12.42
N PHE A 457 2.91 -26.33 -11.57
CA PHE A 457 3.95 -25.33 -11.27
C PHE A 457 5.17 -25.94 -10.57
N LEU A 458 4.97 -26.88 -9.65
CA LEU A 458 6.07 -27.58 -8.99
C LEU A 458 6.89 -28.41 -10.01
N CYS A 459 6.21 -29.16 -10.89
CA CYS A 459 6.87 -29.89 -11.97
C CYS A 459 7.64 -28.95 -12.93
N ILE A 460 7.08 -27.77 -13.23
CA ILE A 460 7.75 -26.75 -14.06
C ILE A 460 9.02 -26.22 -13.37
N LEU A 461 8.95 -25.96 -12.07
CA LEU A 461 10.06 -25.43 -11.28
C LEU A 461 11.20 -26.45 -11.10
N GLU A 462 10.89 -27.75 -11.00
CA GLU A 462 11.90 -28.82 -10.95
C GLU A 462 12.71 -28.95 -12.24
N LYS A 463 12.08 -28.72 -13.39
CA LYS A 463 12.68 -28.89 -14.72
C LYS A 463 13.42 -27.65 -15.24
N THR A 464 13.38 -26.53 -14.52
CA THR A 464 13.91 -25.25 -15.01
C THR A 464 14.92 -24.63 -14.04
N ASN A 465 16.00 -24.05 -14.58
CA ASN A 465 16.85 -23.17 -13.77
C ASN A 465 16.04 -21.94 -13.34
N TYR A 466 16.12 -21.58 -12.06
CA TYR A 466 15.35 -20.51 -11.40
C TYR A 466 15.09 -19.28 -12.30
N ARG A 467 13.81 -18.98 -12.57
CA ARG A 467 13.38 -17.74 -13.25
C ARG A 467 12.32 -17.01 -12.41
N ASP A 468 12.62 -15.78 -12.02
CA ASP A 468 11.72 -14.90 -11.23
C ASP A 468 10.28 -14.84 -11.78
N ASN A 469 10.11 -14.88 -13.10
CA ASN A 469 8.79 -14.84 -13.74
C ASN A 469 7.94 -16.10 -13.44
N ILE A 470 8.56 -17.28 -13.35
CA ILE A 470 7.83 -18.52 -13.06
C ILE A 470 7.37 -18.52 -11.60
N TYR A 471 8.23 -18.09 -10.68
CA TYR A 471 7.85 -17.91 -9.27
C TYR A 471 6.76 -16.84 -9.09
N LEU A 472 6.78 -15.78 -9.89
CA LEU A 472 5.72 -14.78 -9.91
C LEU A 472 4.36 -15.38 -10.31
N GLN A 473 4.32 -16.18 -11.39
CA GLN A 473 3.08 -16.85 -11.81
C GLN A 473 2.61 -17.90 -10.81
N PHE A 474 3.53 -18.67 -10.22
CA PHE A 474 3.20 -19.61 -9.16
C PHE A 474 2.59 -18.91 -7.94
N ALA A 475 3.19 -17.79 -7.51
CA ALA A 475 2.65 -16.98 -6.42
C ALA A 475 1.28 -16.36 -6.76
N ASN A 476 1.06 -15.93 -8.00
CA ASN A 476 -0.26 -15.47 -8.46
C ASN A 476 -1.31 -16.58 -8.35
N SER A 477 -0.97 -17.81 -8.77
CA SER A 477 -1.85 -18.97 -8.65
C SER A 477 -2.17 -19.31 -7.20
N LEU A 478 -1.15 -19.34 -6.32
CA LEU A 478 -1.35 -19.57 -4.89
C LEU A 478 -2.21 -18.46 -4.24
N SER A 479 -2.01 -17.22 -4.66
CA SER A 479 -2.85 -16.10 -4.23
C SER A 479 -4.30 -16.26 -4.68
N ALA A 480 -4.54 -16.72 -5.91
CA ALA A 480 -5.89 -16.98 -6.41
C ALA A 480 -6.57 -18.11 -5.62
N SER A 481 -5.83 -19.16 -5.24
CA SER A 481 -6.34 -20.29 -4.47
C SER A 481 -6.51 -20.05 -2.98
N GLY A 482 -6.22 -18.84 -2.48
CA GLY A 482 -6.31 -18.51 -1.06
C GLY A 482 -5.12 -18.94 -0.20
N ASN A 483 -4.03 -19.46 -0.79
CA ASN A 483 -2.79 -19.78 -0.08
C ASN A 483 -1.90 -18.52 0.05
N PHE A 484 -2.40 -17.54 0.79
CA PHE A 484 -1.85 -16.19 0.80
C PHE A 484 -0.51 -16.07 1.51
N TYR A 485 -0.26 -16.82 2.59
CA TYR A 485 1.02 -16.70 3.32
C TYR A 485 2.20 -17.22 2.50
N VAL A 486 2.02 -18.31 1.76
CA VAL A 486 3.07 -18.82 0.86
C VAL A 486 3.29 -17.85 -0.31
N ALA A 487 2.22 -17.34 -0.91
CA ALA A 487 2.31 -16.35 -1.99
C ALA A 487 3.00 -15.06 -1.52
N GLU A 488 2.67 -14.56 -0.33
CA GLU A 488 3.30 -13.38 0.28
C GLU A 488 4.81 -13.59 0.47
N ARG A 489 5.23 -14.77 0.96
CA ARG A 489 6.64 -15.11 1.12
C ARG A 489 7.38 -15.06 -0.21
N ILE A 490 6.82 -15.67 -1.26
CA ILE A 490 7.42 -15.66 -2.60
C ILE A 490 7.52 -14.23 -3.15
N TYR A 491 6.47 -13.41 -3.03
CA TYR A 491 6.53 -12.01 -3.46
C TYR A 491 7.62 -11.22 -2.72
N LYS A 492 7.76 -11.42 -1.40
CA LYS A 492 8.82 -10.77 -0.61
C LYS A 492 10.21 -11.23 -1.04
N GLU A 493 10.42 -12.51 -1.30
CA GLU A 493 11.70 -13.04 -1.80
C GLU A 493 12.06 -12.45 -3.17
N LEU A 494 11.09 -12.33 -4.09
CA LEU A 494 11.28 -11.69 -5.39
C LEU A 494 11.66 -10.20 -5.23
N LEU A 495 11.06 -9.49 -4.28
CA LEU A 495 11.40 -8.09 -3.96
C LEU A 495 12.76 -7.94 -3.25
N GLN A 496 13.21 -8.92 -2.47
CA GLN A 496 14.55 -8.88 -1.88
C GLN A 496 15.63 -8.92 -2.97
N ARG A 497 15.42 -9.73 -4.01
CA ARG A 497 16.33 -9.84 -5.17
C ARG A 497 16.27 -8.62 -6.07
N ASN A 498 15.06 -8.10 -6.33
CA ASN A 498 14.86 -6.88 -7.10
C ASN A 498 13.88 -5.93 -6.38
N LYS A 499 14.43 -5.05 -5.53
CA LYS A 499 13.67 -4.07 -4.74
C LYS A 499 12.86 -3.07 -5.58
N LYS A 500 13.20 -2.93 -6.86
CA LYS A 500 12.53 -2.01 -7.81
C LYS A 500 11.52 -2.73 -8.72
N ASN A 501 11.21 -4.01 -8.49
CA ASN A 501 10.22 -4.71 -9.30
C ASN A 501 8.80 -4.23 -8.95
N GLU A 502 8.31 -3.25 -9.71
CA GLU A 502 7.01 -2.61 -9.50
C GLU A 502 5.84 -3.57 -9.65
N GLU A 503 5.92 -4.53 -10.58
CA GLU A 503 4.85 -5.50 -10.79
C GLU A 503 4.64 -6.37 -9.56
N VAL A 504 5.73 -6.85 -8.95
CA VAL A 504 5.64 -7.66 -7.73
C VAL A 504 5.11 -6.84 -6.54
N LYS A 505 5.46 -5.55 -6.44
CA LYS A 505 4.87 -4.66 -5.42
C LYS A 505 3.36 -4.50 -5.60
N PHE A 506 2.88 -4.31 -6.82
CA PHE A 506 1.44 -4.26 -7.11
C PHE A 506 0.74 -5.58 -6.76
N LYS A 507 1.33 -6.73 -7.13
CA LYS A 507 0.78 -8.05 -6.77
C LYS A 507 0.74 -8.28 -5.26
N LEU A 508 1.76 -7.82 -4.53
CA LEU A 508 1.78 -7.88 -3.08
C LEU A 508 0.72 -6.98 -2.44
N ALA A 509 0.51 -5.76 -2.96
CA ALA A 509 -0.55 -4.87 -2.51
C ALA A 509 -1.95 -5.46 -2.75
N PHE A 510 -2.17 -6.06 -3.92
CA PHE A 510 -3.39 -6.78 -4.24
C PHE A 510 -3.62 -7.98 -3.31
N LEU A 511 -2.56 -8.74 -3.00
CA LEU A 511 -2.63 -9.83 -2.01
C LEU A 511 -3.01 -9.28 -0.64
N TYR A 512 -2.40 -8.18 -0.19
CA TYR A 512 -2.76 -7.55 1.08
C TYR A 512 -4.23 -7.14 1.10
N ALA A 513 -4.75 -6.51 0.05
CA ALA A 513 -6.16 -6.18 -0.08
C ALA A 513 -7.05 -7.44 -0.04
N SER A 514 -6.66 -8.51 -0.75
CA SER A 514 -7.39 -9.79 -0.78
C SER A 514 -7.43 -10.49 0.60
N THR A 515 -6.39 -10.28 1.41
CA THR A 515 -6.32 -10.76 2.81
C THR A 515 -6.90 -9.78 3.83
N GLN A 516 -7.62 -8.74 3.39
CA GLN A 516 -8.23 -7.72 4.26
C GLN A 516 -7.21 -6.87 5.07
N ARG A 517 -5.93 -6.91 4.69
CA ARG A 517 -4.84 -6.09 5.25
C ARG A 517 -4.76 -4.76 4.48
N TYR A 518 -5.86 -4.02 4.50
CA TYR A 518 -6.08 -2.85 3.65
C TYR A 518 -5.08 -1.73 3.90
N GLU A 519 -4.63 -1.54 5.15
CA GLU A 519 -3.67 -0.50 5.53
C GLU A 519 -2.31 -0.73 4.83
N LYS A 520 -1.86 -1.99 4.70
CA LYS A 520 -0.62 -2.34 3.99
C LYS A 520 -0.76 -2.18 2.47
N ALA A 521 -1.92 -2.55 1.92
CA ALA A 521 -2.20 -2.35 0.50
C ALA A 521 -2.17 -0.85 0.15
N GLN A 522 -2.84 -0.02 0.96
CA GLN A 522 -2.89 1.42 0.79
C GLN A 522 -1.49 2.06 0.86
N GLU A 523 -0.66 1.68 1.83
CA GLU A 523 0.73 2.18 1.95
C GLU A 523 1.51 1.99 0.65
N ILE A 524 1.45 0.79 0.05
CA ILE A 524 2.16 0.51 -1.20
C ILE A 524 1.63 1.38 -2.34
N TYR A 525 0.32 1.55 -2.47
CA TYR A 525 -0.24 2.41 -3.51
C TYR A 525 0.10 3.89 -3.29
N ASP A 526 0.08 4.38 -2.05
CA ASP A 526 0.49 5.74 -1.72
C ASP A 526 1.99 5.97 -2.03
N GLN A 527 2.85 4.96 -1.84
CA GLN A 527 4.26 5.03 -2.27
C GLN A 527 4.42 5.18 -3.79
N PHE A 528 3.57 4.55 -4.60
CA PHE A 528 3.61 4.73 -6.06
C PHE A 528 3.22 6.16 -6.46
N ILE A 529 2.22 6.74 -5.80
CA ILE A 529 1.80 8.13 -6.02
C ILE A 529 2.92 9.10 -5.59
N PHE A 530 3.49 8.92 -4.40
CA PHE A 530 4.53 9.80 -3.87
C PHE A 530 5.80 9.82 -4.74
N ASN A 531 6.19 8.67 -5.30
CA ASN A 531 7.37 8.56 -6.15
C ASN A 531 7.11 8.91 -7.63
N SER A 532 5.88 9.32 -7.99
CA SER A 532 5.46 9.65 -9.36
C SER A 532 5.63 8.53 -10.38
N VAL A 533 5.42 7.27 -9.98
CA VAL A 533 5.54 6.11 -10.88
C VAL A 533 4.21 5.37 -10.97
N GLN A 534 3.73 5.07 -12.19
CA GLN A 534 2.45 4.39 -12.46
C GLN A 534 1.27 5.01 -11.65
N VAL A 535 1.24 6.34 -11.55
CA VAL A 535 0.30 7.07 -10.68
C VAL A 535 -1.16 6.74 -11.01
N GLU A 536 -1.51 6.61 -12.29
CA GLU A 536 -2.86 6.24 -12.72
C GLU A 536 -3.28 4.86 -12.24
N ARG A 537 -2.40 3.85 -12.39
CA ARG A 537 -2.64 2.49 -11.88
C ARG A 537 -2.80 2.50 -10.37
N ALA A 538 -1.94 3.21 -9.64
CA ALA A 538 -2.04 3.31 -8.18
C ALA A 538 -3.33 4.00 -7.71
N LEU A 539 -3.73 5.10 -8.37
CA LEU A 539 -5.00 5.79 -8.10
C LEU A 539 -6.21 4.89 -8.38
N SER A 540 -6.20 4.15 -9.49
CA SER A 540 -7.27 3.21 -9.83
C SER A 540 -7.35 2.07 -8.79
N GLN A 541 -6.21 1.51 -8.36
CA GLN A 541 -6.19 0.47 -7.32
C GLN A 541 -6.60 0.99 -5.94
N LEU A 542 -6.26 2.24 -5.59
CA LEU A 542 -6.78 2.89 -4.38
C LEU A 542 -8.29 3.09 -4.46
N SER A 543 -8.81 3.47 -5.62
CA SER A 543 -10.25 3.58 -5.82
C SER A 543 -10.94 2.24 -5.58
N GLU A 544 -10.45 1.15 -6.17
CA GLU A 544 -10.98 -0.21 -5.90
C GLU A 544 -10.85 -0.63 -4.43
N LEU A 545 -9.71 -0.33 -3.80
CA LEU A 545 -9.52 -0.59 -2.37
C LEU A 545 -10.59 0.14 -1.53
N LYS A 546 -10.92 1.38 -1.89
CA LYS A 546 -11.95 2.17 -1.22
C LYS A 546 -13.37 1.69 -1.50
N ILE A 547 -13.63 1.09 -2.66
CA ILE A 547 -14.89 0.37 -2.92
C ILE A 547 -15.02 -0.84 -1.98
N ILE A 548 -13.95 -1.64 -1.84
CA ILE A 548 -13.94 -2.82 -0.96
C ILE A 548 -14.14 -2.42 0.51
N THR A 549 -13.54 -1.30 0.96
CA THR A 549 -13.75 -0.77 2.31
C THR A 549 -15.05 0.04 2.46
N LYS A 550 -15.91 0.07 1.42
CA LYS A 550 -17.18 0.81 1.33
C LYS A 550 -17.04 2.33 1.49
N GLU A 551 -15.84 2.88 1.37
CA GLU A 551 -15.53 4.31 1.41
C GLU A 551 -15.77 5.00 0.04
N TYR A 552 -17.01 5.00 -0.43
CA TYR A 552 -17.37 5.43 -1.79
C TYR A 552 -16.99 6.88 -2.13
N ASP A 553 -17.09 7.81 -1.18
CA ASP A 553 -16.64 9.20 -1.37
C ASP A 553 -15.14 9.30 -1.69
N LYS A 554 -14.32 8.49 -1.01
CA LYS A 554 -12.87 8.42 -1.27
C LYS A 554 -12.58 7.67 -2.56
N ALA A 555 -13.34 6.62 -2.87
CA ALA A 555 -13.25 5.93 -4.16
C ALA A 555 -13.52 6.92 -5.31
N LEU A 556 -14.53 7.77 -5.16
CA LEU A 556 -14.90 8.82 -6.11
C LEU A 556 -13.79 9.84 -6.28
N PHE A 557 -13.18 10.30 -5.18
CA PHE A 557 -12.04 11.22 -5.23
C PHE A 557 -10.86 10.64 -6.04
N TYR A 558 -10.48 9.39 -5.79
CA TYR A 558 -9.38 8.77 -6.54
C TYR A 558 -9.75 8.52 -8.00
N SER A 559 -10.98 8.07 -8.29
CA SER A 559 -11.44 7.82 -9.66
C SER A 559 -11.52 9.11 -10.50
N LYS A 560 -11.96 10.22 -9.91
CA LYS A 560 -11.93 11.53 -10.58
C LYS A 560 -10.51 11.93 -10.99
N LYS A 561 -9.53 11.72 -10.12
CA LYS A 561 -8.12 11.97 -10.44
C LYS A 561 -7.57 11.08 -11.56
N VAL A 562 -8.08 9.85 -11.70
CA VAL A 562 -7.74 8.98 -12.84
C VAL A 562 -8.34 9.57 -14.12
N TYR A 563 -9.63 9.91 -14.10
CA TYR A 563 -10.35 10.50 -15.24
C TYR A 563 -9.74 11.82 -15.71
N GLU A 564 -9.38 12.72 -14.78
CA GLU A 564 -8.69 13.99 -15.08
C GLU A 564 -7.34 13.80 -15.80
N LYS A 565 -6.68 12.66 -15.58
CA LYS A 565 -5.41 12.34 -16.24
C LYS A 565 -5.59 11.61 -17.57
N LYS A 566 -6.55 10.68 -17.62
CA LYS A 566 -6.83 9.84 -18.79
C LYS A 566 -8.34 9.79 -19.02
N ASP A 567 -8.83 10.64 -19.91
CA ASP A 567 -10.22 10.61 -20.39
C ASP A 567 -10.36 9.52 -21.45
N ASN A 568 -10.75 8.31 -21.02
CA ASN A 568 -11.01 7.18 -21.91
C ASN A 568 -12.17 6.34 -21.37
N ASP A 569 -12.68 5.42 -22.19
CA ASP A 569 -13.87 4.65 -21.85
C ASP A 569 -13.67 3.78 -20.58
N ILE A 570 -12.45 3.30 -20.31
CA ILE A 570 -12.11 2.55 -19.09
C ILE A 570 -12.23 3.42 -17.83
N SER A 571 -11.68 4.65 -17.85
CA SER A 571 -11.74 5.55 -16.69
C SER A 571 -13.15 6.09 -16.48
N LYS A 572 -13.92 6.29 -17.55
CA LYS A 572 -15.36 6.61 -17.50
C LYS A 572 -16.16 5.47 -16.89
N LEU A 573 -15.91 4.22 -17.27
CA LEU A 573 -16.59 3.06 -16.70
C LEU A 573 -16.33 2.95 -15.20
N GLN A 574 -15.06 3.08 -14.78
CA GLN A 574 -14.69 3.07 -13.36
C GLN A 574 -15.41 4.19 -12.60
N LEU A 575 -15.41 5.41 -13.15
CA LEU A 575 -16.04 6.57 -12.53
C LEU A 575 -17.58 6.42 -12.47
N GLY A 576 -18.21 5.93 -13.55
CA GLY A 576 -19.64 5.69 -13.62
C GLY A 576 -20.11 4.63 -12.62
N ARG A 577 -19.38 3.50 -12.49
CA ARG A 577 -19.61 2.49 -11.45
C ARG A 577 -19.54 3.09 -10.05
N ILE A 578 -18.59 3.98 -9.79
CA ILE A 578 -18.44 4.61 -8.48
C ILE A 578 -19.54 5.62 -8.20
N TYR A 579 -19.97 6.41 -9.19
CA TYR A 579 -21.16 7.26 -9.03
C TYR A 579 -22.40 6.44 -8.69
N PHE A 580 -22.60 5.29 -9.34
CA PHE A 580 -23.67 4.36 -8.99
C PHE A 580 -23.57 3.89 -7.52
N LEU A 581 -22.40 3.43 -7.09
CA LEU A 581 -22.17 2.98 -5.71
C LEU A 581 -22.33 4.12 -4.69
N ASN A 582 -21.98 5.36 -5.07
CA ASN A 582 -22.17 6.56 -4.28
C ASN A 582 -23.62 7.10 -4.29
N LYS A 583 -24.57 6.34 -4.88
CA LYS A 583 -25.99 6.70 -5.04
C LYS A 583 -26.25 7.93 -5.92
N ASP A 584 -25.24 8.43 -6.64
CA ASP A 584 -25.32 9.53 -7.62
C ASP A 584 -25.79 9.00 -9.00
N TYR A 585 -26.96 8.36 -9.06
CA TYR A 585 -27.41 7.59 -10.24
C TYR A 585 -27.49 8.40 -11.54
N GLN A 586 -27.91 9.67 -11.48
CA GLN A 586 -27.99 10.51 -12.68
C GLN A 586 -26.59 10.77 -13.28
N LYS A 587 -25.60 11.09 -12.44
CA LYS A 587 -24.21 11.29 -12.91
C LYS A 587 -23.60 10.00 -13.43
N ALA A 588 -23.98 8.86 -12.84
CA ALA A 588 -23.59 7.55 -13.36
C ALA A 588 -24.12 7.36 -14.79
N ILE A 589 -25.39 7.66 -15.04
CA ILE A 589 -26.00 7.61 -16.39
C ILE A 589 -25.27 8.55 -17.35
N ASP A 590 -25.06 9.82 -16.98
CA ASP A 590 -24.46 10.82 -17.86
C ASP A 590 -23.06 10.39 -18.35
N ILE A 591 -22.26 9.78 -17.47
CA ILE A 591 -20.91 9.31 -17.81
C ILE A 591 -20.95 7.99 -18.56
N LEU A 592 -21.74 7.01 -18.10
CA LEU A 592 -21.81 5.69 -18.71
C LEU A 592 -22.41 5.74 -20.12
N ALA A 593 -23.41 6.62 -20.36
CA ALA A 593 -23.99 6.82 -21.68
C ALA A 593 -23.02 7.46 -22.70
N SER A 594 -21.94 8.09 -22.23
CA SER A 594 -20.92 8.72 -23.09
C SER A 594 -19.84 7.74 -23.60
N ILE A 595 -19.86 6.48 -23.14
CA ILE A 595 -18.92 5.43 -23.54
C ILE A 595 -19.34 4.88 -24.90
N THR A 596 -18.40 4.82 -25.85
CA THR A 596 -18.71 4.45 -27.25
C THR A 596 -18.05 3.15 -27.70
N SER A 597 -17.06 2.61 -26.98
CA SER A 597 -16.53 1.26 -27.21
C SER A 597 -15.79 0.64 -26.02
N ALA A 598 -15.80 -0.71 -25.97
CA ALA A 598 -14.92 -1.63 -25.21
C ALA A 598 -15.03 -1.65 -23.67
N ASP A 599 -16.24 -1.92 -23.15
CA ASP A 599 -16.56 -2.85 -22.04
C ASP A 599 -18.09 -2.92 -21.93
N GLU A 600 -18.70 -3.34 -23.04
CA GLU A 600 -20.10 -3.03 -23.36
C GLU A 600 -21.05 -3.64 -22.33
N THR A 601 -20.81 -4.88 -21.88
CA THR A 601 -21.70 -5.57 -20.94
C THR A 601 -21.72 -4.96 -19.54
N ILE A 602 -20.55 -4.72 -18.92
CA ILE A 602 -20.48 -4.16 -17.55
C ILE A 602 -21.01 -2.72 -17.54
N CYS A 603 -20.65 -1.92 -18.55
CA CYS A 603 -21.18 -0.57 -18.72
C CYS A 603 -22.71 -0.59 -18.81
N LEU A 604 -23.26 -1.46 -19.67
CA LEU A 604 -24.71 -1.60 -19.85
C LEU A 604 -25.41 -2.09 -18.58
N ILE A 605 -24.81 -3.00 -17.81
CA ILE A 605 -25.35 -3.44 -16.52
C ILE A 605 -25.42 -2.25 -15.55
N TYR A 606 -24.34 -1.50 -15.35
CA TYR A 606 -24.38 -0.36 -14.42
C TYR A 606 -25.28 0.77 -14.92
N LEU A 607 -25.37 0.99 -16.23
CA LEU A 607 -26.29 1.96 -16.83
C LEU A 607 -27.74 1.53 -16.58
N ALA A 608 -28.08 0.27 -16.86
CA ALA A 608 -29.40 -0.31 -16.62
C ALA A 608 -29.78 -0.27 -15.14
N ARG A 609 -28.87 -0.64 -14.24
CA ARG A 609 -29.05 -0.54 -12.78
C ARG A 609 -29.23 0.90 -12.31
N SER A 610 -28.57 1.86 -12.95
CA SER A 610 -28.75 3.28 -12.61
C SER A 610 -30.17 3.76 -12.99
N TYR A 611 -30.67 3.36 -14.18
CA TYR A 611 -32.06 3.62 -14.57
C TYR A 611 -33.07 2.91 -13.65
N GLU A 612 -32.81 1.65 -13.27
CA GLU A 612 -33.63 0.88 -12.33
C GLU A 612 -33.75 1.61 -10.99
N LYS A 613 -32.63 2.12 -10.43
CA LYS A 613 -32.64 2.86 -9.16
C LYS A 613 -33.32 4.24 -9.24
N LEU A 614 -33.45 4.81 -10.43
CA LEU A 614 -34.26 6.02 -10.69
C LEU A 614 -35.73 5.70 -11.00
N GLY A 615 -36.11 4.42 -11.10
CA GLY A 615 -37.48 3.97 -11.41
C GLY A 615 -37.82 3.93 -12.90
N ASP A 616 -36.86 4.16 -13.80
CA ASP A 616 -37.06 4.04 -15.26
C ASP A 616 -36.84 2.59 -15.71
N PHE A 617 -37.82 1.74 -15.42
CA PHE A 617 -37.77 0.31 -15.73
C PHE A 617 -37.72 0.02 -17.23
N ASN A 618 -38.23 0.91 -18.08
CA ASN A 618 -38.22 0.73 -19.53
C ASN A 618 -36.80 0.80 -20.10
N ASN A 619 -36.03 1.84 -19.71
CA ASN A 619 -34.64 1.93 -20.13
C ASN A 619 -33.78 0.87 -19.43
N ALA A 620 -34.03 0.56 -18.16
CA ALA A 620 -33.33 -0.51 -17.46
C ALA A 620 -33.47 -1.86 -18.21
N LYS A 621 -34.70 -2.26 -18.54
CA LYS A 621 -34.99 -3.48 -19.32
C LYS A 621 -34.29 -3.48 -20.68
N LYS A 622 -34.36 -2.36 -21.42
CA LYS A 622 -33.69 -2.20 -22.72
C LYS A 622 -32.18 -2.43 -22.63
N TYR A 623 -31.51 -1.86 -21.63
CA TYR A 623 -30.06 -1.96 -21.49
C TYR A 623 -29.61 -3.30 -20.91
N PHE A 624 -30.37 -3.92 -20.00
CA PHE A 624 -30.12 -5.31 -19.59
C PHE A 624 -30.26 -6.29 -20.75
N GLN A 625 -31.28 -6.14 -21.60
CA GLN A 625 -31.45 -6.98 -22.78
C GLN A 625 -30.26 -6.83 -23.74
N LYS A 626 -29.80 -5.60 -23.98
CA LYS A 626 -28.59 -5.36 -24.78
C LYS A 626 -27.36 -6.04 -24.18
N ALA A 627 -27.18 -6.02 -22.86
CA ALA A 627 -26.06 -6.68 -22.19
C ALA A 627 -26.09 -8.21 -22.42
N ILE A 628 -27.28 -8.82 -22.34
CA ILE A 628 -27.51 -10.25 -22.62
C ILE A 628 -27.30 -10.58 -24.11
N ASP A 629 -27.72 -9.70 -25.02
CA ASP A 629 -27.57 -9.93 -26.46
C ASP A 629 -26.10 -9.90 -26.90
N LEU A 630 -25.27 -9.06 -26.26
CA LEU A 630 -23.84 -8.92 -26.52
C LEU A 630 -23.03 -10.10 -26.00
N ASN A 631 -23.29 -10.51 -24.76
CA ASN A 631 -22.73 -11.72 -24.19
C ASN A 631 -23.89 -12.68 -23.93
N LYS A 632 -24.22 -13.51 -24.93
CA LYS A 632 -25.32 -14.49 -24.86
C LYS A 632 -25.17 -15.27 -23.55
N CYS A 633 -26.07 -15.00 -22.61
CA CYS A 633 -26.12 -15.57 -21.26
C CYS A 633 -25.26 -14.90 -20.17
N ASP A 634 -25.02 -13.58 -20.23
CA ASP A 634 -24.48 -12.86 -19.08
C ASP A 634 -25.38 -13.00 -17.84
N ALA A 635 -24.85 -13.70 -16.83
CA ALA A 635 -25.62 -14.14 -15.69
C ALA A 635 -26.02 -12.98 -14.76
N GLU A 636 -25.21 -11.91 -14.67
CA GLU A 636 -25.52 -10.74 -13.85
C GLU A 636 -26.63 -9.89 -14.50
N ALA A 637 -26.53 -9.63 -15.80
CA ALA A 637 -27.58 -8.93 -16.53
C ALA A 637 -28.92 -9.69 -16.50
N ALA A 638 -28.88 -11.01 -16.68
CA ALA A 638 -30.08 -11.85 -16.62
C ALA A 638 -30.70 -11.87 -15.22
N PHE A 639 -29.88 -11.92 -14.16
CA PHE A 639 -30.34 -11.83 -12.77
C PHE A 639 -31.12 -10.53 -12.51
N TYR A 640 -30.60 -9.37 -12.91
CA TYR A 640 -31.30 -8.10 -12.68
C TYR A 640 -32.51 -7.92 -13.60
N LEU A 641 -32.48 -8.46 -14.81
CA LEU A 641 -33.65 -8.44 -15.70
C LEU A 641 -34.84 -9.21 -15.10
N LEU A 642 -34.58 -10.34 -14.42
CA LEU A 642 -35.61 -11.11 -13.70
C LEU A 642 -36.30 -10.28 -12.61
N GLU A 643 -35.57 -9.41 -11.91
CA GLU A 643 -36.15 -8.56 -10.85
C GLU A 643 -37.14 -7.54 -11.42
N ILE A 644 -36.97 -7.12 -12.68
CA ILE A 644 -37.83 -6.14 -13.36
C ILE A 644 -38.99 -6.81 -14.09
N ASP A 645 -38.73 -7.93 -14.76
CA ASP A 645 -39.73 -8.63 -15.57
C ASP A 645 -39.59 -10.15 -15.41
N SER A 646 -40.36 -10.68 -14.47
CA SER A 646 -40.45 -12.13 -14.18
C SER A 646 -41.12 -12.94 -15.29
N SER A 647 -41.68 -12.31 -16.33
CA SER A 647 -42.29 -13.00 -17.47
C SER A 647 -41.26 -13.46 -18.51
N ILE A 648 -40.07 -12.86 -18.53
CA ILE A 648 -39.02 -13.13 -19.52
C ILE A 648 -38.20 -14.37 -19.15
N CYS A 649 -38.01 -14.63 -17.86
CA CYS A 649 -37.25 -15.77 -17.35
C CYS A 649 -37.66 -16.06 -15.88
N ASN A 650 -37.36 -17.24 -15.36
CA ASN A 650 -37.46 -17.56 -13.91
C ASN A 650 -36.10 -18.08 -13.44
N TYR A 651 -35.79 -18.03 -12.14
CA TYR A 651 -34.52 -18.54 -11.60
C TYR A 651 -34.27 -20.01 -11.95
N GLN A 652 -35.32 -20.83 -12.08
CA GLN A 652 -35.23 -22.22 -12.54
C GLN A 652 -34.70 -22.33 -13.97
N ASN A 653 -35.17 -21.47 -14.87
CA ASN A 653 -34.68 -21.44 -16.25
C ASN A 653 -33.21 -21.01 -16.28
N LEU A 654 -32.80 -20.00 -15.50
CA LEU A 654 -31.38 -19.63 -15.37
C LEU A 654 -30.55 -20.77 -14.79
N LEU A 655 -31.06 -21.44 -13.76
CA LEU A 655 -30.40 -22.58 -13.15
C LEU A 655 -30.20 -23.68 -14.19
N GLU A 656 -31.19 -24.00 -15.02
CA GLU A 656 -31.11 -25.04 -16.06
C GLU A 656 -30.25 -24.64 -17.26
N SER A 657 -30.38 -23.41 -17.77
CA SER A 657 -29.69 -22.95 -18.98
C SER A 657 -28.20 -22.69 -18.77
N THR A 658 -27.80 -22.30 -17.56
CA THR A 658 -26.40 -21.96 -17.25
C THR A 658 -25.55 -23.23 -17.16
N GLN A 659 -24.56 -23.36 -18.03
CA GLN A 659 -23.69 -24.54 -18.13
C GLN A 659 -22.27 -24.29 -17.62
N GLN A 660 -21.90 -23.04 -17.32
CA GLN A 660 -20.56 -22.70 -16.84
C GLN A 660 -20.52 -22.58 -15.31
N THR A 661 -19.57 -23.29 -14.69
CA THR A 661 -19.34 -23.28 -13.24
C THR A 661 -19.14 -21.86 -12.69
N LYS A 662 -18.44 -20.99 -13.42
CA LYS A 662 -18.15 -19.62 -12.99
C LYS A 662 -19.39 -18.72 -12.98
N GLU A 663 -20.24 -18.83 -13.99
CA GLU A 663 -21.51 -18.10 -14.06
C GLU A 663 -22.47 -18.52 -12.93
N LEU A 664 -22.54 -19.83 -12.66
CA LEU A 664 -23.31 -20.37 -11.54
C LEU A 664 -22.81 -19.81 -10.18
N GLN A 665 -21.50 -19.69 -9.98
CA GLN A 665 -20.93 -19.04 -8.79
C GLN A 665 -21.30 -17.56 -8.70
N THR A 666 -21.27 -16.83 -9.82
CA THR A 666 -21.67 -15.41 -9.86
C THR A 666 -23.15 -15.26 -9.47
N LEU A 667 -24.04 -16.10 -10.01
CA LEU A 667 -25.45 -16.12 -9.63
C LEU A 667 -25.63 -16.45 -8.15
N ALA A 668 -24.95 -17.49 -7.66
CA ALA A 668 -25.00 -17.83 -6.25
C ALA A 668 -24.57 -16.66 -5.36
N LYS A 669 -23.50 -15.95 -5.74
CA LYS A 669 -23.06 -14.74 -5.03
C LYS A 669 -24.15 -13.67 -5.03
N LEU A 670 -24.74 -13.34 -6.19
CA LEU A 670 -25.79 -12.32 -6.29
C LEU A 670 -27.03 -12.68 -5.47
N TYR A 671 -27.53 -13.91 -5.58
CA TYR A 671 -28.65 -14.40 -4.76
C TYR A 671 -28.31 -14.38 -3.26
N SER A 672 -27.07 -14.71 -2.88
CA SER A 672 -26.62 -14.65 -1.48
C SER A 672 -26.56 -13.22 -0.94
N GLU A 673 -26.14 -12.25 -1.76
CA GLU A 673 -26.11 -10.83 -1.38
C GLU A 673 -27.52 -10.25 -1.17
N LYS A 674 -28.54 -10.82 -1.84
CA LYS A 674 -29.96 -10.49 -1.61
C LYS A 674 -30.60 -11.30 -0.47
N GLY A 675 -29.86 -12.19 0.18
CA GLY A 675 -30.37 -13.04 1.26
C GLY A 675 -31.10 -14.31 0.81
N PHE A 676 -31.15 -14.61 -0.49
CA PHE A 676 -31.76 -15.82 -1.05
C PHE A 676 -30.82 -17.02 -0.97
N TYR A 677 -30.42 -17.40 0.24
CA TYR A 677 -29.39 -18.41 0.48
C TYR A 677 -29.72 -19.79 -0.10
N ASN A 678 -30.99 -20.23 -0.04
CA ASN A 678 -31.41 -21.53 -0.59
C ASN A 678 -31.19 -21.61 -2.10
N ILE A 679 -31.59 -20.57 -2.83
CA ILE A 679 -31.41 -20.49 -4.29
C ILE A 679 -29.91 -20.47 -4.61
N ALA A 680 -29.13 -19.67 -3.88
CA ALA A 680 -27.67 -19.63 -4.04
C ALA A 680 -26.99 -20.98 -3.80
N ILE A 681 -27.47 -21.78 -2.82
CA ILE A 681 -27.00 -23.15 -2.58
C ILE A 681 -27.31 -24.06 -3.78
N GLU A 682 -28.48 -23.95 -4.40
CA GLU A 682 -28.83 -24.73 -5.60
C GLU A 682 -27.89 -24.45 -6.77
N PHE A 683 -27.58 -23.18 -7.03
CA PHE A 683 -26.60 -22.77 -8.05
C PHE A 683 -25.21 -23.36 -7.80
N LEU A 684 -24.72 -23.33 -6.55
CA LEU A 684 -23.42 -23.91 -6.19
C LEU A 684 -23.42 -25.44 -6.28
N ASN A 685 -24.51 -26.09 -5.89
CA ASN A 685 -24.66 -27.54 -6.06
C ASN A 685 -24.67 -27.94 -7.53
N LYS A 686 -25.33 -27.17 -8.41
CA LYS A 686 -25.23 -27.40 -9.86
C LYS A 686 -23.79 -27.18 -10.36
N ALA A 687 -23.11 -26.13 -9.88
CA ALA A 687 -21.72 -25.87 -10.24
C ALA A 687 -20.81 -27.06 -9.90
N LEU A 688 -20.98 -27.65 -8.72
CA LEU A 688 -20.23 -28.84 -8.28
C LEU A 688 -20.67 -30.14 -8.97
N LYS A 689 -21.90 -30.23 -9.50
CA LYS A 689 -22.29 -31.36 -10.36
C LYS A 689 -21.58 -31.32 -11.72
N ILE A 690 -21.38 -30.13 -12.28
CA ILE A 690 -20.66 -29.92 -13.54
C ILE A 690 -19.16 -30.10 -13.34
N ASP A 691 -18.63 -29.54 -12.26
CA ASP A 691 -17.21 -29.59 -11.92
C ASP A 691 -17.00 -29.92 -10.43
N PRO A 692 -16.91 -31.21 -10.08
CA PRO A 692 -16.75 -31.65 -8.69
C PRO A 692 -15.45 -31.19 -8.02
N ASP A 693 -14.42 -30.89 -8.81
CA ASP A 693 -13.10 -30.47 -8.34
C ASP A 693 -13.01 -28.94 -8.12
N CYS A 694 -14.08 -28.19 -8.43
CA CYS A 694 -14.06 -26.74 -8.33
C CYS A 694 -13.96 -26.25 -6.88
N PHE A 695 -12.76 -25.81 -6.51
CA PHE A 695 -12.42 -25.32 -5.17
C PHE A 695 -13.27 -24.12 -4.75
N PHE A 696 -13.45 -23.15 -5.66
CA PHE A 696 -14.18 -21.92 -5.34
C PHE A 696 -15.66 -22.19 -5.03
N ALA A 697 -16.32 -23.06 -5.80
CA ALA A 697 -17.71 -23.43 -5.56
C ALA A 697 -17.86 -24.18 -4.22
N SER A 698 -16.96 -25.12 -3.94
CA SER A 698 -16.96 -25.85 -2.67
C SER A 698 -16.80 -24.92 -1.47
N LEU A 699 -15.84 -23.98 -1.54
CA LEU A 699 -15.59 -23.05 -0.45
C LEU A 699 -16.73 -22.03 -0.27
N ASP A 700 -17.27 -21.49 -1.36
CA ASP A 700 -18.43 -20.59 -1.31
C ASP A 700 -19.67 -21.31 -0.76
N LEU A 701 -19.86 -22.59 -1.10
CA LEU A 701 -20.95 -23.42 -0.58
C LEU A 701 -20.81 -23.65 0.92
N ALA A 702 -19.61 -24.01 1.38
CA ALA A 702 -19.34 -24.17 2.81
C ALA A 702 -19.60 -22.87 3.59
N ARG A 703 -19.15 -21.72 3.07
CA ARG A 703 -19.42 -20.41 3.68
C ARG A 703 -20.93 -20.13 3.74
N LEU A 704 -21.65 -20.42 2.66
CA LEU A 704 -23.07 -20.17 2.55
C LEU A 704 -23.89 -21.05 3.51
N TYR A 705 -23.52 -22.33 3.66
CA TYR A 705 -24.10 -23.21 4.67
C TYR A 705 -23.88 -22.68 6.09
N ALA A 706 -22.68 -22.16 6.41
CA ALA A 706 -22.42 -21.55 7.71
C ALA A 706 -23.27 -20.29 7.95
N ILE A 707 -23.42 -19.41 6.94
CA ILE A 707 -24.30 -18.23 7.01
C ILE A 707 -25.77 -18.65 7.21
N TYR A 708 -26.18 -19.71 6.50
CA TYR A 708 -27.52 -20.29 6.60
C TYR A 708 -27.71 -21.18 7.85
N LYS A 709 -26.74 -21.19 8.77
CA LYS A 709 -26.74 -21.96 10.04
C LYS A 709 -26.81 -23.48 9.87
N ASN A 710 -26.52 -23.99 8.68
CA ASN A 710 -26.29 -25.42 8.46
C ASN A 710 -24.79 -25.73 8.68
N PHE A 711 -24.39 -25.75 9.96
CA PHE A 711 -22.99 -25.88 10.33
C PHE A 711 -22.40 -27.25 10.01
N ASP A 712 -23.18 -28.33 10.12
CA ASP A 712 -22.69 -29.69 9.86
C ASP A 712 -22.25 -29.87 8.40
N ALA A 713 -23.09 -29.46 7.44
CA ALA A 713 -22.74 -29.50 6.02
C ALA A 713 -21.54 -28.58 5.69
N SER A 714 -21.44 -27.43 6.37
CA SER A 714 -20.28 -26.54 6.24
C SER A 714 -19.00 -27.22 6.70
N TYR A 715 -19.01 -27.85 7.88
CA TYR A 715 -17.84 -28.51 8.46
C TYR A 715 -17.39 -29.71 7.65
N GLU A 716 -18.31 -30.50 7.10
CA GLU A 716 -17.99 -31.63 6.23
C GLU A 716 -17.17 -31.18 5.00
N ILE A 717 -17.66 -30.15 4.30
CA ILE A 717 -16.96 -29.60 3.13
C ILE A 717 -15.63 -28.99 3.54
N LEU A 718 -15.57 -28.21 4.63
CA LEU A 718 -14.34 -27.57 5.08
C LEU A 718 -13.29 -28.59 5.50
N ASN A 719 -13.64 -29.65 6.22
CA ASN A 719 -12.70 -30.71 6.61
C ASN A 719 -12.15 -31.46 5.41
N ARG A 720 -12.98 -31.73 4.39
CA ARG A 720 -12.53 -32.32 3.12
C ARG A 720 -11.51 -31.40 2.43
N LEU A 721 -11.83 -30.11 2.31
CA LEU A 721 -10.94 -29.13 1.69
C LEU A 721 -9.64 -28.95 2.49
N ASP A 722 -9.69 -28.96 3.82
CA ASP A 722 -8.54 -28.80 4.72
C ASP A 722 -7.55 -29.97 4.54
N ASN A 723 -8.06 -31.20 4.39
CA ASN A 723 -7.26 -32.38 4.08
C ASN A 723 -6.56 -32.28 2.72
N ASP A 724 -7.25 -31.77 1.70
CA ASP A 724 -6.69 -31.59 0.36
C ASP A 724 -5.71 -30.41 0.24
N PHE A 725 -5.88 -29.39 1.08
CA PHE A 725 -5.17 -28.12 1.01
C PHE A 725 -4.62 -27.70 2.37
N ILE A 726 -3.71 -28.51 2.92
CA ILE A 726 -3.05 -28.28 4.21
C ILE A 726 -2.51 -26.84 4.32
N ASN A 727 -2.75 -26.18 5.45
CA ASN A 727 -2.32 -24.83 5.76
C ASN A 727 -2.85 -23.74 4.80
N ASN A 728 -3.99 -23.98 4.12
CA ASN A 728 -4.61 -22.95 3.29
C ASN A 728 -5.38 -21.94 4.16
N TYR A 729 -4.85 -20.71 4.19
CA TYR A 729 -5.41 -19.60 4.96
C TYR A 729 -6.93 -19.44 4.80
N LYS A 730 -7.45 -19.49 3.57
CA LYS A 730 -8.87 -19.18 3.32
C LYS A 730 -9.80 -20.26 3.87
N ILE A 731 -9.37 -21.53 3.86
CA ILE A 731 -10.14 -22.65 4.41
C ILE A 731 -10.16 -22.54 5.93
N ILE A 732 -8.99 -22.44 6.56
CA ILE A 732 -8.85 -22.38 8.01
C ILE A 732 -9.59 -21.15 8.57
N LEU A 733 -9.48 -19.99 7.92
CA LEU A 733 -10.23 -18.79 8.32
C LEU A 733 -11.75 -18.97 8.19
N THR A 734 -12.22 -19.61 7.12
CA THR A 734 -13.66 -19.88 6.94
C THR A 734 -14.17 -20.84 8.01
N LYS A 735 -13.38 -21.86 8.36
CA LYS A 735 -13.64 -22.82 9.44
C LYS A 735 -13.69 -22.14 10.81
N ALA A 736 -12.72 -21.30 11.13
CA ALA A 736 -12.69 -20.52 12.36
C ALA A 736 -13.93 -19.62 12.49
N ARG A 737 -14.29 -18.89 11.43
CA ARG A 737 -15.51 -18.05 11.40
C ARG A 737 -16.79 -18.87 11.53
N ALA A 738 -16.89 -20.03 10.90
CA ALA A 738 -18.04 -20.92 11.03
C ALA A 738 -18.20 -21.46 12.47
N PHE A 739 -17.09 -21.79 13.15
CA PHE A 739 -17.14 -22.12 14.59
C PHE A 739 -17.58 -20.93 15.44
N SER A 740 -17.07 -19.73 15.17
CA SER A 740 -17.50 -18.49 15.85
C SER A 740 -19.01 -18.24 15.71
N TRP A 741 -19.56 -18.39 14.50
CA TRP A 741 -20.99 -18.19 14.25
C TRP A 741 -21.86 -19.25 14.92
N ASN A 742 -21.35 -20.48 15.05
CA ASN A 742 -21.98 -21.55 15.83
C ASN A 742 -21.77 -21.39 17.35
N LYS A 743 -21.01 -20.37 17.79
CA LYS A 743 -20.62 -20.13 19.18
C LYS A 743 -19.79 -21.25 19.82
N ASP A 744 -19.14 -22.09 19.00
CA ASP A 744 -18.14 -23.05 19.44
C ASP A 744 -16.79 -22.32 19.59
N PHE A 745 -16.70 -21.49 20.64
CA PHE A 745 -15.56 -20.60 20.83
C PHE A 745 -14.24 -21.36 21.06
N GLU A 746 -14.29 -22.54 21.68
CA GLU A 746 -13.10 -23.36 21.92
C GLU A 746 -12.46 -23.81 20.60
N LYS A 747 -13.24 -24.44 19.70
CA LYS A 747 -12.73 -24.83 18.38
C LYS A 747 -12.35 -23.63 17.53
N SER A 748 -13.11 -22.54 17.61
CA SER A 748 -12.78 -21.30 16.92
C SER A 748 -11.41 -20.76 17.35
N ILE A 749 -11.17 -20.62 18.66
CA ILE A 749 -9.90 -20.13 19.22
C ILE A 749 -8.75 -21.01 18.75
N LEU A 750 -8.87 -22.35 18.85
CA LEU A 750 -7.84 -23.28 18.39
C LEU A 750 -7.52 -23.10 16.89
N THR A 751 -8.55 -22.91 16.07
CA THR A 751 -8.40 -22.73 14.62
C THR A 751 -7.77 -21.37 14.26
N TYR A 752 -8.08 -20.30 15.00
CA TYR A 752 -7.40 -19.00 14.84
C TYR A 752 -5.95 -19.03 15.34
N GLU A 753 -5.66 -19.80 16.39
CA GLU A 753 -4.30 -20.02 16.88
C GLU A 753 -3.45 -20.79 15.85
N GLU A 754 -4.05 -21.74 15.13
CA GLU A 754 -3.42 -22.39 13.98
C GLU A 754 -2.99 -21.36 12.91
N LEU A 755 -3.89 -20.45 12.51
CA LEU A 755 -3.53 -19.35 11.58
C LEU A 755 -2.43 -18.44 12.13
N ARG A 756 -2.49 -18.13 13.42
CA ARG A 756 -1.47 -17.31 14.08
C ARG A 756 -0.10 -18.01 14.11
N SER A 757 -0.07 -19.33 14.18
CA SER A 757 1.18 -20.09 14.09
C SER A 757 1.85 -19.97 12.71
N LEU A 758 1.06 -19.80 11.64
CA LEU A 758 1.54 -19.57 10.29
C LEU A 758 2.01 -18.12 10.08
N ASN A 759 1.36 -17.15 10.72
CA ASN A 759 1.76 -15.74 10.71
C ASN A 759 1.32 -15.01 11.99
N ALA A 760 2.25 -14.90 12.94
CA ALA A 760 1.94 -14.41 14.29
C ALA A 760 1.54 -12.92 14.36
N LEU A 761 1.88 -12.13 13.34
CA LEU A 761 1.66 -10.67 13.31
C LEU A 761 0.61 -10.26 12.26
N ASP A 762 -0.25 -11.19 11.83
CA ASP A 762 -1.38 -10.84 10.96
C ASP A 762 -2.44 -10.05 11.75
N PRO A 763 -2.66 -8.76 11.46
CA PRO A 763 -3.56 -7.92 12.24
C PRO A 763 -5.03 -8.35 12.13
N VAL A 764 -5.42 -9.01 11.03
CA VAL A 764 -6.80 -9.50 10.85
C VAL A 764 -7.06 -10.64 11.83
N ILE A 765 -6.13 -11.58 11.91
CA ILE A 765 -6.22 -12.73 12.81
C ILE A 765 -6.16 -12.28 14.28
N ILE A 766 -5.27 -11.35 14.62
CA ILE A 766 -5.18 -10.78 15.97
C ILE A 766 -6.51 -10.14 16.38
N ARG A 767 -7.09 -9.28 15.54
CA ARG A 767 -8.37 -8.63 15.85
C ARG A 767 -9.50 -9.64 16.01
N GLU A 768 -9.64 -10.57 15.06
CA GLU A 768 -10.72 -11.57 15.13
C GLU A 768 -10.57 -12.48 16.35
N LEU A 769 -9.38 -13.01 16.62
CA LEU A 769 -9.13 -13.83 17.81
C LEU A 769 -9.40 -13.06 19.11
N ALA A 770 -8.96 -11.80 19.21
CA ALA A 770 -9.25 -10.96 20.37
C ALA A 770 -10.76 -10.71 20.54
N ARG A 771 -11.51 -10.51 19.45
CA ARG A 771 -12.98 -10.42 19.47
C ARG A 771 -13.61 -11.72 19.95
N ILE A 772 -13.13 -12.88 19.50
CA ILE A 772 -13.63 -14.18 19.97
C ILE A 772 -13.41 -14.33 21.48
N TYR A 773 -12.22 -14.03 22.00
CA TYR A 773 -11.98 -14.05 23.44
C TYR A 773 -12.92 -13.08 24.19
N SER A 774 -13.23 -11.92 23.60
CA SER A 774 -14.19 -10.99 24.18
C SER A 774 -15.62 -11.56 24.18
N TRP A 775 -16.05 -12.21 23.10
CA TRP A 775 -17.38 -12.86 23.01
C TRP A 775 -17.50 -14.07 23.92
N ASP A 776 -16.40 -14.81 24.13
CA ASP A 776 -16.26 -15.91 25.09
C ASP A 776 -16.08 -15.45 26.56
N GLN A 777 -16.26 -14.14 26.83
CA GLN A 777 -16.16 -13.53 28.16
C GLN A 777 -14.79 -13.69 28.85
N LYS A 778 -13.70 -13.73 28.06
CA LYS A 778 -12.29 -13.79 28.50
C LYS A 778 -11.53 -12.50 28.13
N PRO A 779 -11.87 -11.34 28.73
CA PRO A 779 -11.33 -10.04 28.30
C PRO A 779 -9.83 -9.86 28.57
N TYR A 780 -9.27 -10.55 29.57
CA TYR A 780 -7.83 -10.48 29.83
C TYR A 780 -7.02 -11.12 28.71
N LEU A 781 -7.44 -12.30 28.24
CA LEU A 781 -6.83 -12.95 27.08
C LEU A 781 -7.05 -12.13 25.81
N SER A 782 -8.24 -11.55 25.63
CA SER A 782 -8.50 -10.59 24.53
C SER A 782 -7.50 -9.43 24.54
N TYR A 783 -7.25 -8.85 25.72
CA TYR A 783 -6.30 -7.76 25.90
C TYR A 783 -4.87 -8.20 25.58
N GLU A 784 -4.44 -9.36 26.05
CA GLU A 784 -3.12 -9.95 25.74
C GLU A 784 -2.91 -10.17 24.24
N ILE A 785 -3.93 -10.67 23.53
CA ILE A 785 -3.86 -10.86 22.09
C ILE A 785 -3.70 -9.51 21.36
N TYR A 786 -4.45 -8.48 21.75
CA TYR A 786 -4.27 -7.14 21.19
C TYR A 786 -2.86 -6.59 21.45
N ASP A 787 -2.30 -6.80 22.64
CA ASP A 787 -0.96 -6.32 23.02
C ASP A 787 0.15 -6.87 22.10
N ILE A 788 -0.03 -8.04 21.50
CA ILE A 788 0.92 -8.62 20.53
C ILE A 788 1.15 -7.64 19.35
N ALA A 789 0.08 -7.03 18.81
CA ALA A 789 0.20 -6.07 17.71
C ALA A 789 0.76 -4.70 18.15
N LEU A 790 0.70 -4.40 19.45
CA LEU A 790 1.08 -3.11 20.04
C LEU A 790 2.53 -3.10 20.58
N LYS A 791 3.16 -4.27 20.75
CA LYS A 791 4.49 -4.42 21.37
C LYS A 791 5.60 -3.65 20.65
N ASP A 792 5.72 -3.82 19.33
CA ASP A 792 6.75 -3.14 18.54
C ASP A 792 6.22 -1.78 18.08
N SER A 793 6.44 -0.72 18.86
CA SER A 793 5.83 0.59 18.59
C SER A 793 6.26 1.24 17.26
N VAL A 794 5.31 1.87 16.55
CA VAL A 794 5.62 2.69 15.37
C VAL A 794 6.51 3.88 15.72
N ASP A 795 6.40 4.41 16.94
CA ASP A 795 7.26 5.49 17.44
C ASP A 795 8.73 5.07 17.53
N ASN A 796 9.03 3.82 17.93
CA ASN A 796 10.40 3.31 17.97
C ASN A 796 10.97 3.16 16.56
N ASP A 797 10.18 2.63 15.61
CA ASP A 797 10.60 2.55 14.21
C ASP A 797 10.84 3.93 13.60
N LEU A 798 9.95 4.87 13.88
CA LEU A 798 10.06 6.26 13.44
C LEU A 798 11.33 6.93 14.00
N LYS A 799 11.62 6.74 15.29
CA LYS A 799 12.87 7.18 15.93
C LYS A 799 14.09 6.62 15.20
N ASN A 800 14.11 5.31 14.97
CA ASN A 800 15.22 4.62 14.32
C ASN A 800 15.44 5.12 12.88
N GLU A 801 14.38 5.24 12.08
CA GLU A 801 14.44 5.73 10.69
C GLU A 801 14.88 7.20 10.60
N ILE A 802 14.42 8.06 11.52
CA ILE A 802 14.86 9.47 11.60
C ILE A 802 16.35 9.55 11.96
N ILE A 803 16.83 8.74 12.90
CA ILE A 803 18.25 8.69 13.29
C ILE A 803 19.11 8.22 12.11
N LEU A 804 18.69 7.15 11.42
CA LEU A 804 19.42 6.57 10.28
C LEU A 804 19.51 7.52 9.08
N THR A 805 18.52 8.41 8.90
CA THR A 805 18.49 9.36 7.78
C THR A 805 19.34 10.63 8.00
N ALA A 806 20.03 10.73 9.13
CA ALA A 806 20.99 11.80 9.47
C ALA A 806 20.41 13.22 9.30
N ILE A 807 19.21 13.47 9.83
CA ILE A 807 18.65 14.82 9.89
C ILE A 807 19.48 15.62 10.93
N ASN A 808 20.42 16.44 10.45
CA ASN A 808 21.48 17.12 11.22
C ASN A 808 21.03 18.12 12.29
N ASN A 809 19.73 18.26 12.55
CA ASN A 809 19.21 19.25 13.47
C ASN A 809 18.89 18.63 14.83
N GLN A 810 19.87 18.62 15.74
CA GLN A 810 19.71 18.11 17.12
C GLN A 810 18.56 18.79 17.90
N LYS A 811 18.25 20.06 17.61
CA LYS A 811 17.08 20.77 18.20
C LYS A 811 15.75 20.23 17.69
N LEU A 812 15.70 19.69 16.47
CA LEU A 812 14.51 19.05 15.90
C LEU A 812 14.24 17.73 16.64
N LEU A 813 15.26 16.90 16.85
CA LEU A 813 15.16 15.62 17.57
C LEU A 813 14.66 15.80 19.02
N ALA A 814 15.15 16.81 19.75
CA ALA A 814 14.74 17.03 21.14
C ALA A 814 13.28 17.47 21.32
N ASN A 815 12.68 18.15 20.31
CA ASN A 815 11.31 18.69 20.36
C ASN A 815 10.27 17.88 19.55
N ILE A 816 10.70 16.78 18.92
CA ILE A 816 9.84 15.89 18.13
C ILE A 816 9.15 14.84 19.01
N PHE A 817 9.86 14.31 20.01
CA PHE A 817 9.38 13.15 20.76
C PHE A 817 8.35 13.53 21.80
N CYS A 818 7.20 12.86 21.72
CA CYS A 818 6.13 13.04 22.68
C CYS A 818 6.45 12.30 23.99
N ASN A 819 6.11 12.92 25.13
CA ASN A 819 6.29 12.35 26.47
C ASN A 819 5.07 11.54 26.96
N GLN A 820 4.02 11.36 26.14
CA GLN A 820 2.84 10.57 26.51
C GLN A 820 3.09 9.07 26.33
N ASN A 821 2.50 8.26 27.22
CA ASN A 821 2.58 6.79 27.21
C ASN A 821 1.69 6.15 26.13
N THR A 822 1.77 6.58 24.87
CA THR A 822 1.18 5.82 23.75
C THR A 822 2.25 5.48 22.72
N ILE A 823 2.05 4.35 22.02
CA ILE A 823 3.06 3.78 21.10
C ILE A 823 3.15 4.51 19.75
N PHE A 824 2.32 5.54 19.54
CA PHE A 824 2.19 6.31 18.30
C PHE A 824 2.11 7.84 18.51
N CYS A 825 2.36 8.34 19.73
CA CYS A 825 2.22 9.77 20.02
C CYS A 825 3.19 10.62 19.20
N THR A 826 4.45 10.17 19.06
CA THR A 826 5.46 10.86 18.27
C THR A 826 5.03 10.96 16.81
N TYR A 827 4.56 9.86 16.24
CA TYR A 827 4.10 9.82 14.85
C TYR A 827 3.00 10.86 14.58
N GLU A 828 2.00 10.96 15.46
CA GLU A 828 0.91 11.94 15.34
C GLU A 828 1.36 13.38 15.49
N GLU A 829 2.24 13.66 16.47
CA GLU A 829 2.78 15.00 16.71
C GLU A 829 3.61 15.49 15.52
N ILE A 830 4.44 14.63 14.92
CA ILE A 830 5.18 14.99 13.70
C ILE A 830 4.19 15.27 12.56
N LEU A 831 3.21 14.39 12.32
CA LEU A 831 2.22 14.60 11.26
C LEU A 831 1.49 15.93 11.41
N LYS A 832 1.04 16.26 12.62
CA LYS A 832 0.34 17.52 12.93
C LYS A 832 1.24 18.73 12.69
N LYS A 833 2.49 18.68 13.15
CA LYS A 833 3.45 19.79 12.99
C LYS A 833 3.88 20.00 11.53
N ILE A 834 4.02 18.93 10.74
CA ILE A 834 4.27 19.03 9.29
C ILE A 834 3.09 19.69 8.57
N LYS A 835 1.85 19.28 8.90
CA LYS A 835 0.64 19.86 8.31
C LYS A 835 0.50 21.35 8.62
N ASN A 836 0.90 21.77 9.82
CA ASN A 836 0.83 23.16 10.28
C ASN A 836 2.09 23.99 9.94
N ASN A 837 3.03 23.45 9.13
CA ASN A 837 4.32 24.09 8.79
C ASN A 837 5.11 24.61 10.02
N TYR A 838 5.05 23.92 11.15
CA TYR A 838 5.63 24.39 12.42
C TYR A 838 7.17 24.32 12.45
N TYR A 839 7.77 23.56 11.54
CA TYR A 839 9.23 23.43 11.44
C TYR A 839 9.75 24.20 10.22
N ASN A 840 10.81 24.99 10.41
CA ASN A 840 11.62 25.57 9.33
C ASN A 840 12.46 24.49 8.62
N LEU A 841 11.82 23.40 8.17
CA LEU A 841 12.47 22.34 7.39
C LEU A 841 12.64 22.82 5.96
N ASN A 842 13.80 22.56 5.37
CA ASN A 842 13.94 22.73 3.93
C ASN A 842 13.12 21.66 3.19
N LYS A 843 12.83 21.90 1.91
CA LYS A 843 11.99 21.02 1.08
C LYS A 843 12.50 19.56 1.05
N ASN A 844 13.82 19.36 1.09
CA ASN A 844 14.42 18.02 1.06
C ASN A 844 14.21 17.26 2.37
N GLU A 845 14.39 17.92 3.52
CA GLU A 845 14.12 17.34 4.84
C GLU A 845 12.63 17.01 5.02
N LYS A 846 11.74 17.92 4.60
CA LYS A 846 10.29 17.67 4.61
C LYS A 846 9.94 16.42 3.80
N ASN A 847 10.44 16.32 2.56
CA ASN A 847 10.20 15.16 1.71
C ASN A 847 10.75 13.85 2.32
N LYS A 848 11.91 13.90 3.00
CA LYS A 848 12.47 12.72 3.69
C LYS A 848 11.57 12.26 4.83
N ILE A 849 11.12 13.18 5.69
CA ILE A 849 10.25 12.84 6.82
C ILE A 849 8.89 12.36 6.33
N GLU A 850 8.29 13.03 5.33
CA GLU A 850 7.03 12.58 4.71
C GLU A 850 7.15 11.17 4.15
N ARG A 851 8.30 10.81 3.54
CA ARG A 851 8.55 9.45 3.06
C ARG A 851 8.64 8.42 4.20
N ILE A 852 9.30 8.77 5.32
CA ILE A 852 9.38 7.88 6.49
C ILE A 852 7.98 7.66 7.08
N LEU A 853 7.21 8.74 7.26
CA LEU A 853 5.84 8.66 7.75
C LEU A 853 4.97 7.82 6.81
N LEU A 854 5.09 8.02 5.50
CA LEU A 854 4.39 7.21 4.50
C LEU A 854 4.70 5.73 4.64
N ASN A 855 5.98 5.35 4.79
CA ASN A 855 6.40 3.96 4.97
C ASN A 855 5.93 3.33 6.30
N LEU A 856 5.69 4.15 7.33
CA LEU A 856 5.21 3.69 8.63
C LEU A 856 3.69 3.84 8.80
N SER A 857 3.01 4.37 7.79
CA SER A 857 1.59 4.70 7.86
C SER A 857 0.69 3.47 8.07
N SER A 858 0.99 2.32 7.45
CA SER A 858 0.22 1.10 7.67
C SER A 858 0.34 0.61 9.10
N LYS A 859 1.56 0.59 9.64
CA LYS A 859 1.84 0.17 11.02
C LYS A 859 1.14 1.09 12.02
N TYR A 860 1.23 2.40 11.82
CA TYR A 860 0.50 3.39 12.63
C TYR A 860 -1.01 3.14 12.59
N ASN A 861 -1.62 3.04 11.40
CA ASN A 861 -3.07 2.88 11.27
C ASN A 861 -3.55 1.57 11.91
N VAL A 862 -2.82 0.46 11.73
CA VAL A 862 -3.11 -0.84 12.36
C VAL A 862 -3.00 -0.74 13.89
N GLN A 863 -1.92 -0.16 14.41
CA GLN A 863 -1.72 -0.04 15.86
C GLN A 863 -2.73 0.88 16.51
N LYS A 864 -3.03 2.03 15.89
CA LYS A 864 -4.00 2.97 16.41
C LYS A 864 -5.41 2.39 16.44
N SER A 865 -5.84 1.74 15.37
CA SER A 865 -7.16 1.10 15.32
C SER A 865 -7.29 -0.05 16.31
N ILE A 866 -6.27 -0.91 16.43
CA ILE A 866 -6.24 -1.98 17.44
C ILE A 866 -6.27 -1.41 18.86
N PHE A 867 -5.48 -0.37 19.14
CA PHE A 867 -5.49 0.29 20.44
C PHE A 867 -6.88 0.85 20.78
N LEU A 868 -7.52 1.56 19.85
CA LEU A 868 -8.85 2.14 20.09
C LEU A 868 -9.91 1.04 20.30
N GLU A 869 -9.85 -0.05 19.55
CA GLU A 869 -10.75 -1.20 19.72
C GLU A 869 -10.51 -1.92 21.06
N GLN A 870 -9.25 -2.17 21.42
CA GLN A 870 -8.86 -2.76 22.70
C GLN A 870 -9.36 -1.90 23.88
N GLN A 871 -9.11 -0.59 23.84
CA GLN A 871 -9.51 0.32 24.92
C GLN A 871 -11.02 0.45 25.03
N SER A 872 -11.74 0.54 23.90
CA SER A 872 -13.21 0.59 23.93
C SER A 872 -13.80 -0.69 24.52
N LYS A 873 -13.41 -1.88 24.03
CA LYS A 873 -13.90 -3.16 24.57
C LYS A 873 -13.55 -3.33 26.05
N TRP A 874 -12.37 -2.90 26.48
CA TRP A 874 -11.99 -2.91 27.89
C TRP A 874 -12.85 -1.98 28.75
N GLU A 875 -13.09 -0.75 28.31
CA GLU A 875 -13.96 0.19 29.02
C GLU A 875 -15.42 -0.28 29.03
N PHE A 876 -15.91 -0.91 27.95
CA PHE A 876 -17.24 -1.53 27.90
C PHE A 876 -17.37 -2.65 28.94
N TYR A 877 -16.41 -3.59 28.99
CA TYR A 877 -16.39 -4.66 29.98
C TYR A 877 -16.36 -4.11 31.42
N MET A 878 -15.64 -3.00 31.61
CA MET A 878 -15.56 -2.27 32.88
C MET A 878 -16.77 -1.38 33.17
N GLN A 879 -17.80 -1.42 32.32
CA GLN A 879 -19.05 -0.65 32.41
C GLN A 879 -18.86 0.88 32.35
N ASN A 880 -17.78 1.35 31.72
CA ASN A 880 -17.52 2.76 31.45
C ASN A 880 -17.92 3.13 30.02
N TYR A 881 -19.23 3.07 29.76
CA TYR A 881 -19.80 3.22 28.41
C TYR A 881 -19.53 4.59 27.78
N LEU A 882 -19.37 5.66 28.56
CA LEU A 882 -19.01 6.99 28.03
C LEU A 882 -17.60 7.00 27.44
N ARG A 883 -16.64 6.35 28.12
CA ARG A 883 -15.26 6.27 27.66
C ARG A 883 -15.10 5.24 26.55
N SER A 884 -15.83 4.12 26.62
CA SER A 884 -15.94 3.17 25.51
C SER A 884 -16.42 3.87 24.24
N LYS A 885 -17.52 4.61 24.34
CA LYS A 885 -18.06 5.44 23.26
C LYS A 885 -17.02 6.43 22.72
N PHE A 886 -16.25 7.11 23.58
CA PHE A 886 -15.20 8.04 23.15
C PHE A 886 -14.16 7.35 22.25
N TYR A 887 -13.67 6.18 22.66
CA TYR A 887 -12.73 5.40 21.86
C TYR A 887 -13.36 4.88 20.56
N MET A 888 -14.63 4.46 20.59
CA MET A 888 -15.38 4.04 19.40
C MET A 888 -15.60 5.19 18.40
N ASP A 889 -15.93 6.39 18.88
CA ASP A 889 -16.06 7.57 18.01
C ASP A 889 -14.75 7.87 17.26
N HIS A 890 -13.60 7.70 17.94
CA HIS A 890 -12.28 7.84 17.32
C HIS A 890 -11.93 6.69 16.37
N LEU A 891 -12.32 5.45 16.70
CA LEU A 891 -12.13 4.30 15.82
C LEU A 891 -12.96 4.47 14.54
N ARG A 892 -14.21 4.92 14.66
CA ARG A 892 -15.10 5.23 13.54
C ARG A 892 -14.54 6.35 12.67
N ALA A 893 -13.89 7.37 13.24
CA ALA A 893 -13.26 8.42 12.45
C ALA A 893 -12.11 7.89 11.55
N LEU A 894 -11.41 6.84 11.99
CA LEU A 894 -10.38 6.16 11.19
C LEU A 894 -10.98 5.16 10.18
N HIS A 895 -12.00 4.42 10.62
CA HIS A 895 -12.66 3.37 9.84
C HIS A 895 -14.19 3.53 9.91
N PRO A 896 -14.79 4.43 9.11
CA PRO A 896 -16.22 4.76 9.21
C PRO A 896 -17.17 3.59 8.98
N TYR A 897 -16.74 2.61 8.16
CA TYR A 897 -17.53 1.44 7.77
C TYR A 897 -17.15 0.17 8.56
N ASN A 898 -16.45 0.31 9.69
CA ASN A 898 -16.18 -0.81 10.59
C ASN A 898 -17.48 -1.22 11.31
N LEU A 899 -18.15 -2.24 10.78
CA LEU A 899 -19.43 -2.74 11.30
C LEU A 899 -19.37 -3.15 12.77
N GLU A 900 -18.26 -3.74 13.22
CA GLU A 900 -18.07 -4.11 14.64
C GLU A 900 -18.06 -2.85 15.52
N ALA A 901 -17.29 -1.82 15.12
CA ALA A 901 -17.20 -0.58 15.89
C ALA A 901 -18.54 0.17 15.91
N LEU A 902 -19.28 0.18 14.79
CA LEU A 902 -20.62 0.76 14.72
C LEU A 902 -21.60 0.00 15.62
N PHE A 903 -21.53 -1.33 15.62
CA PHE A 903 -22.39 -2.17 16.45
C PHE A 903 -22.13 -1.94 17.94
N ASP A 904 -20.87 -1.98 18.37
CA ASP A 904 -20.46 -1.71 19.75
C ASP A 904 -20.83 -0.28 20.18
N LEU A 905 -20.66 0.71 19.30
CA LEU A 905 -21.09 2.09 19.53
C LEU A 905 -22.62 2.18 19.73
N ALA A 906 -23.40 1.45 18.93
CA ALA A 906 -24.85 1.43 19.08
C ALA A 906 -25.27 0.79 20.41
N GLN A 907 -24.53 -0.23 20.89
CA GLN A 907 -24.73 -0.80 22.24
C GLN A 907 -24.42 0.22 23.33
N ASP A 908 -23.26 0.89 23.29
CA ASP A 908 -22.89 1.95 24.24
C ASP A 908 -23.96 3.05 24.31
N GLN A 909 -24.43 3.52 23.15
CA GLN A 909 -25.48 4.53 23.08
C GLN A 909 -26.80 4.03 23.68
N SER A 910 -27.18 2.79 23.42
CA SER A 910 -28.39 2.18 23.99
C SER A 910 -28.31 2.12 25.51
N ILE A 911 -27.18 1.65 26.06
CA ILE A 911 -26.97 1.53 27.51
C ILE A 911 -26.93 2.90 28.21
N LEU A 912 -26.36 3.91 27.54
CA LEU A 912 -26.37 5.29 28.03
C LEU A 912 -27.76 5.95 28.01
N GLY A 913 -28.77 5.29 27.41
CA GLY A 913 -30.12 5.80 27.25
C GLY A 913 -30.28 6.75 26.05
N LEU A 914 -29.33 6.76 25.12
CA LEU A 914 -29.33 7.57 23.89
C LEU A 914 -29.98 6.80 22.73
N CYS A 915 -31.15 6.22 22.96
CA CYS A 915 -31.83 5.33 22.00
C CYS A 915 -32.04 5.97 20.62
N SER A 916 -32.34 7.28 20.55
CA SER A 916 -32.48 8.01 19.28
C SER A 916 -31.19 7.99 18.44
N LYS A 917 -30.01 8.01 19.10
CA LYS A 917 -28.71 7.88 18.42
C LYS A 917 -28.40 6.42 18.08
N SER A 918 -28.74 5.51 18.99
CA SER A 918 -28.52 4.07 18.80
C SER A 918 -29.26 3.55 17.57
N ILE A 919 -30.53 3.94 17.39
CA ILE A 919 -31.34 3.61 16.22
C ILE A 919 -30.71 4.11 14.92
N LYS A 920 -30.26 5.37 14.88
CA LYS A 920 -29.57 5.91 13.69
C LYS A 920 -28.30 5.13 13.37
N THR A 921 -27.53 4.75 14.40
CA THR A 921 -26.32 3.94 14.21
C THR A 921 -26.67 2.54 13.69
N TYR A 922 -27.76 1.92 14.16
CA TYR A 922 -28.24 0.67 13.57
C TYR A 922 -28.74 0.84 12.13
N GLU A 923 -29.39 1.95 11.79
CA GLU A 923 -29.78 2.27 10.41
C GLU A 923 -28.55 2.39 9.51
N GLU A 924 -27.49 3.09 9.96
CA GLU A 924 -26.20 3.15 9.26
C GLU A 924 -25.65 1.74 8.99
N ILE A 925 -25.73 0.82 9.96
CA ILE A 925 -25.30 -0.57 9.77
C ILE A 925 -26.19 -1.29 8.77
N LEU A 926 -27.52 -1.15 8.85
CA LEU A 926 -28.46 -1.81 7.95
C LEU A 926 -28.40 -1.25 6.52
N GLU A 927 -27.99 0.00 6.32
CA GLU A 927 -27.67 0.52 4.99
C GLU A 927 -26.43 -0.16 4.39
N ILE A 928 -25.46 -0.54 5.23
CA ILE A 928 -24.22 -1.21 4.84
C ILE A 928 -24.43 -2.71 4.64
N ASP A 929 -25.23 -3.33 5.50
CA ASP A 929 -25.57 -4.77 5.55
C ASP A 929 -27.04 -4.96 5.97
N PRO A 930 -27.98 -4.93 5.01
CA PRO A 930 -29.42 -5.07 5.30
C PRO A 930 -29.80 -6.41 5.93
N MET A 931 -29.01 -7.46 5.68
CA MET A 931 -29.26 -8.82 6.16
C MET A 931 -28.59 -9.09 7.52
N HIS A 932 -28.06 -8.06 8.19
CA HIS A 932 -27.39 -8.21 9.47
C HIS A 932 -28.38 -8.65 10.57
N ASN A 933 -28.45 -9.96 10.83
CA ASN A 933 -29.43 -10.59 11.72
C ASN A 933 -29.51 -9.95 13.12
N ILE A 934 -28.37 -9.77 13.78
CA ILE A 934 -28.32 -9.24 15.16
C ILE A 934 -28.78 -7.79 15.23
N VAL A 935 -28.40 -6.97 14.22
CA VAL A 935 -28.75 -5.56 14.15
C VAL A 935 -30.23 -5.39 13.85
N ASN A 936 -30.81 -6.18 12.95
CA ASN A 936 -32.26 -6.15 12.69
C ASN A 936 -33.07 -6.39 13.97
N ILE A 937 -32.65 -7.35 14.80
CA ILE A 937 -33.27 -7.62 16.10
C ILE A 937 -33.09 -6.42 17.04
N ALA A 938 -31.87 -5.89 17.17
CA ALA A 938 -31.57 -4.74 18.04
C ALA A 938 -32.32 -3.46 17.62
N TYR A 939 -32.42 -3.21 16.31
CA TYR A 939 -33.11 -2.08 15.70
C TYR A 939 -34.62 -2.14 15.97
N ALA A 940 -35.27 -3.27 15.64
CA ALA A 940 -36.70 -3.46 15.88
C ALA A 940 -37.05 -3.27 17.36
N ARG A 941 -36.20 -3.79 18.26
CA ARG A 941 -36.37 -3.63 19.72
C ARG A 941 -36.24 -2.18 20.19
N ASN A 942 -35.26 -1.44 19.71
CA ASN A 942 -35.12 -0.03 20.07
C ASN A 942 -36.27 0.82 19.51
N LYS A 943 -36.84 0.47 18.35
CA LYS A 943 -38.04 1.13 17.82
C LYS A 943 -39.26 1.00 18.73
N ILE A 944 -39.44 -0.15 19.38
CA ILE A 944 -40.55 -0.37 20.33
C ILE A 944 -40.49 0.61 21.52
N LEU A 945 -39.32 1.15 21.88
CA LEU A 945 -39.18 2.15 22.96
C LEU A 945 -39.85 3.50 22.65
N PHE A 946 -40.23 3.76 21.39
CA PHE A 946 -41.01 4.95 21.01
C PHE A 946 -42.50 4.80 21.31
N ASN A 947 -42.98 3.57 21.49
CA ASN A 947 -44.39 3.33 21.68
C ASN A 947 -44.81 3.72 23.11
N PRO A 948 -46.10 4.03 23.34
CA PRO A 948 -46.62 4.15 24.69
C PRO A 948 -46.41 2.86 25.49
N TYR A 949 -46.53 2.93 26.81
CA TYR A 949 -46.55 1.74 27.65
C TYR A 949 -47.58 1.84 28.76
N ILE A 950 -48.05 0.68 29.20
CA ILE A 950 -48.81 0.52 30.44
C ILE A 950 -47.96 -0.28 31.43
N GLN A 951 -47.96 0.15 32.68
CA GLN A 951 -47.19 -0.51 33.73
C GLN A 951 -47.98 -0.50 35.02
N MET A 952 -48.08 -1.66 35.66
CA MET A 952 -48.63 -1.80 36.99
C MET A 952 -47.48 -2.08 37.95
N LYS A 953 -47.41 -1.29 39.03
CA LYS A 953 -46.50 -1.53 40.15
C LYS A 953 -47.32 -1.74 41.40
N ASP A 954 -47.00 -2.77 42.14
CA ASP A 954 -47.58 -3.04 43.44
C ASP A 954 -46.49 -3.12 44.49
N TYR A 955 -46.71 -2.46 45.62
CA TYR A 955 -45.77 -2.37 46.72
C TYR A 955 -46.50 -2.65 48.01
N TYR A 956 -46.07 -3.70 48.71
CA TYR A 956 -46.47 -4.01 50.08
C TYR A 956 -45.28 -3.77 50.99
N TYR A 957 -45.52 -3.08 52.11
CA TYR A 957 -44.53 -2.78 53.12
C TYR A 957 -45.13 -2.88 54.50
N GLU A 958 -44.45 -3.59 55.39
CA GLU A 958 -44.80 -3.71 56.80
C GLU A 958 -43.59 -3.35 57.64
N GLU A 959 -43.80 -2.46 58.60
CA GLU A 959 -42.79 -1.98 59.53
C GLU A 959 -43.32 -2.04 60.96
N LYS A 960 -42.46 -2.56 61.85
CA LYS A 960 -42.70 -2.70 63.29
C LYS A 960 -41.40 -2.38 64.03
N GLY A 961 -41.28 -1.16 64.54
CA GLY A 961 -40.08 -0.69 65.21
C GLY A 961 -40.30 0.45 66.22
N ARG A 962 -39.34 0.58 67.14
CA ARG A 962 -39.18 1.66 68.14
C ARG A 962 -40.47 2.04 68.88
N GLY A 963 -41.19 1.04 69.36
CA GLY A 963 -42.48 1.24 70.06
C GLY A 963 -43.56 1.72 69.12
N ASP A 964 -44.31 2.77 69.49
CA ASP A 964 -45.35 3.38 68.64
C ASP A 964 -44.82 4.49 67.69
N LEU A 965 -43.49 4.69 67.62
CA LEU A 965 -42.88 5.66 66.69
C LEU A 965 -42.79 5.17 65.24
N ASP A 966 -42.81 3.86 65.00
CA ASP A 966 -42.55 3.32 63.67
C ASP A 966 -43.30 2.00 63.43
N ARG A 967 -44.59 2.11 63.13
CA ARG A 967 -45.51 0.97 62.99
C ARG A 967 -46.56 1.24 61.92
N MET A 968 -46.31 0.75 60.71
CA MET A 968 -47.19 0.97 59.56
C MET A 968 -47.21 -0.26 58.65
N ILE A 969 -48.41 -0.61 58.17
CA ILE A 969 -48.58 -1.47 57.00
C ILE A 969 -49.07 -0.57 55.87
N SER A 970 -48.35 -0.52 54.76
CA SER A 970 -48.72 0.28 53.59
C SER A 970 -48.75 -0.58 52.34
N ASN A 971 -49.84 -0.48 51.59
CA ASN A 971 -49.88 -0.95 50.20
C ASN A 971 -50.00 0.23 49.26
N LYS A 972 -49.29 0.17 48.14
CA LYS A 972 -49.33 1.16 47.08
C LYS A 972 -49.39 0.46 45.73
N THR A 973 -50.46 0.71 44.99
CA THR A 973 -50.64 0.23 43.63
C THR A 973 -50.62 1.43 42.67
N ASN A 974 -49.71 1.41 41.71
CA ASN A 974 -49.61 2.40 40.65
C ASN A 974 -50.01 1.77 39.32
N LEU A 975 -50.92 2.42 38.60
CA LEU A 975 -51.18 2.18 37.19
C LEU A 975 -50.61 3.34 36.37
N ASN A 976 -49.49 3.08 35.70
CA ASN A 976 -48.71 4.05 34.95
C ASN A 976 -49.00 3.93 33.45
N PHE A 977 -49.22 5.08 32.81
CA PHE A 977 -49.36 5.25 31.37
C PHE A 977 -48.22 6.13 30.89
N GLY A 978 -47.25 5.54 30.20
CA GLY A 978 -46.07 6.23 29.68
C GLY A 978 -46.26 6.66 28.22
N PHE A 979 -45.93 7.91 27.94
CA PHE A 979 -45.97 8.56 26.64
C PHE A 979 -44.56 9.08 26.29
N PRO A 980 -43.79 8.34 25.48
CA PRO A 980 -42.51 8.83 24.99
C PRO A 980 -42.72 10.02 24.04
N ILE A 981 -42.18 11.19 24.38
CA ILE A 981 -42.04 12.30 23.42
C ILE A 981 -40.94 11.95 22.42
N LYS A 982 -39.86 11.38 22.96
CA LYS A 982 -38.79 10.66 22.28
C LYS A 982 -38.52 9.41 23.11
N CYS A 983 -37.87 8.40 22.55
CA CYS A 983 -37.56 7.19 23.32
C CYS A 983 -36.67 7.46 24.56
N ASP A 984 -35.92 8.57 24.57
CA ASP A 984 -35.05 9.02 25.66
C ASP A 984 -35.69 10.11 26.54
N GLN A 985 -36.95 10.47 26.27
CA GLN A 985 -37.72 11.48 27.00
C GLN A 985 -39.17 11.05 27.14
N VAL A 986 -39.56 10.63 28.34
CA VAL A 986 -40.85 10.01 28.62
C VAL A 986 -41.61 10.83 29.63
N ILE A 987 -42.89 11.12 29.34
CA ILE A 987 -43.86 11.60 30.31
C ILE A 987 -44.71 10.41 30.76
N THR A 988 -44.93 10.25 32.05
CA THR A 988 -45.75 9.18 32.61
C THR A 988 -46.86 9.78 33.44
N ALA A 989 -48.10 9.47 33.09
CA ALA A 989 -49.28 9.76 33.91
C ALA A 989 -49.61 8.52 34.75
N SER A 990 -49.83 8.67 36.04
CA SER A 990 -50.08 7.55 36.95
C SER A 990 -51.37 7.77 37.72
N ALA A 991 -52.22 6.73 37.78
CA ALA A 991 -53.26 6.61 38.78
C ALA A 991 -52.71 5.79 39.94
N ILE A 992 -52.87 6.26 41.17
CA ILE A 992 -52.25 5.64 42.34
C ILE A 992 -53.32 5.39 43.41
N ARG A 993 -53.28 4.21 44.00
CA ARG A 993 -54.04 3.83 45.17
C ARG A 993 -53.09 3.47 46.30
N TRP A 994 -53.39 3.92 47.51
CA TRP A 994 -52.72 3.50 48.73
C TRP A 994 -53.71 2.97 49.75
N THR A 995 -53.23 2.08 50.61
CA THR A 995 -53.87 1.74 51.88
C THR A 995 -52.82 1.81 52.96
N ASP A 996 -53.00 2.74 53.90
CA ASP A 996 -52.10 2.90 55.04
C ASP A 996 -52.83 2.43 56.30
N GLU A 997 -52.26 1.48 57.04
CA GLU A 997 -52.82 0.86 58.24
C GLU A 997 -51.79 0.97 59.36
N PRO A 998 -51.91 1.98 60.24
CA PRO A 998 -51.03 2.10 61.40
C PRO A 998 -51.31 0.95 62.37
N THR A 999 -50.25 0.36 62.91
CA THR A 999 -50.34 -0.70 63.92
C THR A 999 -49.79 -0.22 65.26
N TYR A 1000 -49.99 -1.01 66.31
CA TYR A 1000 -49.70 -0.60 67.69
C TYR A 1000 -48.90 -1.65 68.45
N GLU A 1001 -48.17 -1.20 69.47
CA GLU A 1001 -47.52 -2.11 70.42
C GLU A 1001 -48.55 -2.77 71.35
N GLN A 1002 -48.40 -4.08 71.62
CA GLN A 1002 -49.40 -4.88 72.33
C GLN A 1002 -49.78 -4.35 73.72
N ASN A 1003 -48.88 -3.62 74.38
CA ASN A 1003 -49.09 -3.09 75.73
C ASN A 1003 -49.37 -1.58 75.76
N SER A 1004 -49.39 -0.91 74.60
CA SER A 1004 -49.65 0.52 74.52
C SER A 1004 -51.13 0.83 74.65
N ARG A 1005 -51.49 1.67 75.63
CA ARG A 1005 -52.83 2.26 75.72
C ARG A 1005 -52.78 3.62 75.04
N ILE A 1006 -53.32 3.74 73.83
CA ILE A 1006 -53.42 5.02 73.12
C ILE A 1006 -54.80 5.64 73.43
N PHE A 1007 -54.83 6.94 73.68
CA PHE A 1007 -56.09 7.65 73.89
C PHE A 1007 -56.92 7.62 72.59
N ASP A 1008 -58.21 7.24 72.70
CA ASP A 1008 -59.11 7.05 71.55
C ASP A 1008 -58.84 5.79 70.68
N VAL A 1009 -58.16 4.77 71.24
CA VAL A 1009 -57.83 3.49 70.60
C VAL A 1009 -58.99 2.81 69.89
N ASN A 1010 -60.18 2.76 70.50
CA ASN A 1010 -61.34 2.09 69.90
C ASN A 1010 -61.86 2.79 68.63
N ASN A 1011 -61.53 4.07 68.43
CA ASN A 1011 -61.84 4.82 67.20
C ASN A 1011 -60.71 4.78 66.16
N LEU A 1012 -59.62 4.04 66.44
CA LEU A 1012 -58.38 4.03 65.64
C LEU A 1012 -57.84 2.64 65.30
N MET A 1013 -58.14 1.62 66.11
CA MET A 1013 -57.77 0.23 65.85
C MET A 1013 -58.44 -0.29 64.57
N ASP A 1014 -57.67 -1.06 63.79
CA ASP A 1014 -58.10 -1.78 62.57
C ASP A 1014 -58.66 -0.86 61.46
N ILE A 1015 -58.31 0.43 61.49
CA ILE A 1015 -58.70 1.39 60.48
C ILE A 1015 -57.67 1.44 59.37
N VAL A 1016 -58.03 0.86 58.22
CA VAL A 1016 -57.35 1.12 56.96
C VAL A 1016 -57.69 2.55 56.50
N TYR A 1017 -56.67 3.33 56.14
CA TYR A 1017 -56.80 4.66 55.53
C TYR A 1017 -56.60 4.57 54.02
N PRO A 1018 -57.64 4.22 53.25
CA PRO A 1018 -57.53 4.19 51.81
C PRO A 1018 -57.39 5.60 51.26
N SER A 1019 -56.49 5.75 50.30
CA SER A 1019 -56.28 6.99 49.57
C SER A 1019 -56.02 6.72 48.11
N TYR A 1020 -56.27 7.73 47.28
CA TYR A 1020 -56.06 7.68 45.85
C TYR A 1020 -55.38 8.96 45.40
N GLY A 1021 -54.90 8.98 44.17
CA GLY A 1021 -54.12 10.10 43.68
C GLY A 1021 -53.64 9.90 42.27
N TYR A 1022 -52.91 10.90 41.82
CA TYR A 1022 -52.29 10.88 40.51
C TYR A 1022 -50.86 11.41 40.58
N ALA A 1023 -50.06 11.01 39.61
CA ALA A 1023 -48.72 11.54 39.41
C ALA A 1023 -48.45 11.84 37.93
N PHE A 1024 -47.69 12.89 37.70
CA PHE A 1024 -47.07 13.19 36.42
C PHE A 1024 -45.56 13.14 36.61
N GLU A 1025 -44.90 12.24 35.90
CA GLU A 1025 -43.47 12.06 35.92
C GLU A 1025 -42.87 12.39 34.57
N TYR A 1026 -41.77 13.13 34.55
CA TYR A 1026 -40.90 13.29 33.41
C TYR A 1026 -39.58 12.58 33.70
N ASN A 1027 -39.13 11.76 32.76
CA ASN A 1027 -37.82 11.09 32.79
C ASN A 1027 -37.12 11.34 31.46
N GLY A 1028 -35.92 11.95 31.49
CA GLY A 1028 -35.23 12.37 30.28
C GLY A 1028 -33.71 12.23 30.35
N VAL A 1029 -33.11 11.72 29.27
CA VAL A 1029 -31.67 11.81 29.02
C VAL A 1029 -31.42 13.04 28.15
N LEU A 1030 -30.90 14.12 28.73
CA LEU A 1030 -30.64 15.37 28.01
C LEU A 1030 -29.34 15.29 27.21
N SER A 1031 -28.33 14.62 27.79
CA SER A 1031 -27.06 14.35 27.16
C SER A 1031 -26.43 13.08 27.76
N PRO A 1032 -25.34 12.55 27.19
CA PRO A 1032 -24.61 11.45 27.81
C PRO A 1032 -24.13 11.75 29.25
N PHE A 1033 -24.01 13.04 29.59
CA PHE A 1033 -23.51 13.53 30.87
C PHE A 1033 -24.60 13.99 31.83
N ILE A 1034 -25.84 14.19 31.36
CA ILE A 1034 -26.93 14.79 32.16
C ILE A 1034 -28.22 14.00 31.96
N LYS A 1035 -28.77 13.48 33.06
CA LYS A 1035 -30.10 12.87 33.12
C LYS A 1035 -30.95 13.63 34.11
N THR A 1036 -32.24 13.70 33.84
CA THR A 1036 -33.19 14.43 34.67
C THR A 1036 -34.44 13.60 34.93
N LYS A 1037 -34.93 13.68 36.16
CA LYS A 1037 -36.16 13.03 36.58
C LYS A 1037 -36.96 14.00 37.43
N ALA A 1038 -38.22 14.21 37.11
CA ALA A 1038 -39.10 15.08 37.87
C ALA A 1038 -40.46 14.43 38.05
N ASN A 1039 -41.02 14.51 39.24
CA ASN A 1039 -42.33 13.97 39.56
C ASN A 1039 -43.13 15.02 40.31
N PHE A 1040 -44.39 15.17 39.93
CA PHE A 1040 -45.39 15.87 40.72
C PHE A 1040 -46.55 14.91 40.96
N SER A 1041 -46.96 14.78 42.21
CA SER A 1041 -48.08 13.93 42.58
C SER A 1041 -48.96 14.56 43.64
N GLN A 1042 -50.21 14.11 43.68
CA GLN A 1042 -51.18 14.56 44.68
C GLN A 1042 -51.89 13.35 45.29
N LYS A 1043 -51.95 13.31 46.62
CA LYS A 1043 -52.59 12.24 47.40
C LYS A 1043 -53.85 12.76 48.09
N PHE A 1044 -54.95 12.04 47.93
CA PHE A 1044 -56.28 12.31 48.47
C PHE A 1044 -56.72 11.17 49.40
N TYR A 1045 -56.92 11.46 50.68
CA TYR A 1045 -57.47 10.51 51.64
C TYR A 1045 -59.00 10.51 51.57
N LEU A 1046 -59.62 9.34 51.72
CA LEU A 1046 -61.08 9.20 51.72
C LEU A 1046 -61.74 9.65 53.03
N LYS A 1047 -60.99 9.72 54.13
CA LYS A 1047 -61.40 10.33 55.42
C LYS A 1047 -60.96 11.80 55.47
N ASN A 1048 -61.45 12.57 56.46
CA ASN A 1048 -61.18 14.01 56.66
C ASN A 1048 -59.69 14.38 56.90
N PHE A 1049 -58.82 14.11 55.93
CA PHE A 1049 -57.43 14.54 55.88
C PHE A 1049 -57.21 15.49 54.71
N ARG A 1050 -56.23 16.39 54.85
CA ARG A 1050 -55.94 17.42 53.85
C ARG A 1050 -55.28 16.77 52.63
N LYS A 1051 -55.60 17.29 51.44
CA LYS A 1051 -54.88 16.98 50.19
C LYS A 1051 -53.40 17.31 50.36
N THR A 1052 -52.52 16.39 49.95
CA THR A 1052 -51.06 16.56 50.07
C THR A 1052 -50.41 16.57 48.70
N ASN A 1053 -49.56 17.56 48.44
CA ASN A 1053 -48.73 17.62 47.25
C ASN A 1053 -47.40 16.94 47.55
N LEU A 1054 -46.95 16.12 46.63
CA LEU A 1054 -45.79 15.25 46.72
C LEU A 1054 -45.01 15.35 45.41
N GLY A 1055 -43.78 14.86 45.40
CA GLY A 1055 -42.98 14.82 44.19
C GLY A 1055 -41.50 14.91 44.44
N PHE A 1056 -40.73 14.95 43.37
CA PHE A 1056 -39.29 15.07 43.43
C PHE A 1056 -38.73 15.74 42.18
N VAL A 1057 -37.52 16.27 42.28
CA VAL A 1057 -36.70 16.65 41.14
C VAL A 1057 -35.29 16.13 41.38
N HIS A 1058 -34.75 15.39 40.41
CA HIS A 1058 -33.38 14.88 40.39
C HIS A 1058 -32.64 15.39 39.16
N LEU A 1059 -31.43 15.89 39.37
CA LEU A 1059 -30.48 16.27 38.34
C LEU A 1059 -29.23 15.41 38.50
N MET A 1060 -29.05 14.47 37.58
CA MET A 1060 -27.95 13.51 37.61
C MET A 1060 -26.87 13.90 36.60
N PHE A 1061 -25.65 14.07 37.07
CA PHE A 1061 -24.48 14.42 36.29
C PHE A 1061 -23.49 13.26 36.29
N ASN A 1062 -23.07 12.81 35.10
CA ASN A 1062 -22.01 11.83 34.93
C ASN A 1062 -20.75 12.55 34.44
N LEU A 1063 -19.77 12.69 35.32
CA LEU A 1063 -18.49 13.32 35.06
C LEU A 1063 -17.48 12.26 34.62
N ASN A 1064 -17.43 12.06 33.30
CA ASN A 1064 -16.43 11.23 32.61
C ASN A 1064 -16.39 9.75 33.06
N GLY A 1065 -17.53 9.21 33.51
CA GLY A 1065 -17.68 7.81 33.94
C GLY A 1065 -17.09 7.46 35.31
N TYR A 1066 -16.36 8.39 35.95
CA TYR A 1066 -15.70 8.15 37.24
C TYR A 1066 -16.46 8.70 38.43
N LEU A 1067 -17.16 9.82 38.25
CA LEU A 1067 -17.91 10.48 39.30
C LEU A 1067 -19.34 10.73 38.80
N ASN A 1068 -20.31 10.18 39.50
CA ASN A 1068 -21.72 10.48 39.32
C ASN A 1068 -22.19 11.35 40.47
N LEU A 1069 -22.87 12.45 40.16
CA LEU A 1069 -23.49 13.34 41.15
C LEU A 1069 -25.00 13.35 40.89
N ASP A 1070 -25.80 13.13 41.93
CA ASP A 1070 -27.25 13.33 41.88
C ASP A 1070 -27.62 14.39 42.90
N ALA A 1071 -28.11 15.53 42.43
CA ALA A 1071 -28.67 16.57 43.26
C ALA A 1071 -30.20 16.46 43.20
N SER A 1072 -30.82 16.21 44.36
CA SER A 1072 -32.27 16.00 44.45
C SER A 1072 -32.97 16.96 45.40
N TYR A 1073 -34.27 17.13 45.19
CA TYR A 1073 -35.19 17.75 46.13
C TYR A 1073 -36.49 16.95 46.15
N ASP A 1074 -36.74 16.31 47.29
CA ASP A 1074 -37.87 15.38 47.48
C ASP A 1074 -38.92 15.98 48.43
N VAL A 1075 -40.20 15.76 48.14
CA VAL A 1075 -41.34 16.14 48.99
C VAL A 1075 -42.23 14.92 49.23
N GLU A 1076 -42.22 14.44 50.47
CA GLU A 1076 -42.86 13.17 50.86
C GLU A 1076 -43.75 13.34 52.10
N ASN A 1077 -44.72 12.44 52.27
CA ASN A 1077 -45.46 12.33 53.52
C ASN A 1077 -44.66 11.39 54.45
N GLN A 1078 -44.44 11.81 55.69
CA GLN A 1078 -43.85 10.95 56.72
C GLN A 1078 -44.99 10.14 57.36
N LEU A 1079 -45.05 8.83 57.08
CA LEU A 1079 -46.16 7.95 57.45
C LEU A 1079 -45.73 6.82 58.38
N ASP A 1080 -44.86 7.14 59.35
CA ASP A 1080 -44.25 6.14 60.22
C ASP A 1080 -45.26 5.52 61.22
N ASN A 1081 -46.32 6.25 61.61
CA ASN A 1081 -47.30 5.83 62.60
C ASN A 1081 -48.60 6.64 62.51
N ILE A 1082 -49.56 6.38 63.40
CA ILE A 1082 -50.84 7.10 63.44
C ILE A 1082 -50.68 8.60 63.76
N PHE A 1083 -49.70 8.98 64.59
CA PHE A 1083 -49.50 10.35 65.03
C PHE A 1083 -48.92 11.20 63.91
N SER A 1084 -47.97 10.68 63.13
CA SER A 1084 -47.44 11.38 61.94
C SER A 1084 -48.52 11.58 60.87
N LEU A 1085 -49.39 10.58 60.66
CA LEU A 1085 -50.55 10.68 59.79
C LEU A 1085 -51.55 11.76 60.27
N ARG A 1086 -51.90 11.77 61.56
CA ARG A 1086 -52.81 12.77 62.18
C ARG A 1086 -52.26 14.18 62.13
N GLN A 1087 -50.98 14.35 62.43
CA GLN A 1087 -50.28 15.63 62.41
C GLN A 1087 -49.92 16.08 60.99
N LYS A 1088 -50.11 15.22 59.98
CA LYS A 1088 -49.89 15.49 58.56
C LYS A 1088 -48.44 15.88 58.30
N ILE A 1089 -47.51 15.11 58.87
CA ILE A 1089 -46.09 15.38 58.76
C ILE A 1089 -45.64 15.18 57.31
N GLN A 1090 -44.99 16.20 56.76
CA GLN A 1090 -44.34 16.15 55.46
C GLN A 1090 -42.85 16.49 55.60
N THR A 1091 -42.04 15.89 54.74
CA THR A 1091 -40.62 16.20 54.62
C THR A 1091 -40.33 16.91 53.31
N LYS A 1092 -39.45 17.90 53.37
CA LYS A 1092 -38.80 18.54 52.22
C LYS A 1092 -37.32 18.26 52.33
N THR A 1093 -36.76 17.53 51.38
CA THR A 1093 -35.45 16.91 51.53
C THR A 1093 -34.54 17.28 50.34
N PRO A 1094 -33.81 18.40 50.40
CA PRO A 1094 -32.66 18.58 49.53
C PRO A 1094 -31.60 17.52 49.83
N SER A 1095 -31.06 16.92 48.78
CA SER A 1095 -29.99 15.93 48.90
C SER A 1095 -28.93 16.03 47.82
N ILE A 1096 -27.75 15.52 48.14
CA ILE A 1096 -26.69 15.27 47.18
C ILE A 1096 -26.15 13.86 47.40
N LEU A 1097 -26.02 13.10 46.31
CA LEU A 1097 -25.39 11.79 46.26
C LEU A 1097 -24.19 11.89 45.31
N ALA A 1098 -23.06 11.34 45.72
CA ALA A 1098 -21.85 11.26 44.93
C ALA A 1098 -21.35 9.82 44.90
N THR A 1099 -21.19 9.25 43.71
CA THR A 1099 -20.62 7.92 43.50
C THR A 1099 -19.33 8.05 42.70
N ALA A 1100 -18.20 7.63 43.29
CA ALA A 1100 -16.88 7.66 42.67
C ALA A 1100 -16.32 6.24 42.49
N ILE A 1101 -15.81 5.92 41.31
CA ILE A 1101 -15.18 4.63 41.01
C ILE A 1101 -13.66 4.81 40.90
N ILE A 1102 -12.90 4.21 41.82
CA ILE A 1102 -11.44 4.32 41.90
C ILE A 1102 -10.78 3.00 41.49
N LYS A 1103 -9.84 3.06 40.53
CA LYS A 1103 -9.08 1.90 40.02
C LYS A 1103 -9.97 0.69 39.65
N LYS A 1104 -11.24 0.93 39.28
CA LYS A 1104 -12.19 -0.04 38.74
C LYS A 1104 -12.64 -1.18 39.67
N ARG A 1105 -12.05 -1.32 40.87
CA ARG A 1105 -12.49 -2.28 41.90
C ARG A 1105 -13.05 -1.62 43.14
N LEU A 1106 -12.58 -0.41 43.46
CA LEU A 1106 -13.03 0.33 44.62
C LEU A 1106 -14.10 1.33 44.18
N GLU A 1107 -15.22 1.34 44.85
CA GLU A 1107 -16.32 2.27 44.63
C GLU A 1107 -16.63 2.94 45.96
N PHE A 1108 -16.76 4.26 45.91
CA PHE A 1108 -17.10 5.11 47.02
C PHE A 1108 -18.46 5.71 46.71
N GLU A 1109 -19.42 5.55 47.60
CA GLU A 1109 -20.70 6.24 47.50
C GLU A 1109 -20.88 7.07 48.75
N GLY A 1110 -21.32 8.31 48.61
CA GLY A 1110 -21.61 9.16 49.75
C GLY A 1110 -22.80 10.04 49.47
N TYR A 1111 -23.72 10.15 50.43
CA TYR A 1111 -24.80 11.11 50.33
C TYR A 1111 -24.96 11.95 51.58
N TYR A 1112 -25.56 13.11 51.38
CA TYR A 1112 -26.06 13.97 52.43
C TYR A 1112 -27.51 14.35 52.14
N LYS A 1113 -28.38 14.12 53.13
CA LYS A 1113 -29.81 14.46 53.11
C LYS A 1113 -30.12 15.38 54.27
N HIS A 1114 -30.82 16.48 53.99
CA HIS A 1114 -31.31 17.40 55.02
C HIS A 1114 -32.84 17.35 55.05
N TYR A 1115 -33.41 16.59 55.98
CA TYR A 1115 -34.86 16.46 56.14
C TYR A 1115 -35.41 17.68 56.86
N LYS A 1116 -36.27 18.46 56.20
CA LYS A 1116 -37.02 19.54 56.82
C LYS A 1116 -38.47 19.13 57.01
N TYR A 1117 -38.89 18.95 58.27
CA TYR A 1117 -40.22 18.49 58.62
C TYR A 1117 -41.21 19.67 58.74
N SER A 1118 -42.48 19.42 58.46
CA SER A 1118 -43.55 20.42 58.50
C SER A 1118 -43.89 20.94 59.91
N ASP A 1119 -43.43 20.25 60.96
CA ASP A 1119 -43.55 20.64 62.38
C ASP A 1119 -42.37 21.51 62.87
N ASN A 1120 -41.55 22.03 61.95
CA ASN A 1120 -40.35 22.82 62.24
C ASN A 1120 -39.26 22.06 63.01
N ASN A 1121 -39.10 20.76 62.75
CA ASN A 1121 -37.90 19.99 63.09
C ASN A 1121 -37.03 19.75 61.84
N TYR A 1122 -35.78 19.36 62.05
CA TYR A 1122 -34.90 18.90 60.97
C TYR A 1122 -33.99 17.75 61.39
N ILE A 1123 -33.65 16.89 60.42
CA ILE A 1123 -32.68 15.80 60.58
C ILE A 1123 -31.61 15.91 59.50
N ASN A 1124 -30.35 15.93 59.93
CA ASN A 1124 -29.20 15.78 59.04
C ASN A 1124 -28.82 14.30 58.96
N HIS A 1125 -28.65 13.79 57.75
CA HIS A 1125 -28.28 12.40 57.50
C HIS A 1125 -27.15 12.35 56.49
N ALA A 1126 -25.99 11.87 56.93
CA ALA A 1126 -24.83 11.60 56.07
C ALA A 1126 -24.58 10.09 56.03
N ARG A 1127 -24.25 9.56 54.84
CA ARG A 1127 -23.85 8.17 54.66
C ARG A 1127 -22.62 8.10 53.75
N ILE A 1128 -21.73 7.18 54.06
CA ILE A 1128 -20.58 6.83 53.24
C ILE A 1128 -20.49 5.31 53.12
N ASP A 1129 -20.32 4.83 51.89
CA ASP A 1129 -20.14 3.43 51.53
C ASP A 1129 -18.79 3.26 50.85
N LEU A 1130 -18.07 2.22 51.29
CA LEU A 1130 -16.85 1.75 50.66
C LEU A 1130 -17.11 0.34 50.13
N ILE A 1131 -17.02 0.18 48.82
CA ILE A 1131 -17.41 -1.04 48.11
C ILE A 1131 -16.22 -1.58 47.32
N TYR A 1132 -15.96 -2.87 47.44
CA TYR A 1132 -14.94 -3.59 46.70
C TYR A 1132 -15.57 -4.68 45.81
N LYS A 1133 -15.32 -4.58 44.51
CA LYS A 1133 -15.74 -5.56 43.48
C LYS A 1133 -14.67 -6.66 43.39
N THR A 1134 -15.04 -7.88 43.78
CA THR A 1134 -14.15 -9.05 43.77
C THR A 1134 -14.17 -9.78 42.42
N THR A 1135 -15.34 -9.82 41.77
CA THR A 1135 -15.55 -10.39 40.43
C THR A 1135 -16.20 -9.35 39.51
N PHE A 1136 -16.26 -9.64 38.21
CA PHE A 1136 -16.74 -8.73 37.16
C PHE A 1136 -17.90 -9.35 36.37
N PHE A 1137 -18.50 -8.56 35.49
CA PHE A 1137 -19.62 -8.99 34.65
C PHE A 1137 -19.33 -10.31 33.91
N PRO A 1138 -20.29 -11.26 33.80
CA PRO A 1138 -21.71 -11.16 34.18
C PRO A 1138 -22.03 -11.54 35.63
N LYS A 1139 -21.06 -12.00 36.41
CA LYS A 1139 -21.21 -12.44 37.81
C LYS A 1139 -20.44 -11.52 38.74
N ILE A 1140 -21.12 -10.53 39.32
CA ILE A 1140 -20.48 -9.50 40.12
C ILE A 1140 -20.74 -9.79 41.60
N PHE A 1141 -19.67 -9.99 42.36
CA PHE A 1141 -19.68 -10.10 43.81
C PHE A 1141 -19.01 -8.87 44.42
N ARG A 1142 -19.79 -8.12 45.21
CA ARG A 1142 -19.32 -6.92 45.91
C ARG A 1142 -19.34 -7.17 47.41
N LEU A 1143 -18.28 -6.73 48.07
CA LEU A 1143 -18.18 -6.65 49.52
C LEU A 1143 -18.04 -5.19 49.89
N GLY A 1144 -18.72 -4.74 50.92
CA GLY A 1144 -18.62 -3.36 51.32
C GLY A 1144 -18.95 -3.11 52.77
N VAL A 1145 -18.61 -1.90 53.18
CA VAL A 1145 -18.92 -1.34 54.48
C VAL A 1145 -19.64 -0.03 54.24
N TRP A 1146 -20.69 0.23 55.00
CA TRP A 1146 -21.28 1.55 55.06
C TRP A 1146 -21.37 2.05 56.48
N THR A 1147 -21.22 3.36 56.59
CA THR A 1147 -21.32 4.12 57.82
C THR A 1147 -22.34 5.22 57.61
N GLU A 1148 -23.23 5.42 58.57
CA GLU A 1148 -24.17 6.53 58.53
C GLU A 1148 -24.13 7.31 59.85
N TYR A 1149 -24.40 8.60 59.75
CA TYR A 1149 -24.57 9.53 60.86
C TYR A 1149 -25.91 10.24 60.71
N ARG A 1150 -26.68 10.29 61.80
CA ARG A 1150 -27.96 11.00 61.85
C ARG A 1150 -28.06 11.87 63.10
N GLN A 1151 -28.56 13.09 62.93
CA GLN A 1151 -28.79 14.04 64.02
C GLN A 1151 -30.09 14.81 63.81
N SER A 1152 -31.01 14.68 64.76
CA SER A 1152 -32.21 15.52 64.87
C SER A 1152 -31.95 16.80 65.66
N GLN A 1153 -32.67 17.87 65.33
CA GLN A 1153 -32.68 19.09 66.14
C GLN A 1153 -33.44 18.89 67.46
N LYS A 1154 -34.64 18.31 67.36
CA LYS A 1154 -35.53 18.04 68.48
C LYS A 1154 -35.82 16.55 68.54
N LEU A 1155 -35.87 16.01 69.74
CA LEU A 1155 -36.23 14.61 69.98
C LEU A 1155 -37.75 14.44 70.03
N SER A 1156 -38.22 13.22 69.78
CA SER A 1156 -39.60 12.84 69.96
C SER A 1156 -39.97 12.87 71.44
N GLU A 1157 -41.13 13.44 71.74
CA GLU A 1157 -41.64 13.56 73.11
C GLU A 1157 -43.03 12.93 73.19
N TYR A 1158 -43.20 11.96 74.08
CA TYR A 1158 -44.46 11.23 74.27
C TYR A 1158 -45.32 11.95 75.32
N ILE A 1159 -46.57 12.24 74.98
CA ILE A 1159 -47.51 12.95 75.85
C ILE A 1159 -48.60 11.98 76.33
N TYR A 1160 -48.69 11.82 77.65
CA TYR A 1160 -49.66 10.93 78.31
C TYR A 1160 -50.69 11.71 79.11
N SER A 1161 -51.92 11.18 79.23
CA SER A 1161 -52.87 11.54 80.29
C SER A 1161 -53.24 10.28 81.06
N GLY A 1162 -52.86 10.24 82.34
CA GLY A 1162 -52.86 8.99 83.09
C GLY A 1162 -51.92 7.96 82.44
N ASN A 1163 -52.45 6.78 82.11
CA ASN A 1163 -51.70 5.72 81.43
C ASN A 1163 -51.87 5.73 79.90
N ASP A 1164 -52.67 6.64 79.35
CA ASP A 1164 -53.02 6.65 77.93
C ASP A 1164 -52.14 7.63 77.14
N LEU A 1165 -51.46 7.15 76.10
CA LEU A 1165 -50.67 7.92 75.15
C LEU A 1165 -51.60 8.73 74.24
N ILE A 1166 -51.59 10.07 74.37
CA ILE A 1166 -52.48 10.93 73.59
C ILE A 1166 -51.81 11.47 72.33
N ASN A 1167 -50.51 11.76 72.40
CA ASN A 1167 -49.79 12.38 71.29
C ASN A 1167 -48.28 12.11 71.37
N ILE A 1168 -47.60 12.22 70.22
CA ILE A 1168 -46.13 12.24 70.15
C ILE A 1168 -45.72 13.52 69.42
N ILE A 1169 -44.98 14.43 70.06
CA ILE A 1169 -44.36 15.57 69.36
C ILE A 1169 -43.17 15.05 68.57
N ASN A 1170 -43.00 15.50 67.31
CA ASN A 1170 -42.06 14.92 66.34
C ASN A 1170 -42.30 13.40 66.20
N PRO A 1171 -43.48 12.99 65.67
CA PRO A 1171 -43.98 11.61 65.70
C PRO A 1171 -43.29 10.71 64.65
N TYR A 1172 -41.98 10.68 64.64
CA TYR A 1172 -41.13 9.91 63.75
C TYR A 1172 -39.80 9.70 64.46
N TRP A 1173 -39.00 8.72 64.03
CA TRP A 1173 -37.74 8.46 64.73
C TRP A 1173 -36.76 9.65 64.64
N THR A 1174 -36.45 10.25 65.79
CA THR A 1174 -35.51 11.37 65.94
C THR A 1174 -34.18 10.92 66.58
N PRO A 1175 -33.20 10.47 65.77
CA PRO A 1175 -31.90 10.04 66.28
C PRO A 1175 -31.06 11.19 66.85
N ASN A 1176 -30.43 10.97 68.01
CA ASN A 1176 -29.46 11.90 68.61
C ASN A 1176 -28.04 11.33 68.54
N LYS A 1177 -27.11 12.01 67.86
CA LYS A 1177 -25.73 11.55 67.63
C LYS A 1177 -25.66 10.07 67.23
N TYR A 1178 -26.56 9.66 66.34
CA TYR A 1178 -26.68 8.27 65.94
C TYR A 1178 -25.62 7.92 64.92
N TYR A 1179 -24.91 6.83 65.16
CA TYR A 1179 -23.99 6.25 64.20
C TYR A 1179 -24.36 4.78 63.96
N ALA A 1180 -24.36 4.36 62.70
CA ALA A 1180 -24.44 2.95 62.36
C ALA A 1180 -23.29 2.52 61.48
N PHE A 1181 -22.93 1.25 61.62
CA PHE A 1181 -21.86 0.62 60.89
C PHE A 1181 -22.32 -0.76 60.44
N ARG A 1182 -22.38 -0.99 59.13
CA ARG A 1182 -22.77 -2.31 58.61
C ARG A 1182 -21.87 -2.78 57.49
N PHE A 1183 -21.73 -4.08 57.43
CA PHE A 1183 -21.11 -4.82 56.35
C PHE A 1183 -22.20 -5.30 55.39
N PHE A 1184 -21.84 -5.44 54.12
CA PHE A 1184 -22.72 -6.07 53.17
C PHE A 1184 -21.99 -6.91 52.12
N ALA A 1185 -22.71 -7.92 51.64
CA ALA A 1185 -22.34 -8.76 50.53
C ALA A 1185 -23.44 -8.69 49.47
N TRP A 1186 -23.05 -8.46 48.22
CA TRP A 1186 -23.98 -8.33 47.10
C TRP A 1186 -23.54 -9.25 45.96
N TRP A 1187 -24.41 -10.18 45.61
CA TRP A 1187 -24.28 -11.05 44.46
C TRP A 1187 -25.20 -10.59 43.33
N TYR A 1188 -24.67 -10.42 42.13
CA TYR A 1188 -25.41 -10.08 40.91
C TYR A 1188 -25.04 -11.07 39.81
N HIS A 1189 -26.04 -11.59 39.09
CA HIS A 1189 -25.81 -12.52 37.99
C HIS A 1189 -26.77 -12.22 36.83
N ASN A 1190 -26.19 -11.92 35.66
CA ASN A 1190 -26.93 -11.60 34.44
C ASN A 1190 -26.90 -12.78 33.44
N PHE A 1191 -28.09 -13.20 32.99
CA PHE A 1191 -28.31 -14.26 32.00
C PHE A 1191 -28.68 -13.72 30.61
N SER A 1192 -28.85 -12.41 30.46
CA SER A 1192 -29.21 -11.77 29.19
C SER A 1192 -28.10 -11.98 28.16
N ASN A 1193 -28.47 -11.99 26.88
CA ASN A 1193 -27.48 -12.03 25.80
C ASN A 1193 -26.61 -10.76 25.87
N PRO A 1194 -25.29 -10.87 26.13
CA PRO A 1194 -24.42 -9.70 26.30
C PRO A 1194 -24.23 -8.88 25.01
N LEU A 1195 -24.54 -9.47 23.85
CA LEU A 1195 -24.32 -8.84 22.55
C LEU A 1195 -25.39 -7.80 22.21
N ILE A 1196 -26.55 -7.79 22.86
CA ILE A 1196 -27.64 -6.85 22.54
C ILE A 1196 -28.24 -6.30 23.83
N ASN A 1197 -28.11 -5.00 24.05
CA ASN A 1197 -28.92 -4.30 25.05
C ASN A 1197 -30.39 -4.37 24.62
N SER A 1198 -31.24 -5.07 25.38
CA SER A 1198 -32.62 -5.36 24.98
C SER A 1198 -33.57 -5.44 26.18
N ASN A 1199 -34.88 -5.34 25.93
CA ASN A 1199 -35.93 -5.57 26.93
C ASN A 1199 -36.00 -7.02 27.45
N GLN A 1200 -35.28 -7.97 26.84
CA GLN A 1200 -35.12 -9.34 27.34
C GLN A 1200 -34.05 -9.41 28.43
N ILE A 1201 -34.16 -8.50 29.38
CA ILE A 1201 -33.28 -8.43 30.53
C ILE A 1201 -33.65 -9.61 31.43
N HIS A 1202 -32.66 -10.43 31.73
CA HIS A 1202 -32.78 -11.50 32.71
C HIS A 1202 -31.60 -11.43 33.67
N TYR A 1203 -31.84 -11.00 34.90
CA TYR A 1203 -30.85 -11.07 35.97
C TYR A 1203 -31.53 -11.20 37.32
N TYR A 1204 -30.75 -11.63 38.31
CA TYR A 1204 -31.13 -11.50 39.71
C TYR A 1204 -29.99 -10.90 40.53
N GLU A 1205 -30.36 -10.31 41.65
CA GLU A 1205 -29.43 -9.84 42.66
C GLU A 1205 -29.87 -10.26 44.05
N LEU A 1206 -28.88 -10.55 44.90
CA LEU A 1206 -29.07 -10.89 46.30
C LEU A 1206 -28.13 -10.01 47.11
N LYS A 1207 -28.65 -9.32 48.12
CA LYS A 1207 -27.89 -8.45 49.02
C LYS A 1207 -28.14 -8.89 50.45
N LEU A 1208 -27.06 -9.03 51.21
CA LEU A 1208 -27.09 -9.32 52.64
C LEU A 1208 -26.36 -8.21 53.37
N PHE A 1209 -27.00 -7.64 54.38
CA PHE A 1209 -26.44 -6.60 55.23
C PHE A 1209 -26.45 -7.08 56.68
N SER A 1210 -25.39 -6.77 57.43
CA SER A 1210 -25.32 -7.05 58.87
C SER A 1210 -24.46 -6.01 59.57
N GLY A 1211 -24.88 -5.57 60.75
CA GLY A 1211 -24.10 -4.59 61.52
C GLY A 1211 -24.80 -4.18 62.79
N THR A 1212 -24.33 -3.09 63.39
CA THR A 1212 -24.90 -2.52 64.61
C THR A 1212 -24.85 -0.99 64.56
N ASP A 1213 -25.34 -0.36 65.61
CA ASP A 1213 -25.45 1.08 65.77
C ASP A 1213 -25.26 1.51 67.23
N THR A 1214 -25.24 2.81 67.47
CA THR A 1214 -25.09 3.41 68.81
C THR A 1214 -26.25 3.12 69.76
N GLU A 1215 -27.40 2.64 69.24
CA GLU A 1215 -28.53 2.18 70.05
C GLU A 1215 -28.36 0.70 70.48
N LYS A 1216 -27.23 0.06 70.14
CA LYS A 1216 -26.95 -1.36 70.38
C LYS A 1216 -28.00 -2.27 69.74
N ASN A 1217 -28.44 -1.92 68.54
CA ASN A 1217 -29.44 -2.67 67.79
C ASN A 1217 -28.76 -3.48 66.65
N PRO A 1218 -28.25 -4.69 66.92
CA PRO A 1218 -27.69 -5.55 65.88
C PRO A 1218 -28.81 -5.90 64.89
N THR A 1219 -28.51 -5.80 63.59
CA THR A 1219 -29.50 -6.07 62.54
C THR A 1219 -28.94 -6.99 61.46
N ILE A 1220 -29.86 -7.68 60.80
CA ILE A 1220 -29.61 -8.41 59.56
C ILE A 1220 -30.68 -8.03 58.53
N THR A 1221 -30.26 -7.75 57.30
CA THR A 1221 -31.17 -7.45 56.19
C THR A 1221 -30.85 -8.37 55.02
N PHE A 1222 -31.86 -9.00 54.46
CA PHE A 1222 -31.79 -9.69 53.18
C PHE A 1222 -32.65 -8.98 52.15
N GLU A 1223 -32.11 -8.75 50.96
CA GLU A 1223 -32.82 -8.19 49.81
C GLU A 1223 -32.56 -9.08 48.59
N GLY A 1224 -33.62 -9.40 47.85
CA GLY A 1224 -33.53 -10.15 46.61
C GLY A 1224 -34.34 -9.46 45.51
N SER A 1225 -33.78 -9.37 44.31
CA SER A 1225 -34.49 -8.84 43.14
C SER A 1225 -34.34 -9.81 41.95
N TRP A 1226 -35.38 -9.97 41.16
CA TRP A 1226 -35.39 -10.74 39.92
C TRP A 1226 -36.08 -9.95 38.82
N TYR A 1227 -35.39 -9.81 37.69
CA TYR A 1227 -35.86 -9.11 36.50
C TYR A 1227 -35.95 -10.11 35.35
N TYR A 1228 -37.07 -10.09 34.63
CA TYR A 1228 -37.31 -11.01 33.52
C TYR A 1228 -38.13 -10.36 32.40
N GLY A 1229 -37.58 -10.34 31.18
CA GLY A 1229 -38.27 -9.87 29.98
C GLY A 1229 -38.83 -11.01 29.13
N ILE A 1230 -40.10 -10.90 28.69
CA ILE A 1230 -40.77 -11.88 27.83
C ILE A 1230 -41.06 -11.24 26.46
N GLY A 1231 -40.57 -11.88 25.39
CA GLY A 1231 -40.70 -11.34 24.04
C GLY A 1231 -39.99 -9.99 23.91
N ASN A 1232 -40.59 -9.04 23.18
CA ASN A 1232 -40.05 -7.67 23.05
C ASN A 1232 -40.85 -6.62 23.85
N HIS A 1233 -41.99 -7.00 24.42
CA HIS A 1233 -43.00 -6.07 24.94
C HIS A 1233 -43.21 -6.16 26.45
N PHE A 1234 -43.06 -7.34 27.06
CA PHE A 1234 -43.32 -7.54 28.48
C PHE A 1234 -42.03 -7.53 29.31
N THR A 1235 -42.08 -6.85 30.45
CA THR A 1235 -41.04 -6.95 31.48
C THR A 1235 -41.65 -7.14 32.85
N PHE A 1236 -41.06 -8.04 33.62
CA PHE A 1236 -41.45 -8.38 34.99
C PHE A 1236 -40.28 -8.09 35.93
N ASN A 1237 -40.60 -7.53 37.09
CA ASN A 1237 -39.63 -7.33 38.16
C ASN A 1237 -40.29 -7.67 39.49
N ILE A 1238 -39.62 -8.49 40.29
CA ILE A 1238 -40.02 -8.80 41.66
C ILE A 1238 -38.84 -8.50 42.57
N LYS A 1239 -39.08 -7.75 43.62
CA LYS A 1239 -38.10 -7.45 44.67
C LYS A 1239 -38.69 -7.76 46.03
N GLY A 1240 -37.89 -8.28 46.95
CA GLY A 1240 -38.27 -8.51 48.33
C GLY A 1240 -37.20 -8.04 49.30
N LEU A 1241 -37.60 -7.59 50.47
CA LEU A 1241 -36.72 -7.22 51.57
C LEU A 1241 -37.23 -7.80 52.89
N LEU A 1242 -36.31 -8.30 53.70
CA LEU A 1242 -36.53 -8.77 55.06
C LEU A 1242 -35.47 -8.16 55.96
N HIS A 1243 -35.88 -7.29 56.88
CA HIS A 1243 -35.03 -6.70 57.90
C HIS A 1243 -35.43 -7.21 59.28
N ARG A 1244 -34.46 -7.62 60.08
CA ARG A 1244 -34.69 -8.10 61.45
C ARG A 1244 -33.72 -7.48 62.44
N SER A 1245 -34.24 -7.01 63.57
CA SER A 1245 -33.48 -6.47 64.68
C SER A 1245 -34.28 -6.47 66.00
N ILE A 1246 -33.65 -6.08 67.10
CA ILE A 1246 -34.29 -5.96 68.42
C ILE A 1246 -35.32 -4.81 68.42
N LEU A 1247 -34.91 -3.64 67.90
CA LEU A 1247 -35.74 -2.43 67.93
C LEU A 1247 -36.57 -2.23 66.65
N TRP A 1248 -36.30 -2.98 65.57
CA TRP A 1248 -36.88 -2.69 64.26
C TRP A 1248 -36.96 -3.94 63.38
N ASN A 1249 -38.17 -4.27 62.94
CA ASN A 1249 -38.43 -5.31 61.96
C ASN A 1249 -39.21 -4.68 60.80
N SER A 1250 -38.76 -4.95 59.58
CA SER A 1250 -39.51 -4.55 58.39
C SER A 1250 -39.45 -5.63 57.32
N GLN A 1251 -40.47 -5.66 56.48
CA GLN A 1251 -40.54 -6.56 55.34
C GLN A 1251 -41.32 -5.93 54.21
N SER A 1252 -40.93 -6.26 52.99
CA SER A 1252 -41.61 -5.71 51.83
C SER A 1252 -41.48 -6.59 50.60
N ILE A 1253 -42.44 -6.42 49.71
CA ILE A 1253 -42.43 -7.01 48.38
C ILE A 1253 -42.87 -5.96 47.37
N TRP A 1254 -42.13 -5.87 46.28
CA TRP A 1254 -42.44 -5.03 45.13
C TRP A 1254 -42.63 -5.95 43.93
N ALA A 1255 -43.73 -5.77 43.21
CA ALA A 1255 -43.98 -6.44 41.95
C ALA A 1255 -44.26 -5.39 40.87
N GLU A 1256 -43.67 -5.58 39.70
CA GLU A 1256 -43.85 -4.70 38.56
C GLU A 1256 -44.06 -5.54 37.30
N ILE A 1257 -45.11 -5.19 36.55
CA ILE A 1257 -45.35 -5.68 35.19
C ILE A 1257 -45.49 -4.47 34.27
N LYS A 1258 -44.79 -4.49 33.15
CA LYS A 1258 -44.86 -3.47 32.12
C LYS A 1258 -45.09 -4.11 30.76
N TYR A 1259 -46.02 -3.54 29.99
CA TYR A 1259 -46.24 -3.83 28.59
C TYR A 1259 -45.99 -2.58 27.76
N GLN A 1260 -45.02 -2.68 26.85
CA GLN A 1260 -44.66 -1.66 25.88
C GLN A 1260 -45.39 -1.97 24.57
N PHE A 1261 -46.20 -1.05 24.04
CA PHE A 1261 -47.06 -1.30 22.87
C PHE A 1261 -46.28 -1.56 21.58
#